data_AF-A0AAQ3LBN7-F1
#
_entry.id   AF-A0AAQ3LBN7-F1
#
_cell.length_a   1.000
_cell.length_b   1.000
_cell.length_c   1.000
_cell.angle_alpha   90.00
_cell.angle_beta   90.00
_cell.angle_gamma   90.00
#
_symmetry.space_group_name_H-M   'P 1'
#
loop_
_entity.id
_entity.type
_entity.pdbx_description
1 polymer ?
#
loop_
_entity_poly.entity_id
_entity_poly.type
_entity_poly.pdbx_seq_one_letter_code
_entity_poly.pdbx_strand_id
1 'polypeptide(L)'
;MFKSFNIPKAYFVAFVQPVCLISAVFLASCSKPDEEPEAPKVEAKAPVEAETQVTPPITPKYEVVNVTLDPTTTLSIQGQTELQRSHYFSIDSSSATNIPAHLRAYLTNDLEIQVNQSRTQDQAIPALASYFQGDYRSLFRVLQEIAPTINTNDAYSVPIDLLTLDDQGATHTFETLLNLLQNAAIAQYSKEIQLNRIAPDSTEDDDIQRFNQKVSNAIQLMEYPHIFDNAIPPIKLQTKIPADGNVLENALFMVSSSGEWIPTPALWFYEFFKGVNGQRLNVESSDTRIQVRAFRDDSQVVVIAENQSAEPKTLIFNPDFGQSLTVRRLLLDDVEAASIDSQVANVQEGVTIEAGEAVVIFSEPLEALPAISGEQKALTHYGNSIGNQIVQKKGTTIEVPEQTGLIRAELHIGAFGSQSAINELKVALNGKVLERPSIQSKEAELAATIVIPVDPALVQSSNQIAFSLPQEEGFTFGAVTLQTVTGTHQGQIQSTVASELDDLDETEMEQNLLAESGLPAEGQLEKDRLEFLWETLTPKYDCVINVQVNDNIPRVYELSFPADESTGIIPLPPEIVRVWKLFGTLELHGDGINTSGSIAFVTPIGRAAFHPWSRNSGGETILSGHANRLKANDKSGYEGYAIDYRGPGEIKSMKLKSDGGISQHFDMSQWTLLGADKPIEPVSIQVDTTQYRGIDGEHNLLRDRFWRIAGSNGGGTGREKTISYPVKRGFYPGRGIRKLDGLEHWGFEGRKLVENKRKPGIPDYSIFKNIQENKSEIKRREELFGKDFVWADCFDNWPTFMRLENTKNTNERGTPRDFEAAAELASKYIQAEKDLLGKTATWWEVKNESTISSEWAFHGEPGYDGWEELAKFHIAMAERIGKDHPDVKVGGPTSAWMALDHANFNVGKQQMDFMDDTKGKMDFYSHHFYENTDLILNGGEKHSGGYLTGRLEGVIDLLWNHGYMTDNIKPWLITEYGTLGGGGSDRMQWIEIKNYNGYLIRFMNQQDKLHLTSAFLLTYIHWNKGTDQGLFIVNDNGEIVLNNKLGYYLDFWKDYQGKLLPIKRTSPEHTAVHTHAVTTGDTVYIAINNMNAHRIAVDLDLILGSNQAKRIQQHRMYLENASIVKETIPLEDLKEIPVAVEETTIVEITLDRPTNTSKMLNERTFYGNKILQPTGKSARFKVKIEPGNIVRAKLRVCASRQNGFDEPMTVMVNEKKLPAKIELTPERKDGRYWGWAEFDVPASIIKTDNTISVRINQDGGYITSVALIPEYAAFVN
;
A
#
# COMPACT_ATOMS: atom_id res chain seq x y z
N MET A 1 39.17 -50.99 3.50
CA MET A 1 38.22 -51.74 2.65
C MET A 1 37.35 -50.67 2.00
N PHE A 2 37.35 -50.49 0.67
CA PHE A 2 36.68 -51.35 -0.33
C PHE A 2 35.19 -51.59 0.06
N LYS A 3 34.19 -51.34 -0.79
CA LYS A 3 34.22 -51.22 -2.26
C LYS A 3 32.91 -50.60 -2.81
N SER A 4 33.02 -49.83 -3.91
CA SER A 4 32.20 -49.83 -5.17
C SER A 4 30.66 -49.98 -5.13
N PHE A 5 29.86 -49.42 -6.05
CA PHE A 5 30.05 -49.22 -7.50
C PHE A 5 29.48 -47.85 -7.95
N ASN A 6 30.01 -47.09 -8.92
CA ASN A 6 30.51 -47.33 -10.29
C ASN A 6 29.41 -47.18 -11.37
N ILE A 7 29.44 -46.02 -12.06
CA ILE A 7 28.68 -45.70 -13.29
C ILE A 7 29.30 -46.49 -14.47
N PRO A 8 28.53 -46.91 -15.48
CA PRO A 8 28.82 -46.36 -16.83
C PRO A 8 27.60 -46.25 -17.78
N LYS A 9 27.53 -45.13 -18.52
CA LYS A 9 27.30 -44.97 -19.99
C LYS A 9 26.13 -45.76 -20.65
N ALA A 10 25.29 -45.18 -21.51
CA ALA A 10 25.66 -44.41 -22.70
C ALA A 10 24.45 -43.70 -23.38
N TYR A 11 24.74 -42.76 -24.27
CA TYR A 11 23.80 -42.00 -25.12
C TYR A 11 23.41 -42.74 -26.42
N PHE A 12 22.23 -42.43 -26.99
CA PHE A 12 21.89 -42.08 -28.41
C PHE A 12 20.38 -42.36 -28.70
N VAL A 13 19.54 -41.39 -29.11
CA VAL A 13 19.17 -41.00 -30.52
C VAL A 13 18.29 -42.09 -31.20
N ALA A 14 17.14 -41.83 -31.86
CA ALA A 14 16.66 -40.65 -32.61
C ALA A 14 15.12 -40.49 -32.69
N PHE A 15 14.68 -39.28 -33.13
CA PHE A 15 13.58 -38.96 -34.07
C PHE A 15 12.54 -40.03 -34.48
N VAL A 16 11.25 -39.63 -34.54
CA VAL A 16 10.42 -39.47 -35.76
C VAL A 16 9.13 -38.69 -35.43
N GLN A 17 9.01 -37.44 -35.93
CA GLN A 17 7.74 -36.85 -36.39
C GLN A 17 7.38 -37.49 -37.76
N PRO A 18 6.12 -37.58 -38.25
CA PRO A 18 5.23 -36.41 -38.31
C PRO A 18 3.68 -36.64 -38.40
N VAL A 19 2.93 -35.53 -38.54
CA VAL A 19 1.79 -35.33 -39.49
C VAL A 19 0.41 -35.97 -39.19
N CYS A 20 -0.47 -35.11 -38.65
CA CYS A 20 -1.69 -34.58 -39.32
C CYS A 20 -3.10 -35.22 -39.15
N LEU A 21 -3.98 -34.30 -38.70
CA LEU A 21 -5.29 -33.90 -39.26
C LEU A 21 -6.57 -34.72 -39.02
N ILE A 22 -7.61 -33.91 -38.74
CA ILE A 22 -9.03 -34.06 -39.13
C ILE A 22 -9.86 -35.12 -38.39
N SER A 23 -10.57 -34.60 -37.38
CA SER A 23 -12.04 -34.57 -37.28
C SER A 23 -12.86 -35.48 -38.22
N ALA A 24 -13.61 -36.42 -37.65
CA ALA A 24 -14.97 -36.72 -38.11
C ALA A 24 -15.72 -37.60 -37.09
N VAL A 25 -16.89 -37.13 -36.64
CA VAL A 25 -18.14 -37.87 -36.92
C VAL A 25 -19.20 -36.83 -37.29
N PHE A 26 -19.86 -37.07 -38.44
CA PHE A 26 -21.13 -36.46 -38.82
C PHE A 26 -22.11 -37.63 -39.07
N LEU A 27 -23.42 -37.34 -39.15
CA LEU A 27 -24.54 -38.26 -39.38
C LEU A 27 -25.00 -39.00 -38.08
N ALA A 28 -26.29 -39.06 -37.74
CA ALA A 28 -27.48 -38.95 -38.58
C ALA A 28 -28.73 -38.50 -37.79
N SER A 29 -29.58 -37.69 -38.42
CA SER A 29 -30.96 -37.47 -37.99
C SER A 29 -31.86 -37.33 -39.22
N CYS A 30 -32.67 -38.36 -39.51
CA CYS A 30 -33.66 -38.33 -40.59
C CYS A 30 -35.08 -38.31 -40.00
N SER A 31 -35.87 -37.35 -40.51
CA SER A 31 -37.34 -37.40 -40.69
C SER A 31 -38.25 -37.71 -39.49
N LYS A 32 -39.03 -36.68 -39.08
CA LYS A 32 -40.50 -36.52 -39.27
C LYS A 32 -41.46 -37.67 -38.84
N PRO A 33 -42.76 -37.43 -38.56
CA PRO A 33 -43.57 -36.22 -38.88
C PRO A 33 -44.59 -35.79 -37.77
N ASP A 34 -45.51 -34.88 -38.14
CA ASP A 34 -46.89 -34.66 -37.61
C ASP A 34 -47.09 -34.04 -36.20
N GLU A 35 -48.14 -33.24 -35.92
CA GLU A 35 -49.14 -32.53 -36.77
C GLU A 35 -49.69 -31.30 -36.01
N GLU A 36 -50.55 -30.53 -36.69
CA GLU A 36 -51.16 -29.21 -36.41
C GLU A 36 -51.73 -28.90 -34.99
N PRO A 37 -52.13 -27.63 -34.74
CA PRO A 37 -53.58 -27.38 -34.85
C PRO A 37 -54.00 -26.11 -35.60
N GLU A 38 -55.16 -26.18 -36.25
CA GLU A 38 -55.86 -25.05 -36.88
C GLU A 38 -56.40 -24.02 -35.86
N ALA A 39 -56.70 -22.80 -36.36
CA ALA A 39 -57.59 -21.83 -35.73
C ALA A 39 -59.09 -22.14 -36.07
N PRO A 40 -60.10 -21.26 -35.88
CA PRO A 40 -60.31 -20.12 -34.96
C PRO A 40 -61.70 -20.25 -34.22
N LYS A 41 -62.29 -19.11 -33.82
CA LYS A 41 -63.71 -18.87 -33.39
C LYS A 41 -63.99 -19.09 -31.89
N VAL A 42 -64.47 -18.12 -31.10
CA VAL A 42 -65.46 -17.02 -31.30
C VAL A 42 -66.89 -17.52 -31.57
N GLU A 43 -67.71 -17.54 -30.52
CA GLU A 43 -69.12 -17.09 -30.43
C GLU A 43 -69.73 -17.67 -29.13
N ALA A 44 -69.98 -16.88 -28.09
CA ALA A 44 -71.08 -15.93 -27.95
C ALA A 44 -72.46 -16.59 -27.74
N LYS A 45 -73.00 -16.44 -26.52
CA LYS A 45 -74.36 -15.89 -26.31
C LYS A 45 -74.64 -15.45 -24.87
N ALA A 46 -74.93 -14.16 -24.73
CA ALA A 46 -75.76 -13.53 -23.68
C ALA A 46 -77.25 -13.96 -23.85
N PRO A 47 -78.30 -13.40 -23.19
CA PRO A 47 -78.41 -12.20 -22.31
C PRO A 47 -79.29 -12.46 -21.03
N VAL A 48 -79.66 -11.55 -20.08
CA VAL A 48 -79.38 -10.12 -19.74
C VAL A 48 -79.78 -9.88 -18.24
N GLU A 49 -79.72 -8.63 -17.75
CA GLU A 49 -80.35 -8.05 -16.53
C GLU A 49 -79.60 -8.24 -15.19
N ALA A 50 -78.64 -7.39 -14.79
CA ALA A 50 -78.62 -5.92 -14.54
C ALA A 50 -78.83 -5.51 -13.07
N GLU A 51 -77.89 -5.92 -12.21
CA GLU A 51 -77.61 -5.24 -10.94
C GLU A 51 -76.48 -4.21 -11.11
N THR A 52 -76.31 -3.33 -10.12
CA THR A 52 -75.31 -2.25 -10.11
C THR A 52 -73.91 -2.74 -10.50
N GLN A 53 -73.38 -2.18 -11.59
CA GLN A 53 -72.12 -2.60 -12.20
C GLN A 53 -70.94 -2.37 -11.25
N VAL A 54 -70.54 -3.43 -10.54
CA VAL A 54 -69.12 -3.72 -10.38
C VAL A 54 -68.63 -4.03 -11.79
N THR A 55 -67.81 -3.15 -12.37
CA THR A 55 -67.10 -3.46 -13.61
C THR A 55 -66.35 -4.77 -13.36
N PRO A 56 -66.52 -5.83 -14.19
CA PRO A 56 -65.70 -7.03 -14.03
C PRO A 56 -64.24 -6.59 -14.14
N PRO A 57 -63.30 -7.24 -13.41
CA PRO A 57 -61.89 -6.90 -13.52
C PRO A 57 -61.52 -6.96 -15.00
N ILE A 58 -61.11 -5.82 -15.56
CA ILE A 58 -60.77 -5.71 -16.97
C ILE A 58 -59.68 -6.75 -17.18
N THR A 59 -59.95 -7.78 -17.99
CA THR A 59 -58.91 -8.73 -18.36
C THR A 59 -57.93 -7.93 -19.21
N PRO A 60 -56.72 -7.64 -18.72
CA PRO A 60 -55.87 -6.67 -19.36
C PRO A 60 -55.47 -7.21 -20.72
N LYS A 61 -55.55 -6.33 -21.72
CA LYS A 61 -55.31 -6.67 -23.14
C LYS A 61 -53.86 -7.11 -23.39
N TYR A 62 -52.98 -6.78 -22.45
CA TYR A 62 -51.54 -6.95 -22.50
C TYR A 62 -51.01 -7.59 -21.21
N GLU A 63 -49.72 -7.93 -21.18
CA GLU A 63 -49.08 -8.56 -20.02
C GLU A 63 -49.14 -7.63 -18.78
N VAL A 64 -49.51 -8.19 -17.64
CA VAL A 64 -49.66 -7.47 -16.37
C VAL A 64 -48.32 -7.30 -15.68
N VAL A 65 -48.05 -6.07 -15.26
CA VAL A 65 -46.93 -5.75 -14.39
C VAL A 65 -47.47 -5.14 -13.11
N ASN A 66 -47.24 -5.80 -11.98
CA ASN A 66 -47.63 -5.26 -10.68
C ASN A 66 -46.58 -4.24 -10.24
N VAL A 67 -47.03 -3.04 -9.88
CA VAL A 67 -46.21 -1.98 -9.30
C VAL A 67 -46.61 -1.81 -7.85
N THR A 68 -45.68 -2.06 -6.93
CA THR A 68 -45.92 -2.04 -5.49
C THR A 68 -45.12 -0.92 -4.83
N LEU A 69 -45.78 -0.08 -4.03
CA LEU A 69 -45.15 0.97 -3.23
C LEU A 69 -45.86 1.14 -1.88
N ASP A 70 -45.09 1.50 -0.85
CA ASP A 70 -45.63 1.92 0.45
C ASP A 70 -45.53 3.46 0.55
N PRO A 71 -46.64 4.21 0.55
CA PRO A 71 -46.61 5.66 0.66
C PRO A 71 -46.07 6.15 2.02
N THR A 72 -45.92 5.28 3.01
CA THR A 72 -45.46 5.61 4.37
C THR A 72 -43.97 5.33 4.62
N THR A 73 -43.27 4.72 3.64
CA THR A 73 -41.85 4.36 3.75
C THR A 73 -41.02 5.10 2.69
N THR A 74 -40.12 5.98 3.13
CA THR A 74 -39.19 6.68 2.22
C THR A 74 -38.01 5.81 1.82
N LEU A 75 -37.47 6.07 0.63
CA LEU A 75 -36.22 5.46 0.15
C LEU A 75 -35.10 6.50 0.14
N SER A 76 -34.08 6.22 0.94
CA SER A 76 -32.85 7.01 1.10
C SER A 76 -31.74 6.36 0.28
N ILE A 77 -31.36 6.95 -0.85
CA ILE A 77 -30.26 6.43 -1.69
C ILE A 77 -28.98 7.17 -1.26
N GLN A 78 -28.04 6.45 -0.62
CA GLN A 78 -26.79 7.03 -0.11
C GLN A 78 -27.02 8.32 0.73
N GLY A 79 -28.06 8.30 1.56
CA GLY A 79 -28.46 9.42 2.43
C GLY A 79 -29.34 10.49 1.79
N GLN A 80 -29.69 10.38 0.50
CA GLN A 80 -30.59 11.32 -0.17
C GLN A 80 -32.03 10.78 -0.29
N THR A 81 -32.97 11.46 0.36
CA THR A 81 -34.40 11.08 0.43
C THR A 81 -35.34 11.94 -0.43
N GLU A 82 -34.87 13.05 -1.02
CA GLU A 82 -35.75 14.04 -1.67
C GLU A 82 -35.29 14.37 -3.10
N LEU A 83 -36.25 14.47 -4.03
CA LEU A 83 -35.98 14.78 -5.42
C LEU A 83 -35.55 16.24 -5.60
N GLN A 84 -34.26 16.46 -5.79
CA GLN A 84 -33.72 17.76 -6.17
C GLN A 84 -34.08 18.10 -7.62
N ARG A 85 -35.28 18.69 -7.85
CA ARG A 85 -35.74 19.12 -9.18
C ARG A 85 -34.72 19.99 -9.92
N SER A 86 -33.95 20.80 -9.18
CA SER A 86 -32.85 21.62 -9.69
C SER A 86 -31.75 20.81 -10.40
N HIS A 87 -31.51 19.56 -9.98
CA HIS A 87 -30.47 18.72 -10.57
C HIS A 87 -30.92 18.16 -11.93
N TYR A 88 -32.19 17.78 -12.09
CA TYR A 88 -32.69 17.03 -13.26
C TYR A 88 -33.52 17.87 -14.25
N PHE A 89 -34.11 18.99 -13.79
CA PHE A 89 -35.06 19.81 -14.55
C PHE A 89 -34.63 21.28 -14.63
N SER A 90 -33.33 21.51 -14.88
CA SER A 90 -32.75 22.84 -15.05
C SER A 90 -32.19 23.07 -16.46
N ILE A 91 -31.99 24.34 -16.83
CA ILE A 91 -31.36 24.76 -18.10
C ILE A 91 -30.08 25.55 -17.87
N ASP A 92 -29.14 25.47 -18.83
CA ASP A 92 -27.88 26.21 -18.80
C ASP A 92 -28.09 27.72 -19.05
N SER A 93 -27.66 28.52 -18.08
CA SER A 93 -27.63 29.99 -18.12
C SER A 93 -26.74 30.63 -19.21
N SER A 94 -25.83 29.90 -19.86
CA SER A 94 -24.84 30.47 -20.80
C SER A 94 -25.47 31.27 -21.96
N SER A 95 -26.75 31.04 -22.23
CA SER A 95 -27.56 31.71 -23.26
C SER A 95 -28.61 32.70 -22.73
N ALA A 96 -28.69 32.92 -21.41
CA ALA A 96 -29.85 33.51 -20.71
C ALA A 96 -29.85 35.03 -20.49
N THR A 97 -28.98 35.80 -21.15
CA THR A 97 -28.80 37.24 -20.86
C THR A 97 -29.92 38.18 -21.36
N ASN A 98 -30.91 37.71 -22.15
CA ASN A 98 -31.99 38.54 -22.70
C ASN A 98 -33.38 37.85 -22.82
N ILE A 99 -33.78 37.01 -21.86
CA ILE A 99 -35.15 36.43 -21.84
C ILE A 99 -36.21 37.51 -21.50
N PRO A 100 -37.30 37.66 -22.28
CA PRO A 100 -38.46 38.48 -21.91
C PRO A 100 -39.05 38.10 -20.54
N ALA A 101 -39.43 39.08 -19.73
CA ALA A 101 -39.88 38.85 -18.36
C ALA A 101 -41.10 37.90 -18.23
N HIS A 102 -42.01 37.91 -19.22
CA HIS A 102 -43.17 37.01 -19.24
C HIS A 102 -42.77 35.56 -19.53
N LEU A 103 -41.83 35.31 -20.45
CA LEU A 103 -41.30 33.95 -20.68
C LEU A 103 -40.51 33.46 -19.47
N ARG A 104 -39.74 34.33 -18.80
CA ARG A 104 -39.08 33.96 -17.54
C ARG A 104 -40.08 33.53 -16.47
N ALA A 105 -41.20 34.24 -16.33
CA ALA A 105 -42.27 33.87 -15.41
C ALA A 105 -42.92 32.54 -15.79
N TYR A 106 -43.20 32.30 -17.09
CA TYR A 106 -43.72 31.02 -17.57
C TYR A 106 -42.77 29.85 -17.28
N LEU A 107 -41.48 29.98 -17.60
CA LEU A 107 -40.50 28.92 -17.31
C LEU A 107 -40.37 28.63 -15.81
N THR A 108 -40.35 29.65 -14.95
CA THR A 108 -40.09 29.48 -13.51
C THR A 108 -41.34 29.15 -12.69
N ASN A 109 -42.51 29.70 -13.04
CA ASN A 109 -43.74 29.55 -12.26
C ASN A 109 -44.68 28.50 -12.84
N ASP A 110 -44.78 28.39 -14.17
CA ASP A 110 -45.71 27.48 -14.83
C ASP A 110 -45.06 26.15 -15.22
N LEU A 111 -43.75 26.12 -15.49
CA LEU A 111 -42.99 24.90 -15.80
C LEU A 111 -41.95 24.51 -14.72
N GLU A 112 -41.85 25.29 -13.65
CA GLU A 112 -40.97 25.02 -12.48
C GLU A 112 -39.48 24.85 -12.81
N ILE A 113 -39.03 25.36 -13.96
CA ILE A 113 -37.66 25.23 -14.45
C ILE A 113 -36.74 26.18 -13.69
N GLN A 114 -35.68 25.62 -13.07
CA GLN A 114 -34.62 26.44 -12.49
C GLN A 114 -33.58 26.81 -13.55
N VAL A 115 -33.31 28.11 -13.69
CA VAL A 115 -32.21 28.62 -14.51
C VAL A 115 -30.93 28.57 -13.68
N ASN A 116 -30.21 27.46 -13.76
CA ASN A 116 -28.95 27.30 -13.04
C ASN A 116 -27.88 28.17 -13.71
N GLN A 117 -27.30 29.10 -12.95
CA GLN A 117 -26.03 29.71 -13.34
C GLN A 117 -25.00 28.59 -13.45
N SER A 118 -24.35 28.47 -14.61
CA SER A 118 -23.26 27.51 -14.77
C SER A 118 -22.21 27.84 -13.72
N ARG A 119 -21.83 26.85 -12.91
CA ARG A 119 -20.74 27.01 -11.95
C ARG A 119 -19.54 27.50 -12.76
N THR A 120 -19.07 28.70 -12.43
CA THR A 120 -17.88 29.27 -13.07
C THR A 120 -16.70 28.32 -12.87
N GLN A 121 -15.67 28.36 -13.74
CA GLN A 121 -14.47 27.54 -13.57
C GLN A 121 -13.91 27.64 -12.13
N ASP A 122 -13.94 28.85 -11.55
CA ASP A 122 -13.55 29.17 -10.18
C ASP A 122 -14.29 28.36 -9.08
N GLN A 123 -15.47 27.79 -9.38
CA GLN A 123 -16.26 26.97 -8.46
C GLN A 123 -16.14 25.46 -8.74
N ALA A 124 -15.86 25.05 -9.97
CA ALA A 124 -15.63 23.64 -10.32
C ALA A 124 -14.22 23.16 -9.93
N ILE A 125 -13.21 24.03 -10.07
CA ILE A 125 -11.80 23.72 -9.77
C ILE A 125 -11.60 23.31 -8.29
N PRO A 126 -12.14 24.02 -7.28
CA PRO A 126 -12.00 23.62 -5.87
C PRO A 126 -12.69 22.28 -5.56
N ALA A 127 -13.84 22.00 -6.18
CA ALA A 127 -14.57 20.75 -5.96
C ALA A 127 -13.81 19.53 -6.49
N LEU A 128 -13.29 19.60 -7.72
CA LEU A 128 -12.45 18.54 -8.30
C LEU A 128 -11.10 18.41 -7.59
N ALA A 129 -10.48 19.51 -7.19
CA ALA A 129 -9.26 19.48 -6.40
C ALA A 129 -9.49 18.86 -5.01
N SER A 130 -10.67 19.06 -4.41
CA SER A 130 -11.07 18.42 -3.15
C SER A 130 -11.37 16.93 -3.33
N TYR A 131 -12.05 16.53 -4.41
CA TYR A 131 -12.41 15.13 -4.68
C TYR A 131 -11.18 14.27 -4.96
N PHE A 132 -10.24 14.75 -5.78
CA PHE A 132 -8.99 14.06 -6.08
C PHE A 132 -7.83 14.40 -5.11
N GLN A 133 -8.10 15.13 -4.03
CA GLN A 133 -7.12 15.58 -3.02
C GLN A 133 -5.85 16.25 -3.58
N GLY A 134 -5.92 16.77 -4.81
CA GLY A 134 -4.80 17.42 -5.51
C GLY A 134 -3.85 16.51 -6.30
N ASP A 135 -4.06 15.19 -6.42
CA ASP A 135 -3.23 14.33 -7.30
C ASP A 135 -3.98 13.83 -8.54
N TYR A 136 -3.81 14.57 -9.64
CA TYR A 136 -4.40 14.29 -10.95
C TYR A 136 -3.53 13.37 -11.83
N ARG A 137 -2.37 12.89 -11.37
CA ARG A 137 -1.44 12.12 -12.22
C ARG A 137 -1.93 10.71 -12.56
N SER A 138 -2.67 10.09 -11.66
CA SER A 138 -3.33 8.79 -11.90
C SER A 138 -4.33 8.88 -13.05
N LEU A 139 -5.05 9.99 -13.12
CA LEU A 139 -6.05 10.28 -14.14
C LEU A 139 -5.44 10.46 -15.54
N PHE A 140 -4.24 11.05 -15.62
CA PHE A 140 -3.47 11.13 -16.87
C PHE A 140 -3.09 9.75 -17.43
N ARG A 141 -2.74 8.77 -16.58
CA ARG A 141 -2.47 7.39 -17.04
C ARG A 141 -3.73 6.72 -17.59
N VAL A 142 -4.85 6.82 -16.85
CA VAL A 142 -6.14 6.27 -17.32
C VAL A 142 -6.50 6.90 -18.67
N LEU A 143 -6.48 8.24 -18.77
CA LEU A 143 -6.77 8.95 -20.02
C LEU A 143 -5.81 8.58 -21.16
N GLN A 144 -4.53 8.30 -20.89
CA GLN A 144 -3.58 7.77 -21.89
C GLN A 144 -3.89 6.33 -22.33
N GLU A 145 -4.42 5.49 -21.43
CA GLU A 145 -4.81 4.10 -21.75
C GLU A 145 -6.12 4.02 -22.55
N ILE A 146 -7.10 4.90 -22.29
CA ILE A 146 -8.33 4.98 -23.12
C ILE A 146 -8.21 5.86 -24.36
N ALA A 147 -7.23 6.77 -24.46
CA ALA A 147 -7.05 7.64 -25.64
C ALA A 147 -7.05 6.90 -27.01
N PRO A 148 -6.44 5.71 -27.18
CA PRO A 148 -6.51 4.96 -28.44
C PRO A 148 -7.90 4.43 -28.80
N THR A 149 -8.83 4.36 -27.84
CA THR A 149 -10.20 3.83 -28.02
C THR A 149 -11.25 4.92 -28.29
N ILE A 150 -10.84 6.19 -28.24
CA ILE A 150 -11.65 7.37 -28.55
C ILE A 150 -11.46 7.69 -30.03
N ASN A 151 -12.40 7.25 -30.86
CA ASN A 151 -12.31 7.31 -32.31
C ASN A 151 -12.35 8.78 -32.82
N THR A 152 -11.40 9.17 -33.67
CA THR A 152 -11.05 10.58 -33.94
C THR A 152 -11.95 11.31 -34.96
N ASN A 153 -13.23 10.93 -35.08
CA ASN A 153 -14.10 11.36 -36.19
C ASN A 153 -15.40 12.09 -35.78
N ASP A 154 -15.68 12.29 -34.49
CA ASP A 154 -16.81 13.13 -34.07
C ASP A 154 -16.39 14.61 -33.94
N ALA A 155 -17.28 15.53 -34.32
CA ALA A 155 -17.02 16.97 -34.53
C ALA A 155 -16.63 17.80 -33.27
N TYR A 156 -16.38 17.12 -32.14
CA TYR A 156 -15.94 17.71 -30.87
C TYR A 156 -14.51 17.28 -30.47
N SER A 157 -13.81 16.51 -31.31
CA SER A 157 -12.43 16.08 -31.04
C SER A 157 -11.42 17.22 -31.21
N VAL A 158 -10.79 17.64 -30.10
CA VAL A 158 -9.52 18.39 -30.14
C VAL A 158 -8.42 17.42 -30.60
N PRO A 159 -7.49 17.81 -31.49
CA PRO A 159 -6.40 16.93 -31.91
C PRO A 159 -5.53 16.49 -30.73
N ILE A 160 -5.31 15.17 -30.64
CA ILE A 160 -4.52 14.48 -29.61
C ILE A 160 -3.03 14.91 -29.59
N ASP A 161 -2.56 15.56 -30.66
CA ASP A 161 -1.17 16.03 -30.83
C ASP A 161 -0.68 17.01 -29.74
N LEU A 162 -1.59 17.57 -28.93
CA LEU A 162 -1.26 18.39 -27.76
C LEU A 162 -0.75 17.59 -26.52
N LEU A 163 -0.73 16.25 -26.57
CA LEU A 163 -0.23 15.40 -25.48
C LEU A 163 1.29 15.17 -25.49
N THR A 164 2.06 16.00 -26.20
CA THR A 164 3.53 16.03 -26.09
C THR A 164 3.97 17.06 -25.05
N LEU A 165 4.10 16.62 -23.79
CA LEU A 165 4.72 17.40 -22.71
C LEU A 165 5.94 16.66 -22.16
N ASP A 166 7.08 17.36 -22.18
CA ASP A 166 8.33 16.95 -21.57
C ASP A 166 8.39 17.37 -20.09
N ASP A 167 9.42 16.91 -19.37
CA ASP A 167 9.62 17.17 -17.93
C ASP A 167 9.91 18.66 -17.58
N GLN A 168 9.70 19.61 -18.51
CA GLN A 168 10.00 21.04 -18.33
C GLN A 168 8.77 21.96 -18.45
N GLY A 169 7.71 21.64 -17.72
CA GLY A 169 6.89 22.67 -17.06
C GLY A 169 6.23 23.71 -17.96
N ALA A 170 5.72 23.31 -19.13
CA ALA A 170 4.88 24.19 -19.93
C ALA A 170 3.50 24.40 -19.28
N THR A 171 3.16 25.66 -19.04
CA THR A 171 1.86 26.09 -18.50
C THR A 171 0.74 25.97 -19.53
N HIS A 172 0.26 24.75 -19.77
CA HIS A 172 -1.07 24.50 -20.31
C HIS A 172 -1.94 23.82 -19.25
N THR A 173 -3.20 24.25 -19.20
CA THR A 173 -3.89 24.48 -17.93
C THR A 173 -4.67 23.27 -17.42
N PHE A 174 -5.07 23.34 -16.14
CA PHE A 174 -6.08 22.44 -15.55
C PHE A 174 -7.37 22.39 -16.39
N GLU A 175 -7.64 23.44 -17.18
CA GLU A 175 -8.71 23.49 -18.19
C GLU A 175 -8.55 22.47 -19.32
N THR A 176 -7.31 22.17 -19.76
CA THR A 176 -7.07 21.14 -20.78
C THR A 176 -7.47 19.77 -20.24
N LEU A 177 -7.17 19.48 -18.96
CA LEU A 177 -7.61 18.26 -18.28
C LEU A 177 -9.12 18.25 -18.05
N LEU A 178 -9.72 19.37 -17.65
CA LEU A 178 -11.17 19.51 -17.46
C LEU A 178 -11.93 19.28 -18.77
N ASN A 179 -11.47 19.86 -19.88
CA ASN A 179 -12.03 19.63 -21.21
C ASN A 179 -11.83 18.18 -21.67
N LEU A 180 -10.69 17.55 -21.38
CA LEU A 180 -10.46 16.13 -21.65
C LEU A 180 -11.40 15.23 -20.86
N LEU A 181 -11.65 15.53 -19.58
CA LEU A 181 -12.58 14.77 -18.74
C LEU A 181 -14.04 14.99 -19.13
N GLN A 182 -14.43 16.22 -19.46
CA GLN A 182 -15.76 16.50 -19.99
C GLN A 182 -15.96 15.78 -21.33
N ASN A 183 -15.00 15.84 -22.25
CA ASN A 183 -15.10 15.15 -23.54
C ASN A 183 -15.01 13.62 -23.41
N ALA A 184 -14.22 13.08 -22.47
CA ALA A 184 -14.14 11.65 -22.22
C ALA A 184 -15.40 11.12 -21.52
N ALA A 185 -15.96 11.87 -20.56
CA ALA A 185 -17.26 11.56 -19.97
C ALA A 185 -18.36 11.66 -21.02
N ILE A 186 -18.39 12.70 -21.86
CA ILE A 186 -19.32 12.81 -22.98
C ILE A 186 -19.15 11.64 -23.95
N ALA A 187 -17.92 11.22 -24.29
CA ALA A 187 -17.66 10.10 -25.19
C ALA A 187 -18.04 8.73 -24.58
N GLN A 188 -17.80 8.53 -23.28
CA GLN A 188 -18.16 7.30 -22.57
C GLN A 188 -19.67 7.23 -22.32
N TYR A 189 -20.31 8.29 -21.83
CA TYR A 189 -21.78 8.37 -21.76
C TYR A 189 -22.42 8.30 -23.17
N SER A 190 -21.79 8.80 -24.23
CA SER A 190 -22.29 8.63 -25.61
C SER A 190 -22.10 7.21 -26.17
N LYS A 191 -21.30 6.36 -25.51
CA LYS A 191 -21.14 4.92 -25.80
C LYS A 191 -22.03 4.05 -24.91
N GLU A 192 -22.17 4.38 -23.63
CA GLU A 192 -23.07 3.67 -22.69
C GLU A 192 -24.55 4.01 -22.95
N ILE A 193 -24.85 5.25 -23.35
CA ILE A 193 -26.17 5.68 -23.87
C ILE A 193 -26.24 5.44 -25.40
N GLN A 194 -25.42 4.56 -25.97
CA GLN A 194 -25.55 4.14 -27.36
C GLN A 194 -26.56 3.00 -27.56
N LEU A 195 -27.25 2.58 -26.49
CA LEU A 195 -28.55 1.92 -26.61
C LEU A 195 -29.50 2.81 -27.43
N ASN A 196 -29.77 2.39 -28.66
CA ASN A 196 -30.67 2.99 -29.63
C ASN A 196 -30.25 4.34 -30.27
N ARG A 197 -29.01 4.43 -30.81
CA ARG A 197 -28.81 5.26 -32.02
C ARG A 197 -29.47 4.60 -33.24
N ILE A 198 -30.80 4.73 -33.35
CA ILE A 198 -31.45 4.63 -34.67
C ILE A 198 -30.90 5.79 -35.50
N ALA A 199 -30.42 5.51 -36.72
CA ALA A 199 -29.88 6.54 -37.59
C ALA A 199 -31.02 7.47 -38.06
N PRO A 200 -30.90 8.80 -37.89
CA PRO A 200 -31.94 9.73 -38.31
C PRO A 200 -31.90 9.93 -39.82
N ASP A 201 -32.56 9.04 -40.56
CA ASP A 201 -33.14 9.39 -41.85
C ASP A 201 -34.39 10.26 -41.59
N SER A 202 -34.46 11.41 -42.24
CA SER A 202 -35.33 12.52 -41.82
C SER A 202 -36.84 12.27 -42.03
N THR A 203 -37.56 11.95 -40.96
CA THR A 203 -39.04 11.97 -40.85
C THR A 203 -39.50 12.35 -39.44
N GLU A 204 -40.76 12.75 -39.28
CA GLU A 204 -41.31 13.38 -38.05
C GLU A 204 -41.31 12.49 -36.78
N ASP A 205 -41.13 11.18 -36.90
CA ASP A 205 -40.93 10.24 -35.76
C ASP A 205 -39.73 10.60 -34.86
N ASP A 206 -38.78 11.38 -35.37
CA ASP A 206 -37.51 11.71 -34.71
C ASP A 206 -37.70 12.48 -33.39
N ASP A 207 -38.70 13.37 -33.29
CA ASP A 207 -38.90 14.22 -32.10
C ASP A 207 -39.44 13.46 -30.89
N ILE A 208 -40.30 12.45 -31.11
CA ILE A 208 -40.83 11.58 -30.05
C ILE A 208 -39.74 10.64 -29.55
N GLN A 209 -38.93 10.08 -30.44
CA GLN A 209 -37.76 9.28 -30.05
C GLN A 209 -36.76 10.12 -29.25
N ARG A 210 -36.49 11.36 -29.68
CA ARG A 210 -35.64 12.32 -28.93
C ARG A 210 -36.25 12.72 -27.58
N PHE A 211 -37.57 12.79 -27.45
CA PHE A 211 -38.26 13.05 -26.19
C PHE A 211 -38.15 11.83 -25.25
N ASN A 212 -38.55 10.64 -25.70
CA ASN A 212 -38.48 9.41 -24.90
C ASN A 212 -37.04 9.12 -24.44
N GLN A 213 -36.03 9.33 -25.30
CA GLN A 213 -34.63 9.19 -24.90
C GLN A 213 -34.21 10.16 -23.79
N LYS A 214 -34.66 11.43 -23.84
CA LYS A 214 -34.38 12.42 -22.78
C LYS A 214 -35.06 12.02 -21.46
N VAL A 215 -36.30 11.55 -21.54
CA VAL A 215 -37.08 11.07 -20.39
C VAL A 215 -36.42 9.84 -19.76
N SER A 216 -36.07 8.83 -20.57
CA SER A 216 -35.38 7.60 -20.15
C SER A 216 -34.06 7.90 -19.44
N ASN A 217 -33.22 8.75 -20.04
CA ASN A 217 -31.97 9.21 -19.42
C ASN A 217 -32.23 9.90 -18.07
N ALA A 218 -33.25 10.75 -17.97
CA ALA A 218 -33.60 11.41 -16.71
C ALA A 218 -34.04 10.42 -15.62
N ILE A 219 -34.90 9.45 -15.96
CA ILE A 219 -35.35 8.38 -15.05
C ILE A 219 -34.16 7.55 -14.55
N GLN A 220 -33.26 7.17 -15.46
CA GLN A 220 -32.07 6.39 -15.12
C GLN A 220 -31.10 7.15 -14.20
N LEU A 221 -30.88 8.45 -14.44
CA LEU A 221 -30.02 9.31 -13.63
C LEU A 221 -30.64 9.65 -12.26
N MET A 222 -31.96 9.58 -12.12
CA MET A 222 -32.64 9.70 -10.83
C MET A 222 -32.32 8.55 -9.87
N GLU A 223 -31.73 7.44 -10.32
CA GLU A 223 -31.31 6.33 -9.44
C GLU A 223 -30.00 6.60 -8.69
N TYR A 224 -29.20 7.55 -9.18
CA TYR A 224 -27.88 7.84 -8.63
C TYR A 224 -27.77 9.30 -8.14
N PRO A 225 -28.68 9.78 -7.26
CA PRO A 225 -28.74 11.20 -6.87
C PRO A 225 -27.51 11.65 -6.05
N HIS A 226 -26.77 10.69 -5.49
CA HIS A 226 -25.50 10.90 -4.79
C HIS A 226 -24.29 11.10 -5.73
N ILE A 227 -24.41 10.75 -7.02
CA ILE A 227 -23.35 10.93 -8.03
C ILE A 227 -23.54 12.26 -8.78
N PHE A 228 -24.78 12.67 -9.03
CA PHE A 228 -25.10 13.80 -9.91
C PHE A 228 -25.52 15.07 -9.16
N ASP A 229 -24.54 15.97 -9.02
CA ASP A 229 -24.74 17.36 -8.56
C ASP A 229 -25.64 18.18 -9.50
N ASN A 230 -25.63 17.86 -10.80
CA ASN A 230 -26.54 18.37 -11.84
C ASN A 230 -26.50 17.43 -13.07
N ALA A 231 -27.65 17.19 -13.68
CA ALA A 231 -27.88 16.39 -14.88
C ALA A 231 -28.76 17.18 -15.87
N ILE A 232 -28.17 18.18 -16.52
CA ILE A 232 -28.88 19.10 -17.43
C ILE A 232 -29.14 18.40 -18.77
N PRO A 233 -30.41 18.23 -19.22
CA PRO A 233 -30.70 17.70 -20.55
C PRO A 233 -30.16 18.66 -21.62
N PRO A 234 -29.70 18.18 -22.80
CA PRO A 234 -29.05 19.01 -23.82
C PRO A 234 -30.07 19.86 -24.62
N ILE A 235 -30.77 20.75 -23.90
CA ILE A 235 -31.81 21.65 -24.38
C ILE A 235 -31.34 23.09 -24.13
N LYS A 236 -31.08 23.82 -25.21
CA LYS A 236 -30.76 25.25 -25.17
C LYS A 236 -32.00 26.06 -24.77
N LEU A 237 -31.78 27.28 -24.28
CA LEU A 237 -32.87 28.22 -24.04
C LEU A 237 -33.52 28.73 -25.35
N GLN A 238 -32.71 29.07 -26.36
CA GLN A 238 -33.19 29.64 -27.61
C GLN A 238 -32.31 29.26 -28.81
N THR A 239 -32.91 29.29 -30.00
CA THR A 239 -32.21 29.30 -31.28
C THR A 239 -32.80 30.36 -32.23
N LYS A 240 -32.14 30.66 -33.34
CA LYS A 240 -32.69 31.51 -34.42
C LYS A 240 -33.18 30.62 -35.55
N ILE A 241 -34.29 30.98 -36.18
CA ILE A 241 -34.78 30.25 -37.37
C ILE A 241 -33.68 30.20 -38.45
N PRO A 242 -33.21 29.01 -38.87
CA PRO A 242 -32.22 28.86 -39.93
C PRO A 242 -32.75 29.34 -41.29
N ALA A 243 -31.85 29.81 -42.17
CA ALA A 243 -32.23 30.40 -43.46
C ALA A 243 -32.78 29.39 -44.49
N ASP A 244 -32.63 28.09 -44.23
CA ASP A 244 -33.12 26.96 -45.01
C ASP A 244 -34.42 26.36 -44.44
N GLY A 245 -34.91 26.84 -43.28
CA GLY A 245 -36.18 26.43 -42.68
C GLY A 245 -36.15 25.10 -41.91
N ASN A 246 -35.01 24.38 -41.89
CA ASN A 246 -34.87 23.13 -41.16
C ASN A 246 -34.67 23.39 -39.66
N VAL A 247 -35.72 23.20 -38.86
CA VAL A 247 -35.68 23.35 -37.40
C VAL A 247 -35.11 22.07 -36.76
N LEU A 248 -33.79 21.94 -36.73
CA LEU A 248 -33.08 20.84 -36.06
C LEU A 248 -32.17 21.35 -34.93
N GLU A 249 -32.72 22.13 -34.01
CA GLU A 249 -32.01 22.55 -32.79
C GLU A 249 -32.83 22.28 -31.52
N ASN A 250 -32.25 21.49 -30.60
CA ASN A 250 -32.76 21.29 -29.24
C ASN A 250 -32.78 22.63 -28.47
N ALA A 251 -33.84 23.42 -28.58
CA ALA A 251 -33.99 24.70 -27.91
C ALA A 251 -35.44 24.96 -27.47
N LEU A 252 -35.68 25.48 -26.26
CA LEU A 252 -37.05 25.74 -25.75
C LEU A 252 -37.86 26.72 -26.62
N PHE A 253 -37.18 27.69 -27.23
CA PHE A 253 -37.80 28.67 -28.12
C PHE A 253 -37.01 28.87 -29.41
N MET A 254 -37.73 29.09 -30.51
CA MET A 254 -37.18 29.72 -31.70
C MET A 254 -37.44 31.22 -31.67
N VAL A 255 -36.42 32.02 -32.02
CA VAL A 255 -36.58 33.45 -32.28
C VAL A 255 -36.69 33.68 -33.78
N SER A 256 -37.85 34.21 -34.21
CA SER A 256 -38.14 34.51 -35.60
C SER A 256 -37.30 35.69 -36.13
N SER A 257 -37.30 35.88 -37.45
CA SER A 257 -36.65 37.04 -38.08
C SER A 257 -37.27 38.39 -37.71
N SER A 258 -38.50 38.41 -37.16
CA SER A 258 -39.14 39.60 -36.58
C SER A 258 -38.85 39.78 -35.07
N GLY A 259 -38.16 38.84 -34.42
CA GLY A 259 -37.84 38.87 -32.99
C GLY A 259 -38.90 38.25 -32.08
N GLU A 260 -39.87 37.53 -32.64
CA GLU A 260 -40.91 36.81 -31.90
C GLU A 260 -40.39 35.47 -31.38
N TRP A 261 -40.77 35.10 -30.15
CA TRP A 261 -40.33 33.88 -29.48
C TRP A 261 -41.42 32.82 -29.59
N ILE A 262 -41.14 31.74 -30.31
CA ILE A 262 -42.07 30.66 -30.62
C ILE A 262 -41.67 29.41 -29.79
N PRO A 263 -42.56 28.82 -28.98
CA PRO A 263 -42.28 27.59 -28.23
C PRO A 263 -42.00 26.41 -29.16
N THR A 264 -41.22 25.44 -28.70
CA THR A 264 -40.87 24.22 -29.48
C THR A 264 -41.25 22.94 -28.71
N PRO A 265 -41.26 21.77 -29.38
CA PRO A 265 -41.33 20.43 -28.75
C PRO A 265 -40.40 20.20 -27.56
N ALA A 266 -39.29 20.93 -27.43
CA ALA A 266 -38.37 20.77 -26.30
C ALA A 266 -38.98 21.17 -24.94
N LEU A 267 -40.09 21.91 -24.93
CA LEU A 267 -40.86 22.22 -23.71
C LEU A 267 -41.58 21.00 -23.14
N TRP A 268 -41.97 20.02 -23.97
CA TRP A 268 -42.70 18.83 -23.53
C TRP A 268 -41.97 18.05 -22.45
N PHE A 269 -40.63 18.03 -22.45
CA PHE A 269 -39.83 17.40 -21.39
C PHE A 269 -40.14 17.99 -19.99
N TYR A 270 -40.25 19.32 -19.91
CA TYR A 270 -40.54 20.01 -18.65
C TYR A 270 -42.02 19.95 -18.28
N GLU A 271 -42.91 19.97 -19.27
CA GLU A 271 -44.35 19.73 -19.07
C GLU A 271 -44.64 18.31 -18.57
N PHE A 272 -43.93 17.30 -19.12
CA PHE A 272 -44.01 15.91 -18.70
C PHE A 272 -43.61 15.73 -17.23
N PHE A 273 -42.49 16.31 -16.79
CA PHE A 273 -42.03 16.25 -15.39
C PHE A 273 -42.60 17.35 -14.47
N LYS A 274 -43.58 18.16 -14.91
CA LYS A 274 -44.19 19.22 -14.08
C LYS A 274 -44.86 18.65 -12.82
N GLY A 275 -44.59 19.21 -11.64
CA GLY A 275 -45.14 18.70 -10.37
C GLY A 275 -44.55 17.38 -9.87
N VAL A 276 -43.52 16.82 -10.53
CA VAL A 276 -42.79 15.65 -10.00
C VAL A 276 -41.80 16.13 -8.93
N ASN A 277 -42.17 16.08 -7.66
CA ASN A 277 -41.42 16.67 -6.54
C ASN A 277 -41.44 15.75 -5.31
N GLY A 278 -40.77 16.21 -4.24
CA GLY A 278 -40.92 15.63 -2.91
C GLY A 278 -40.05 14.41 -2.60
N GLN A 279 -40.45 13.68 -1.56
CA GLN A 279 -39.68 12.61 -0.93
C GLN A 279 -39.81 11.31 -1.72
N ARG A 280 -38.68 10.67 -2.00
CA ARG A 280 -38.60 9.40 -2.72
C ARG A 280 -39.19 8.27 -1.89
N LEU A 281 -39.95 7.40 -2.54
CA LEU A 281 -40.52 6.18 -1.98
C LEU A 281 -39.85 4.94 -2.57
N ASN A 282 -39.88 3.83 -1.83
CA ASN A 282 -39.55 2.55 -2.44
C ASN A 282 -40.71 2.11 -3.34
N VAL A 283 -40.39 1.76 -4.59
CA VAL A 283 -41.35 1.24 -5.57
C VAL A 283 -40.71 0.11 -6.35
N GLU A 284 -41.44 -0.99 -6.52
CA GLU A 284 -40.97 -2.20 -7.16
C GLU A 284 -41.91 -2.60 -8.31
N SER A 285 -41.32 -3.08 -9.41
CA SER A 285 -42.03 -3.61 -10.57
C SER A 285 -41.84 -5.12 -10.63
N SER A 286 -42.90 -5.88 -10.92
CA SER A 286 -42.80 -7.34 -11.15
C SER A 286 -42.19 -7.72 -12.51
N ASP A 287 -41.92 -6.76 -13.39
CA ASP A 287 -41.20 -6.94 -14.66
C ASP A 287 -40.03 -5.95 -14.70
N THR A 288 -38.80 -6.49 -14.73
CA THR A 288 -37.55 -5.72 -14.75
C THR A 288 -37.36 -4.87 -16.01
N ARG A 289 -38.19 -5.07 -17.04
CA ARG A 289 -38.21 -4.24 -18.27
C ARG A 289 -39.07 -2.97 -18.10
N ILE A 290 -39.78 -2.84 -16.98
CA ILE A 290 -40.49 -1.61 -16.61
C ILE A 290 -39.67 -0.87 -15.55
N GLN A 291 -39.10 0.27 -15.91
CA GLN A 291 -38.47 1.15 -14.92
C GLN A 291 -39.54 1.96 -14.20
N VAL A 292 -39.52 1.96 -12.86
CA VAL A 292 -40.44 2.74 -12.02
C VAL A 292 -39.70 3.60 -11.00
N ARG A 293 -40.15 4.84 -10.76
CA ARG A 293 -39.67 5.72 -9.69
C ARG A 293 -40.84 6.40 -9.01
N ALA A 294 -40.85 6.49 -7.68
CA ALA A 294 -41.96 7.04 -6.92
C ALA A 294 -41.49 8.17 -5.98
N PHE A 295 -42.30 9.22 -5.89
CA PHE A 295 -42.11 10.35 -5.00
C PHE A 295 -43.44 10.78 -4.38
N ARG A 296 -43.40 11.49 -3.24
CA ARG A 296 -44.59 12.10 -2.62
C ARG A 296 -44.31 13.50 -2.09
N ASP A 297 -45.29 14.39 -2.17
CA ASP A 297 -45.34 15.61 -1.37
C ASP A 297 -46.32 15.45 -0.19
N ASP A 298 -46.78 16.56 0.40
CA ASP A 298 -47.73 16.56 1.51
C ASP A 298 -49.16 16.11 1.10
N SER A 299 -49.45 16.07 -0.21
CA SER A 299 -50.80 15.95 -0.78
C SER A 299 -50.98 14.86 -1.82
N GLN A 300 -49.92 14.44 -2.52
CA GLN A 300 -50.01 13.56 -3.68
C GLN A 300 -48.82 12.58 -3.77
N VAL A 301 -49.05 11.39 -4.31
CA VAL A 301 -47.99 10.44 -4.71
C VAL A 301 -47.88 10.45 -6.22
N VAL A 302 -46.67 10.46 -6.74
CA VAL A 302 -46.37 10.41 -8.18
C VAL A 302 -45.47 9.22 -8.49
N VAL A 303 -45.83 8.45 -9.52
CA VAL A 303 -45.00 7.40 -10.10
C VAL A 303 -44.64 7.78 -11.53
N ILE A 304 -43.36 7.67 -11.85
CA ILE A 304 -42.84 7.75 -13.22
C ILE A 304 -42.59 6.31 -13.66
N ALA A 305 -43.06 5.92 -14.84
CA ALA A 305 -42.89 4.58 -15.38
C ALA A 305 -42.49 4.60 -16.86
N GLU A 306 -41.60 3.70 -17.26
CA GLU A 306 -41.12 3.55 -18.65
C GLU A 306 -41.12 2.08 -19.07
N ASN A 307 -41.64 1.78 -20.26
CA ASN A 307 -41.64 0.45 -20.85
C ASN A 307 -40.46 0.25 -21.80
N GLN A 308 -39.42 -0.44 -21.33
CA GLN A 308 -38.25 -0.80 -22.15
C GLN A 308 -38.42 -2.12 -22.91
N SER A 309 -39.62 -2.72 -22.88
CA SER A 309 -39.94 -3.93 -23.65
C SER A 309 -40.52 -3.59 -25.03
N ALA A 310 -40.43 -4.55 -25.96
CA ALA A 310 -40.90 -4.41 -27.33
C ALA A 310 -42.43 -4.55 -27.49
N GLU A 311 -43.16 -4.80 -26.40
CA GLU A 311 -44.61 -5.04 -26.39
C GLU A 311 -45.30 -4.10 -25.40
N PRO A 312 -46.56 -3.70 -25.62
CA PRO A 312 -47.30 -2.91 -24.64
C PRO A 312 -47.54 -3.71 -23.35
N LYS A 313 -47.67 -3.02 -22.22
CA LYS A 313 -47.83 -3.60 -20.87
C LYS A 313 -48.93 -2.88 -20.10
N THR A 314 -49.60 -3.57 -19.19
CA THR A 314 -50.59 -2.95 -18.29
C THR A 314 -50.07 -2.95 -16.85
N LEU A 315 -49.79 -1.75 -16.31
CA LEU A 315 -49.36 -1.56 -14.93
C LEU A 315 -50.55 -1.62 -13.98
N ILE A 316 -50.49 -2.46 -12.94
CA ILE A 316 -51.49 -2.50 -11.87
C ILE A 316 -50.82 -2.10 -10.55
N PHE A 317 -51.40 -1.12 -9.86
CA PHE A 317 -50.85 -0.57 -8.62
C PHE A 317 -51.51 -1.21 -7.39
N ASN A 318 -50.78 -1.30 -6.28
CA ASN A 318 -51.37 -1.70 -5.00
C ASN A 318 -52.39 -0.66 -4.49
N PRO A 319 -53.39 -1.05 -3.68
CA PRO A 319 -54.49 -0.17 -3.26
C PRO A 319 -54.06 1.10 -2.52
N ASP A 320 -52.86 1.10 -1.92
CA ASP A 320 -52.32 2.22 -1.13
C ASP A 320 -51.88 3.41 -2.00
N PHE A 321 -51.90 3.28 -3.32
CA PHE A 321 -51.55 4.35 -4.27
C PHE A 321 -52.72 5.33 -4.58
N GLY A 322 -53.97 4.98 -4.23
CA GLY A 322 -55.17 5.82 -4.44
C GLY A 322 -56.34 5.06 -5.07
N GLN A 323 -57.43 5.75 -5.40
CA GLN A 323 -58.57 5.19 -6.16
C GLN A 323 -58.64 5.73 -7.60
N SER A 324 -58.25 6.98 -7.82
CA SER A 324 -58.17 7.60 -9.15
C SER A 324 -56.75 8.04 -9.49
N LEU A 325 -56.35 7.87 -10.76
CA LEU A 325 -55.04 8.25 -11.28
C LEU A 325 -55.18 9.31 -12.37
N THR A 326 -54.30 10.31 -12.38
CA THR A 326 -54.07 11.17 -13.55
C THR A 326 -52.81 10.69 -14.27
N VAL A 327 -52.96 10.09 -15.44
CA VAL A 327 -51.84 9.60 -16.26
C VAL A 327 -51.48 10.66 -17.31
N ARG A 328 -50.27 11.19 -17.20
CA ARG A 328 -49.67 12.11 -18.16
C ARG A 328 -48.76 11.35 -19.12
N ARG A 329 -48.96 11.57 -20.42
CA ARG A 329 -48.21 10.94 -21.52
C ARG A 329 -48.12 11.89 -22.72
N LEU A 330 -47.22 11.62 -23.65
CA LEU A 330 -47.15 12.33 -24.93
C LEU A 330 -48.05 11.61 -25.95
N LEU A 331 -48.99 12.33 -26.55
CA LEU A 331 -49.87 11.84 -27.62
C LEU A 331 -49.55 12.53 -28.94
N LEU A 332 -49.76 11.81 -30.04
CA LEU A 332 -49.85 12.37 -31.39
C LEU A 332 -51.33 12.63 -31.72
N ASP A 333 -51.69 13.88 -32.02
CA ASP A 333 -53.02 14.18 -32.56
C ASP A 333 -53.08 13.84 -34.06
N ASP A 334 -54.30 13.58 -34.58
CA ASP A 334 -54.60 13.25 -36.01
C ASP A 334 -54.15 14.32 -37.05
N VAL A 335 -53.48 15.39 -36.61
CA VAL A 335 -53.03 16.54 -37.41
C VAL A 335 -51.51 16.75 -37.28
N GLU A 336 -50.76 15.68 -36.99
CA GLU A 336 -49.28 15.64 -36.97
C GLU A 336 -48.63 16.58 -35.91
N ALA A 337 -49.40 17.02 -34.92
CA ALA A 337 -48.91 17.78 -33.77
C ALA A 337 -48.98 16.89 -32.51
N ALA A 338 -47.84 16.69 -31.83
CA ALA A 338 -47.84 16.00 -30.54
C ALA A 338 -48.11 16.96 -29.37
N SER A 339 -48.75 16.46 -28.32
CA SER A 339 -49.11 17.22 -27.13
C SER A 339 -49.05 16.36 -25.85
N ILE A 340 -48.82 17.01 -24.70
CA ILE A 340 -48.87 16.36 -23.39
C ILE A 340 -50.32 16.36 -22.91
N ASP A 341 -50.96 15.18 -22.92
CA ASP A 341 -52.31 14.97 -22.39
C ASP A 341 -52.26 14.41 -20.95
N SER A 342 -53.34 14.57 -20.20
CA SER A 342 -53.50 14.07 -18.83
C SER A 342 -54.88 13.43 -18.68
N GLN A 343 -54.90 12.10 -18.81
CA GLN A 343 -56.14 11.30 -18.78
C GLN A 343 -56.39 10.73 -17.39
N VAL A 344 -57.66 10.71 -16.97
CA VAL A 344 -58.05 10.10 -15.70
C VAL A 344 -58.28 8.60 -15.91
N ALA A 345 -57.48 7.78 -15.24
CA ALA A 345 -57.59 6.32 -15.22
C ALA A 345 -58.07 5.83 -13.86
N ASN A 346 -58.73 4.67 -13.84
CA ASN A 346 -59.13 3.97 -12.62
C ASN A 346 -58.01 3.00 -12.19
N VAL A 347 -57.61 3.03 -10.92
CA VAL A 347 -56.55 2.13 -10.39
C VAL A 347 -56.85 0.66 -10.65
N GLN A 348 -58.12 0.25 -10.62
CA GLN A 348 -58.54 -1.14 -10.86
C GLN A 348 -58.51 -1.57 -12.34
N GLU A 349 -58.38 -0.63 -13.27
CA GLU A 349 -58.33 -0.91 -14.72
C GLU A 349 -56.88 -1.01 -15.23
N GLY A 350 -55.92 -0.51 -14.43
CA GLY A 350 -54.51 -0.47 -14.75
C GLY A 350 -54.14 0.62 -15.78
N VAL A 351 -52.86 0.97 -15.83
CA VAL A 351 -52.33 1.94 -16.79
C VAL A 351 -51.60 1.17 -17.89
N THR A 352 -52.18 1.14 -19.09
CA THR A 352 -51.48 0.59 -20.26
C THR A 352 -50.43 1.58 -20.76
N ILE A 353 -49.23 1.06 -21.01
CA ILE A 353 -48.08 1.76 -21.58
C ILE A 353 -47.58 1.01 -22.80
N GLU A 354 -47.42 1.70 -23.92
CA GLU A 354 -46.96 1.15 -25.19
C GLU A 354 -45.45 0.84 -25.16
N ALA A 355 -44.94 0.13 -26.17
CA ALA A 355 -43.52 -0.20 -26.26
C ALA A 355 -42.66 1.07 -26.41
N GLY A 356 -41.68 1.27 -25.53
CA GLY A 356 -40.85 2.49 -25.51
C GLY A 356 -41.54 3.75 -24.96
N GLU A 357 -42.77 3.64 -24.43
CA GLU A 357 -43.49 4.76 -23.82
C GLU A 357 -43.03 5.01 -22.38
N ALA A 358 -42.93 6.30 -22.01
CA ALA A 358 -42.80 6.75 -20.64
C ALA A 358 -44.04 7.57 -20.22
N VAL A 359 -44.48 7.39 -18.97
CA VAL A 359 -45.65 8.07 -18.39
C VAL A 359 -45.33 8.61 -16.99
N VAL A 360 -46.00 9.69 -16.59
CA VAL A 360 -46.06 10.16 -15.20
C VAL A 360 -47.47 10.02 -14.69
N ILE A 361 -47.67 9.31 -13.60
CA ILE A 361 -48.97 8.96 -13.06
C ILE A 361 -49.07 9.50 -11.64
N PHE A 362 -50.02 10.40 -11.43
CA PHE A 362 -50.28 11.07 -10.18
C PHE A 362 -51.49 10.42 -9.50
N SER A 363 -51.42 10.17 -8.20
CA SER A 363 -52.60 9.83 -7.40
C SER A 363 -53.61 10.99 -7.42
N GLU A 364 -54.85 10.76 -7.00
CA GLU A 364 -55.71 11.87 -6.60
C GLU A 364 -55.06 12.67 -5.44
N PRO A 365 -55.24 14.00 -5.38
CA PRO A 365 -54.81 14.79 -4.22
C PRO A 365 -55.64 14.43 -2.98
N LEU A 366 -54.96 14.07 -1.89
CA LEU A 366 -55.58 13.65 -0.64
C LEU A 366 -55.59 14.80 0.38
N GLU A 367 -56.64 14.90 1.21
CA GLU A 367 -56.73 15.95 2.25
C GLU A 367 -55.59 15.87 3.28
N ALA A 368 -55.04 14.67 3.50
CA ALA A 368 -53.76 14.45 4.17
C ALA A 368 -53.22 13.04 3.82
N LEU A 369 -51.97 12.95 3.35
CA LEU A 369 -51.26 11.67 3.26
C LEU A 369 -50.88 11.15 4.66
N PRO A 370 -50.77 9.82 4.86
CA PRO A 370 -50.24 9.28 6.11
C PRO A 370 -48.81 9.80 6.38
N ALA A 371 -48.50 10.07 7.65
CA ALA A 371 -47.15 10.45 8.05
C ALA A 371 -46.14 9.33 7.74
N ILE A 372 -44.89 9.70 7.42
CA ILE A 372 -43.81 8.74 7.22
C ILE A 372 -43.64 7.93 8.51
N SER A 373 -43.65 6.61 8.38
CA SER A 373 -43.50 5.67 9.49
C SER A 373 -42.21 4.84 9.40
N GLY A 374 -41.58 4.78 8.23
CA GLY A 374 -40.31 4.08 8.00
C GLY A 374 -39.39 4.77 6.99
N GLU A 375 -38.11 4.42 7.03
CA GLU A 375 -37.09 4.78 6.04
C GLU A 375 -36.36 3.48 5.64
N GLN A 376 -36.20 3.25 4.34
CA GLN A 376 -35.30 2.24 3.78
C GLN A 376 -34.05 2.93 3.24
N LYS A 377 -32.87 2.32 3.44
CA LYS A 377 -31.59 2.88 2.99
C LYS A 377 -30.93 1.98 1.96
N ALA A 378 -30.83 2.48 0.73
CA ALA A 378 -30.11 1.83 -0.36
C ALA A 378 -28.67 2.37 -0.42
N LEU A 379 -27.71 1.46 -0.36
CA LEU A 379 -26.27 1.75 -0.38
C LEU A 379 -25.60 0.89 -1.45
N THR A 380 -24.77 1.50 -2.29
CA THR A 380 -24.02 0.80 -3.34
C THR A 380 -22.57 0.63 -2.89
N HIS A 381 -22.11 -0.61 -2.83
CA HIS A 381 -20.76 -0.99 -2.45
C HIS A 381 -19.98 -1.41 -3.69
N TYR A 382 -18.72 -0.98 -3.80
CA TYR A 382 -17.94 -1.10 -5.03
C TYR A 382 -16.85 -2.18 -4.91
N GLY A 383 -16.63 -2.91 -6.01
CA GLY A 383 -15.57 -3.90 -6.09
C GLY A 383 -14.17 -3.28 -6.07
N ASN A 384 -13.23 -3.94 -5.40
CA ASN A 384 -11.81 -3.55 -5.35
C ASN A 384 -11.04 -3.69 -6.69
N SER A 385 -11.74 -4.03 -7.78
CA SER A 385 -11.20 -4.34 -9.10
C SER A 385 -12.19 -3.91 -10.18
N ILE A 386 -11.67 -3.37 -11.29
CA ILE A 386 -12.47 -2.97 -12.48
C ILE A 386 -11.83 -3.46 -13.78
N GLY A 387 -12.63 -3.57 -14.84
CA GLY A 387 -12.16 -3.86 -16.20
C GLY A 387 -11.32 -5.13 -16.32
N ASN A 388 -10.20 -5.00 -17.02
CA ASN A 388 -9.22 -6.07 -17.20
C ASN A 388 -8.66 -6.64 -15.88
N GLN A 389 -8.75 -5.93 -14.75
CA GLN A 389 -8.33 -6.48 -13.46
C GLN A 389 -9.26 -7.60 -12.99
N ILE A 390 -10.57 -7.48 -13.25
CA ILE A 390 -11.55 -8.53 -12.95
C ILE A 390 -11.30 -9.75 -13.85
N VAL A 391 -10.99 -9.52 -15.13
CA VAL A 391 -10.59 -10.57 -16.09
C VAL A 391 -9.33 -11.32 -15.60
N GLN A 392 -8.30 -10.58 -15.18
CA GLN A 392 -7.04 -11.17 -14.70
C GLN A 392 -7.21 -11.95 -13.37
N LYS A 393 -7.99 -11.41 -12.44
CA LYS A 393 -8.25 -12.05 -11.13
C LYS A 393 -9.35 -13.13 -11.19
N LYS A 394 -10.11 -13.22 -12.29
CA LYS A 394 -11.37 -13.97 -12.41
C LYS A 394 -12.35 -13.67 -11.27
N GLY A 395 -12.33 -12.45 -10.76
CA GLY A 395 -13.06 -12.10 -9.55
C GLY A 395 -12.77 -10.69 -9.03
N THR A 396 -13.49 -10.31 -7.97
CA THR A 396 -13.39 -9.02 -7.27
C THR A 396 -13.98 -9.17 -5.88
N THR A 397 -13.53 -8.35 -4.92
CA THR A 397 -14.07 -8.34 -3.56
C THR A 397 -14.88 -7.06 -3.33
N ILE A 398 -16.05 -7.17 -2.72
CA ILE A 398 -16.89 -6.04 -2.31
C ILE A 398 -17.06 -6.06 -0.79
N GLU A 399 -16.51 -5.05 -0.13
CA GLU A 399 -16.72 -4.83 1.29
C GLU A 399 -18.09 -4.18 1.53
N VAL A 400 -18.87 -4.73 2.45
CA VAL A 400 -20.17 -4.24 2.90
C VAL A 400 -20.08 -4.06 4.41
N PRO A 401 -19.96 -2.82 4.94
CA PRO A 401 -19.95 -2.57 6.39
C PRO A 401 -21.17 -3.22 7.05
N GLU A 402 -21.04 -3.80 8.26
CA GLU A 402 -22.05 -4.67 8.86
C GLU A 402 -23.45 -4.01 8.94
N GLN A 403 -24.43 -4.52 8.18
CA GLN A 403 -25.75 -3.90 8.02
C GLN A 403 -26.85 -4.62 8.79
N THR A 404 -27.21 -4.10 9.96
CA THR A 404 -28.38 -4.58 10.71
C THR A 404 -29.68 -4.28 9.95
N GLY A 405 -30.49 -5.30 9.69
CA GLY A 405 -31.78 -5.14 9.00
C GLY A 405 -31.68 -5.05 7.48
N LEU A 406 -30.71 -5.74 6.87
CA LEU A 406 -30.65 -5.97 5.43
C LEU A 406 -31.91 -6.74 4.97
N ILE A 407 -32.62 -6.20 3.98
CA ILE A 407 -33.88 -6.75 3.44
C ILE A 407 -33.81 -7.10 1.94
N ARG A 408 -32.91 -6.48 1.18
CA ARG A 408 -32.68 -6.77 -0.25
C ARG A 408 -31.20 -6.57 -0.59
N ALA A 409 -30.67 -7.37 -1.52
CA ALA A 409 -29.35 -7.15 -2.10
C ALA A 409 -29.35 -7.48 -3.60
N GLU A 410 -28.54 -6.78 -4.39
CA GLU A 410 -28.45 -6.93 -5.84
C GLU A 410 -27.00 -6.77 -6.30
N LEU A 411 -26.46 -7.75 -7.02
CA LEU A 411 -25.13 -7.68 -7.61
C LEU A 411 -25.25 -7.17 -9.06
N HIS A 412 -24.62 -6.03 -9.35
CA HIS A 412 -24.61 -5.39 -10.66
C HIS A 412 -23.22 -5.58 -11.30
N ILE A 413 -23.17 -6.11 -12.51
CA ILE A 413 -21.93 -6.44 -13.23
C ILE A 413 -21.95 -5.78 -14.61
N GLY A 414 -21.12 -4.77 -14.82
CA GLY A 414 -20.85 -4.26 -16.17
C GLY A 414 -20.03 -5.27 -16.97
N ALA A 415 -20.51 -5.67 -18.15
CA ALA A 415 -19.86 -6.61 -19.05
C ALA A 415 -19.93 -6.12 -20.50
N PHE A 416 -18.86 -6.39 -21.26
CA PHE A 416 -18.70 -6.03 -22.66
C PHE A 416 -18.24 -7.25 -23.46
N GLY A 417 -18.94 -7.59 -24.54
CA GLY A 417 -18.60 -8.72 -25.42
C GLY A 417 -19.79 -9.19 -26.25
N SER A 418 -19.67 -10.32 -26.96
CA SER A 418 -20.81 -10.88 -27.67
C SER A 418 -21.95 -11.31 -26.73
N GLN A 419 -23.16 -11.41 -27.26
CA GLN A 419 -24.30 -11.97 -26.53
C GLN A 419 -24.06 -13.42 -26.08
N SER A 420 -23.22 -14.21 -26.80
CA SER A 420 -22.85 -15.56 -26.37
C SER A 420 -21.92 -15.50 -25.16
N ALA A 421 -20.87 -14.68 -25.23
CA ALA A 421 -19.90 -14.51 -24.15
C ALA A 421 -20.57 -14.05 -22.84
N ILE A 422 -21.47 -13.06 -22.92
CA ILE A 422 -22.27 -12.59 -21.78
C ILE A 422 -23.20 -13.68 -21.24
N ASN A 423 -23.78 -14.52 -22.12
CA ASN A 423 -24.63 -15.64 -21.70
C ASN A 423 -23.87 -16.91 -21.28
N GLU A 424 -22.55 -16.99 -21.47
CA GLU A 424 -21.67 -18.03 -20.94
C GLU A 424 -21.09 -17.70 -19.55
N LEU A 425 -21.03 -16.40 -19.20
CA LEU A 425 -20.54 -15.92 -17.90
C LEU A 425 -21.30 -16.58 -16.74
N LYS A 426 -20.58 -17.26 -15.83
CA LYS A 426 -21.11 -17.70 -14.53
C LYS A 426 -20.53 -16.86 -13.40
N VAL A 427 -21.34 -16.63 -12.37
CA VAL A 427 -21.00 -15.79 -11.22
C VAL A 427 -21.20 -16.60 -9.94
N ALA A 428 -20.27 -16.50 -9.00
CA ALA A 428 -20.45 -17.00 -7.64
C ALA A 428 -20.19 -15.90 -6.63
N LEU A 429 -21.00 -15.85 -5.57
CA LEU A 429 -20.88 -14.94 -4.44
C LEU A 429 -20.60 -15.79 -3.18
N ASN A 430 -19.50 -15.52 -2.49
CA ASN A 430 -19.10 -16.23 -1.26
C ASN A 430 -19.13 -17.76 -1.42
N GLY A 431 -18.65 -18.25 -2.58
CA GLY A 431 -18.62 -19.66 -2.96
C GLY A 431 -19.92 -20.21 -3.57
N LYS A 432 -21.07 -19.55 -3.39
CA LYS A 432 -22.36 -19.99 -3.95
C LYS A 432 -22.56 -19.43 -5.35
N VAL A 433 -22.74 -20.31 -6.34
CA VAL A 433 -23.11 -19.91 -7.71
C VAL A 433 -24.48 -19.23 -7.70
N LEU A 434 -24.58 -18.08 -8.36
CA LEU A 434 -25.82 -17.32 -8.49
C LEU A 434 -26.51 -17.65 -9.82
N GLU A 435 -27.83 -17.83 -9.79
CA GLU A 435 -28.64 -17.80 -11.00
C GLU A 435 -28.75 -16.36 -11.51
N ARG A 436 -28.74 -16.17 -12.83
CA ARG A 436 -28.90 -14.86 -13.46
C ARG A 436 -29.90 -14.91 -14.62
N PRO A 437 -30.59 -13.79 -14.93
CA PRO A 437 -31.40 -13.71 -16.14
C PRO A 437 -30.56 -13.86 -17.41
N SER A 438 -31.20 -14.37 -18.47
CA SER A 438 -30.62 -14.42 -19.82
C SER A 438 -30.84 -13.10 -20.55
N ILE A 439 -29.83 -12.64 -21.28
CA ILE A 439 -29.87 -11.34 -21.97
C ILE A 439 -30.12 -11.56 -23.47
N GLN A 440 -31.10 -10.84 -24.02
CA GLN A 440 -31.41 -10.80 -25.45
C GLN A 440 -31.16 -9.41 -26.02
N SER A 441 -30.33 -9.33 -27.07
CA SER A 441 -30.07 -8.11 -27.84
C SER A 441 -30.09 -8.42 -29.34
N LYS A 442 -30.20 -7.38 -30.17
CA LYS A 442 -30.04 -7.45 -31.63
C LYS A 442 -28.65 -7.01 -32.10
N GLU A 443 -27.80 -6.57 -31.18
CA GLU A 443 -26.45 -6.06 -31.46
C GLU A 443 -25.39 -7.17 -31.42
N ALA A 444 -24.33 -7.03 -32.22
CA ALA A 444 -23.27 -8.05 -32.36
C ALA A 444 -22.25 -8.03 -31.20
N GLU A 445 -21.94 -6.83 -30.70
CA GLU A 445 -21.17 -6.58 -29.47
C GLU A 445 -22.08 -5.80 -28.52
N LEU A 446 -22.14 -6.19 -27.25
CA LEU A 446 -23.06 -5.62 -26.27
C LEU A 446 -22.27 -5.05 -25.08
N ALA A 447 -22.62 -3.84 -24.67
CA ALA A 447 -22.27 -3.25 -23.38
C ALA A 447 -23.51 -3.35 -22.47
N ALA A 448 -23.45 -4.14 -21.40
CA ALA A 448 -24.61 -4.35 -20.52
C ALA A 448 -24.22 -4.36 -19.03
N THR A 449 -25.12 -3.87 -18.19
CA THR A 449 -25.08 -4.14 -16.74
C THR A 449 -26.00 -5.32 -16.44
N ILE A 450 -25.42 -6.43 -16.01
CA ILE A 450 -26.13 -7.62 -15.57
C ILE A 450 -26.52 -7.40 -14.10
N VAL A 451 -27.82 -7.34 -13.81
CA VAL A 451 -28.34 -7.26 -12.43
C VAL A 451 -28.76 -8.64 -11.98
N ILE A 452 -28.23 -9.08 -10.83
CA ILE A 452 -28.47 -10.40 -10.24
C ILE A 452 -29.02 -10.18 -8.82
N PRO A 453 -30.28 -10.57 -8.53
CA PRO A 453 -30.80 -10.57 -7.16
C PRO A 453 -29.96 -11.49 -6.25
N VAL A 454 -29.61 -10.98 -5.07
CA VAL A 454 -28.83 -11.69 -4.06
C VAL A 454 -29.68 -11.91 -2.82
N ASP A 455 -29.74 -13.15 -2.35
CA ASP A 455 -30.32 -13.49 -1.04
C ASP A 455 -29.53 -12.73 0.06
N PRO A 456 -30.19 -11.85 0.86
CA PRO A 456 -29.55 -11.12 1.95
C PRO A 456 -28.73 -11.99 2.90
N ALA A 457 -29.09 -13.26 3.10
CA ALA A 457 -28.35 -14.18 3.98
C ALA A 457 -26.98 -14.60 3.41
N LEU A 458 -26.71 -14.35 2.13
CA LEU A 458 -25.39 -14.59 1.49
C LEU A 458 -24.44 -13.40 1.62
N VAL A 459 -24.95 -12.21 1.97
CA VAL A 459 -24.13 -10.99 2.08
C VAL A 459 -23.35 -11.01 3.40
N GLN A 460 -22.03 -10.94 3.29
CA GLN A 460 -21.08 -10.91 4.39
C GLN A 460 -20.44 -9.52 4.50
N SER A 461 -19.58 -9.30 5.50
CA SER A 461 -18.83 -8.05 5.62
C SER A 461 -17.82 -7.86 4.48
N SER A 462 -17.18 -8.95 4.03
CA SER A 462 -16.34 -9.00 2.84
C SER A 462 -16.91 -10.04 1.89
N ASN A 463 -17.30 -9.61 0.69
CA ASN A 463 -17.98 -10.47 -0.29
C ASN A 463 -17.02 -10.81 -1.43
N GLN A 464 -16.76 -12.10 -1.65
CA GLN A 464 -15.96 -12.59 -2.77
C GLN A 464 -16.85 -12.91 -3.96
N ILE A 465 -16.64 -12.22 -5.07
CA ILE A 465 -17.34 -12.46 -6.34
C ILE A 465 -16.36 -13.10 -7.30
N ALA A 466 -16.65 -14.33 -7.73
CA ALA A 466 -15.85 -15.09 -8.68
C ALA A 466 -16.58 -15.24 -10.01
N PHE A 467 -15.82 -15.26 -11.11
CA PHE A 467 -16.33 -15.32 -12.47
C PHE A 467 -15.75 -16.50 -13.25
N SER A 468 -16.61 -17.33 -13.85
CA SER A 468 -16.22 -18.21 -14.94
C SER A 468 -16.30 -17.42 -16.25
N LEU A 469 -15.14 -17.05 -16.78
CA LEU A 469 -15.05 -16.24 -18.00
C LEU A 469 -15.41 -17.07 -19.25
N PRO A 470 -16.05 -16.46 -20.27
CA PRO A 470 -16.22 -17.07 -21.59
C PRO A 470 -14.87 -17.27 -22.29
N GLN A 471 -14.83 -18.16 -23.30
CA GLN A 471 -13.60 -18.45 -24.06
C GLN A 471 -13.31 -17.45 -25.20
N GLU A 472 -14.14 -16.41 -25.35
CA GLU A 472 -14.07 -15.44 -26.44
C GLU A 472 -12.99 -14.37 -26.20
N GLU A 473 -12.07 -14.18 -27.15
CA GLU A 473 -11.12 -13.06 -27.13
C GLU A 473 -11.86 -11.73 -27.32
N GLY A 474 -11.72 -10.80 -26.38
CA GLY A 474 -12.33 -9.46 -26.43
C GLY A 474 -13.35 -9.19 -25.33
N PHE A 475 -13.82 -10.23 -24.61
CA PHE A 475 -14.70 -10.04 -23.45
C PHE A 475 -13.98 -9.29 -22.31
N THR A 476 -14.61 -8.24 -21.78
CA THR A 476 -14.12 -7.49 -20.61
C THR A 476 -15.25 -7.06 -19.69
N PHE A 477 -14.92 -6.67 -18.46
CA PHE A 477 -15.86 -6.07 -17.52
C PHE A 477 -15.82 -4.55 -17.55
N GLY A 478 -16.80 -3.91 -16.91
CA GLY A 478 -16.77 -2.52 -16.46
C GLY A 478 -16.44 -2.46 -14.97
N ALA A 479 -17.44 -2.16 -14.15
CA ALA A 479 -17.37 -2.29 -12.70
C ALA A 479 -18.29 -3.42 -12.21
N VAL A 480 -18.07 -3.86 -10.98
CA VAL A 480 -18.96 -4.77 -10.27
C VAL A 480 -19.29 -4.13 -8.93
N THR A 481 -20.58 -4.05 -8.60
CA THR A 481 -21.08 -3.41 -7.38
C THR A 481 -22.17 -4.25 -6.73
N LEU A 482 -22.30 -4.16 -5.42
CA LEU A 482 -23.35 -4.82 -4.65
C LEU A 482 -24.20 -3.73 -4.01
N GLN A 483 -25.45 -3.61 -4.44
CA GLN A 483 -26.41 -2.69 -3.85
C GLN A 483 -27.14 -3.40 -2.70
N THR A 484 -27.16 -2.81 -1.52
CA THR A 484 -27.85 -3.32 -0.33
C THR A 484 -28.96 -2.38 0.10
N VAL A 485 -30.12 -2.91 0.45
CA VAL A 485 -31.24 -2.14 1.02
C VAL A 485 -31.51 -2.61 2.45
N THR A 486 -31.51 -1.68 3.40
CA THR A 486 -31.83 -1.94 4.81
C THR A 486 -33.13 -1.27 5.23
N GLY A 487 -33.85 -1.85 6.19
CA GLY A 487 -35.07 -1.27 6.75
C GLY A 487 -35.76 -2.13 7.81
N THR A 488 -36.75 -1.58 8.50
CA THR A 488 -37.57 -2.32 9.47
C THR A 488 -38.69 -3.10 8.78
N HIS A 489 -38.56 -4.43 8.73
CA HIS A 489 -39.52 -5.33 8.05
C HIS A 489 -40.93 -5.26 8.67
N GLN A 490 -41.97 -4.99 7.85
CA GLN A 490 -43.37 -5.31 8.19
C GLN A 490 -44.18 -6.03 7.09
N GLY A 491 -43.72 -6.07 5.83
CA GLY A 491 -44.35 -6.90 4.78
C GLY A 491 -43.66 -8.26 4.62
N GLN A 492 -44.40 -9.36 4.51
CA GLN A 492 -43.85 -10.65 4.09
C GLN A 492 -43.69 -10.68 2.57
N ILE A 493 -42.52 -11.12 2.07
CA ILE A 493 -42.32 -11.51 0.68
C ILE A 493 -41.96 -13.00 0.67
N GLN A 494 -42.66 -13.79 -0.14
CA GLN A 494 -42.39 -15.22 -0.30
C GLN A 494 -41.30 -15.42 -1.35
N SER A 495 -40.15 -16.00 -0.96
CA SER A 495 -39.20 -16.56 -1.92
C SER A 495 -39.76 -17.88 -2.46
N THR A 496 -40.31 -17.87 -3.67
CA THR A 496 -40.54 -19.09 -4.44
C THR A 496 -39.22 -19.60 -5.05
N VAL A 497 -39.18 -20.90 -5.36
CA VAL A 497 -38.03 -21.64 -5.92
C VAL A 497 -36.93 -21.99 -4.90
N ALA A 498 -37.18 -23.06 -4.15
CA ALA A 498 -36.15 -23.83 -3.45
C ALA A 498 -36.43 -25.33 -3.62
N SER A 499 -35.85 -25.93 -4.67
CA SER A 499 -35.84 -27.38 -4.90
C SER A 499 -34.79 -27.75 -5.95
N GLU A 500 -34.17 -28.92 -5.78
CA GLU A 500 -33.19 -29.55 -6.71
C GLU A 500 -31.75 -29.00 -6.62
N LEU A 501 -31.12 -29.26 -5.47
CA LEU A 501 -29.67 -29.45 -5.34
C LEU A 501 -29.41 -30.86 -4.81
N ASP A 502 -29.11 -31.78 -5.72
CA ASP A 502 -28.48 -33.09 -5.46
C ASP A 502 -27.43 -33.30 -6.58
N ASP A 503 -26.35 -34.02 -6.25
CA ASP A 503 -25.25 -34.44 -7.15
C ASP A 503 -24.35 -33.36 -7.80
N LEU A 504 -23.61 -32.61 -6.98
CA LEU A 504 -22.26 -32.12 -7.33
C LEU A 504 -21.28 -32.38 -6.17
N ASP A 505 -20.09 -32.90 -6.47
CA ASP A 505 -19.11 -33.34 -5.45
C ASP A 505 -18.35 -32.14 -4.84
N GLU A 506 -18.89 -31.59 -3.75
CA GLU A 506 -18.32 -30.48 -3.00
C GLU A 506 -16.86 -30.74 -2.55
N THR A 507 -16.50 -32.01 -2.33
CA THR A 507 -15.20 -32.44 -1.82
C THR A 507 -14.04 -32.18 -2.78
N GLU A 508 -14.27 -32.30 -4.10
CA GLU A 508 -13.24 -32.06 -5.11
C GLU A 508 -13.07 -30.55 -5.39
N MET A 509 -14.08 -29.73 -5.09
CA MET A 509 -14.00 -28.27 -5.25
C MET A 509 -13.38 -27.59 -4.02
N GLU A 510 -13.69 -28.01 -2.79
CA GLU A 510 -13.03 -27.48 -1.57
C GLU A 510 -11.52 -27.72 -1.57
N GLN A 511 -11.05 -28.89 -2.02
CA GLN A 511 -9.62 -29.21 -2.04
C GLN A 511 -8.84 -28.42 -3.10
N ASN A 512 -9.48 -28.01 -4.20
CA ASN A 512 -8.87 -27.14 -5.20
C ASN A 512 -8.96 -25.64 -4.82
N LEU A 513 -10.03 -25.20 -4.15
CA LEU A 513 -10.21 -23.80 -3.73
C LEU A 513 -9.28 -23.37 -2.59
N LEU A 514 -8.86 -24.30 -1.72
CA LEU A 514 -7.82 -24.04 -0.71
C LEU A 514 -6.39 -24.05 -1.30
N ALA A 515 -6.20 -24.47 -2.56
CA ALA A 515 -4.90 -24.62 -3.19
C ALA A 515 -4.53 -23.50 -4.17
N GLU A 516 -5.50 -22.73 -4.70
CA GLU A 516 -5.29 -21.73 -5.75
C GLU A 516 -5.68 -20.29 -5.36
N SER A 517 -5.06 -19.75 -4.31
CA SER A 517 -4.78 -18.31 -4.29
C SER A 517 -3.69 -18.01 -5.33
N GLY A 518 -4.09 -17.96 -6.61
CA GLY A 518 -3.17 -17.75 -7.73
C GLY A 518 -2.33 -16.48 -7.56
N LEU A 519 -1.05 -16.56 -7.90
CA LEU A 519 -0.16 -15.40 -7.85
C LEU A 519 -0.69 -14.30 -8.78
N PRO A 520 -0.55 -13.01 -8.41
CA PRO A 520 -0.75 -11.91 -9.36
C PRO A 520 0.09 -12.14 -10.63
N ALA A 521 -0.35 -11.65 -11.78
CA ALA A 521 0.28 -11.94 -13.07
C ALA A 521 1.80 -11.69 -13.11
N GLU A 522 2.29 -10.69 -12.36
CA GLU A 522 3.73 -10.44 -12.19
C GLU A 522 4.43 -11.52 -11.35
N GLY A 523 3.83 -11.93 -10.22
CA GLY A 523 4.34 -13.01 -9.38
C GLY A 523 4.34 -14.37 -10.09
N GLN A 524 3.31 -14.68 -10.88
CA GLN A 524 3.29 -15.87 -11.72
C GLN A 524 4.42 -15.81 -12.77
N LEU A 525 4.64 -14.65 -13.40
CA LEU A 525 5.74 -14.46 -14.35
C LEU A 525 7.12 -14.58 -13.69
N GLU A 526 7.30 -14.14 -12.44
CA GLU A 526 8.54 -14.35 -11.70
C GLU A 526 8.76 -15.83 -11.35
N LYS A 527 7.71 -16.54 -10.93
CA LYS A 527 7.73 -17.99 -10.70
C LYS A 527 8.11 -18.73 -11.99
N ASP A 528 7.47 -18.41 -13.11
CA ASP A 528 7.75 -18.98 -14.43
C ASP A 528 9.18 -18.71 -14.92
N ARG A 529 9.84 -17.62 -14.49
CA ARG A 529 11.26 -17.38 -14.75
C ARG A 529 12.16 -18.21 -13.85
N LEU A 530 11.80 -18.36 -12.57
CA LEU A 530 12.58 -19.11 -11.59
C LEU A 530 12.58 -20.60 -11.91
N GLU A 531 11.39 -21.17 -12.14
CA GLU A 531 11.21 -22.56 -12.55
C GLU A 531 11.96 -22.81 -13.88
N PHE A 532 11.84 -21.92 -14.86
CA PHE A 532 12.59 -22.04 -16.11
C PHE A 532 14.13 -21.96 -15.94
N LEU A 533 14.64 -21.09 -15.06
CA LEU A 533 16.08 -21.08 -14.71
C LEU A 533 16.51 -22.46 -14.20
N TRP A 534 15.80 -23.01 -13.22
CA TRP A 534 16.19 -24.25 -12.56
C TRP A 534 15.96 -25.50 -13.42
N GLU A 535 14.79 -25.63 -14.02
CA GLU A 535 14.39 -26.81 -14.79
C GLU A 535 14.97 -26.83 -16.21
N THR A 536 15.16 -25.67 -16.84
CA THR A 536 15.62 -25.59 -18.24
C THR A 536 17.06 -25.14 -18.38
N LEU A 537 17.54 -24.17 -17.59
CA LEU A 537 18.87 -23.58 -17.82
C LEU A 537 19.99 -24.21 -16.99
N THR A 538 19.78 -24.54 -15.72
CA THR A 538 20.83 -25.22 -14.92
C THR A 538 21.26 -26.59 -15.48
N PRO A 539 20.43 -27.36 -16.21
CA PRO A 539 20.88 -28.55 -16.93
C PRO A 539 21.52 -28.27 -18.29
N LYS A 540 21.34 -27.06 -18.85
CA LYS A 540 21.77 -26.68 -20.21
C LYS A 540 23.09 -25.90 -20.24
N TYR A 541 23.33 -25.06 -19.24
CA TYR A 541 24.46 -24.12 -19.16
C TYR A 541 25.34 -24.42 -17.93
N ASP A 542 26.60 -23.96 -17.95
CA ASP A 542 27.53 -24.21 -16.83
C ASP A 542 27.23 -23.26 -15.67
N CYS A 543 26.70 -23.81 -14.58
CA CYS A 543 26.20 -23.06 -13.44
C CYS A 543 27.00 -23.34 -12.15
N VAL A 544 27.41 -22.28 -11.46
CA VAL A 544 27.96 -22.39 -10.10
C VAL A 544 26.80 -22.39 -9.12
N ILE A 545 26.47 -23.57 -8.61
CA ILE A 545 25.40 -23.78 -7.62
C ILE A 545 26.04 -24.09 -6.27
N ASN A 546 25.75 -23.27 -5.26
CA ASN A 546 26.14 -23.54 -3.87
C ASN A 546 24.89 -23.62 -3.00
N VAL A 547 24.93 -24.51 -2.01
CA VAL A 547 23.92 -24.56 -0.94
C VAL A 547 24.22 -23.43 0.05
N GLN A 548 23.26 -22.55 0.30
CA GLN A 548 23.44 -21.42 1.21
C GLN A 548 23.39 -21.92 2.67
N VAL A 549 24.35 -21.49 3.50
CA VAL A 549 24.66 -22.15 4.79
C VAL A 549 23.68 -21.84 5.94
N ASN A 550 22.76 -20.89 5.76
CA ASN A 550 21.77 -20.48 6.76
C ASN A 550 20.41 -21.17 6.55
N ASP A 551 20.01 -21.38 5.28
CA ASP A 551 18.73 -22.00 4.90
C ASP A 551 18.85 -23.41 4.31
N ASN A 552 20.07 -23.85 3.92
CA ASN A 552 20.36 -25.10 3.21
C ASN A 552 19.66 -25.24 1.84
N ILE A 553 19.27 -24.13 1.21
CA ILE A 553 18.63 -24.12 -0.11
C ILE A 553 19.73 -23.99 -1.20
N PRO A 554 19.68 -24.78 -2.29
CA PRO A 554 20.53 -24.58 -3.46
C PRO A 554 20.29 -23.20 -4.10
N ARG A 555 21.37 -22.49 -4.44
CA ARG A 555 21.28 -21.21 -5.15
C ARG A 555 22.22 -21.15 -6.36
N VAL A 556 21.74 -20.63 -7.50
CA VAL A 556 22.57 -20.32 -8.68
C VAL A 556 23.29 -19.00 -8.46
N TYR A 557 24.62 -19.01 -8.34
CA TYR A 557 25.44 -17.81 -8.20
C TYR A 557 25.98 -17.31 -9.53
N GLU A 558 26.32 -18.22 -10.44
CA GLU A 558 26.85 -17.91 -11.78
C GLU A 558 26.17 -18.83 -12.81
N LEU A 559 25.88 -18.30 -14.00
CA LEU A 559 25.42 -19.04 -15.17
C LEU A 559 26.26 -18.60 -16.38
N SER A 560 26.96 -19.54 -17.01
CA SER A 560 27.91 -19.28 -18.10
C SER A 560 27.38 -19.82 -19.44
N PHE A 561 27.43 -19.00 -20.49
CA PHE A 561 26.97 -19.34 -21.84
C PHE A 561 27.97 -18.85 -22.91
N PRO A 562 28.09 -19.55 -24.05
CA PRO A 562 28.99 -19.16 -25.13
C PRO A 562 28.50 -17.88 -25.83
N ALA A 563 29.44 -17.18 -26.49
CA ALA A 563 29.14 -16.09 -27.41
C ALA A 563 29.41 -16.56 -28.85
N ASP A 564 28.41 -16.48 -29.72
CA ASP A 564 28.58 -16.83 -31.14
C ASP A 564 29.24 -15.68 -31.92
N GLU A 565 30.48 -15.93 -32.36
CA GLU A 565 31.27 -15.22 -33.39
C GLU A 565 31.50 -13.69 -33.26
N SER A 566 32.51 -13.32 -32.46
CA SER A 566 33.43 -12.18 -32.71
C SER A 566 32.88 -10.73 -32.75
N THR A 567 33.74 -9.76 -33.10
CA THR A 567 33.49 -8.31 -32.95
C THR A 567 32.32 -7.82 -33.81
N GLY A 568 31.29 -7.25 -33.18
CA GLY A 568 30.08 -6.79 -33.86
C GLY A 568 28.86 -6.87 -32.96
N ILE A 569 27.74 -7.34 -33.51
CA ILE A 569 26.49 -7.56 -32.78
C ILE A 569 26.39 -9.05 -32.43
N ILE A 570 26.61 -9.37 -31.15
CA ILE A 570 26.59 -10.73 -30.61
C ILE A 570 25.18 -11.04 -30.10
N PRO A 571 24.40 -11.93 -30.72
CA PRO A 571 23.03 -12.23 -30.30
C PRO A 571 23.00 -12.85 -28.89
N LEU A 572 21.99 -12.49 -28.10
CA LEU A 572 21.72 -13.11 -26.80
C LEU A 572 20.66 -14.22 -26.99
N PRO A 573 20.87 -15.45 -26.47
CA PRO A 573 19.87 -16.51 -26.59
C PRO A 573 18.55 -16.12 -25.88
N PRO A 574 17.38 -16.26 -26.51
CA PRO A 574 16.09 -15.86 -25.92
C PRO A 574 15.82 -16.48 -24.55
N GLU A 575 16.25 -17.72 -24.33
CA GLU A 575 16.12 -18.40 -23.04
C GLU A 575 16.99 -17.80 -21.94
N ILE A 576 18.16 -17.23 -22.29
CA ILE A 576 19.02 -16.49 -21.36
C ILE A 576 18.41 -15.12 -21.06
N VAL A 577 17.83 -14.46 -22.06
CA VAL A 577 17.12 -13.18 -21.91
C VAL A 577 15.87 -13.33 -21.02
N ARG A 578 15.14 -14.47 -21.10
CA ARG A 578 13.99 -14.78 -20.24
C ARG A 578 14.32 -14.72 -18.75
N VAL A 579 15.48 -15.23 -18.33
CA VAL A 579 15.89 -15.26 -16.90
C VAL A 579 16.75 -14.08 -16.48
N TRP A 580 17.11 -13.19 -17.42
CA TRP A 580 18.12 -12.16 -17.22
C TRP A 580 17.87 -11.26 -16.01
N LYS A 581 16.60 -10.97 -15.72
CA LYS A 581 16.15 -10.16 -14.59
C LYS A 581 16.49 -10.75 -13.21
N LEU A 582 16.79 -12.06 -13.13
CA LEU A 582 17.17 -12.72 -11.87
C LEU A 582 18.64 -12.47 -11.47
N PHE A 583 19.46 -11.89 -12.36
CA PHE A 583 20.90 -11.69 -12.16
C PHE A 583 21.26 -10.20 -12.07
N GLY A 584 22.22 -9.87 -11.19
CA GLY A 584 22.67 -8.49 -10.97
C GLY A 584 23.81 -8.06 -11.90
N THR A 585 24.69 -8.99 -12.27
CA THR A 585 25.95 -8.71 -12.97
C THR A 585 26.08 -9.56 -14.24
N LEU A 586 26.65 -8.97 -15.29
CA LEU A 586 27.12 -9.62 -16.51
C LEU A 586 28.65 -9.48 -16.58
N GLU A 587 29.35 -10.59 -16.79
CA GLU A 587 30.77 -10.61 -17.15
C GLU A 587 30.95 -11.08 -18.60
N LEU A 588 31.83 -10.42 -19.34
CA LEU A 588 32.30 -10.80 -20.67
C LEU A 588 33.73 -11.33 -20.54
N HIS A 589 33.99 -12.53 -21.08
CA HIS A 589 35.26 -13.25 -21.01
C HIS A 589 35.80 -13.50 -22.43
N GLY A 590 37.12 -13.42 -22.63
CA GLY A 590 37.68 -13.35 -23.98
C GLY A 590 39.10 -12.85 -24.13
N ASP A 591 39.66 -13.03 -25.34
CA ASP A 591 41.07 -12.73 -25.62
C ASP A 591 41.23 -11.26 -26.03
N GLY A 592 42.05 -10.50 -25.31
CA GLY A 592 42.45 -9.14 -25.68
C GLY A 592 41.37 -8.07 -25.49
N ILE A 593 40.23 -8.42 -24.88
CA ILE A 593 39.13 -7.48 -24.61
C ILE A 593 39.53 -6.40 -23.60
N ASN A 594 39.02 -5.17 -23.78
CA ASN A 594 39.21 -4.06 -22.84
C ASN A 594 38.13 -2.98 -23.00
N THR A 595 38.17 -1.95 -22.15
CA THR A 595 37.18 -0.85 -22.11
C THR A 595 37.44 0.30 -23.10
N SER A 596 38.30 0.14 -24.11
CA SER A 596 38.62 1.22 -25.07
C SER A 596 37.67 1.30 -26.27
N GLY A 597 36.71 0.39 -26.37
CA GLY A 597 35.66 0.37 -27.39
C GLY A 597 34.28 0.75 -26.86
N SER A 598 33.29 0.85 -27.74
CA SER A 598 31.89 1.00 -27.32
C SER A 598 31.25 -0.37 -27.06
N ILE A 599 30.50 -0.49 -25.96
CA ILE A 599 29.62 -1.64 -25.72
C ILE A 599 28.20 -1.15 -25.44
N ALA A 600 27.21 -1.76 -26.07
CA ALA A 600 25.79 -1.46 -25.85
C ALA A 600 24.96 -2.74 -25.92
N PHE A 601 23.87 -2.79 -25.16
CA PHE A 601 22.79 -3.73 -25.42
C PHE A 601 21.99 -3.27 -26.63
N VAL A 602 21.61 -4.20 -27.48
CA VAL A 602 20.61 -4.04 -28.54
C VAL A 602 19.35 -4.75 -28.05
N THR A 603 18.21 -4.11 -28.25
CA THR A 603 16.87 -4.62 -27.90
C THR A 603 15.92 -4.36 -29.09
N PRO A 604 14.76 -5.04 -29.15
CA PRO A 604 13.76 -4.80 -30.21
C PRO A 604 13.29 -3.34 -30.33
N ILE A 605 13.41 -2.54 -29.26
CA ILE A 605 12.96 -1.14 -29.20
C ILE A 605 14.11 -0.10 -29.28
N GLY A 606 15.36 -0.53 -29.36
CA GLY A 606 16.52 0.38 -29.45
C GLY A 606 17.81 -0.13 -28.79
N ARG A 607 18.80 0.75 -28.69
CA ARG A 607 20.07 0.50 -27.99
C ARG A 607 20.04 1.05 -26.56
N ALA A 608 20.56 0.30 -25.60
CA ALA A 608 20.82 0.74 -24.23
C ALA A 608 22.31 0.66 -23.91
N ALA A 609 22.85 1.60 -23.12
CA ALA A 609 24.28 1.64 -22.83
C ALA A 609 24.70 0.51 -21.87
N PHE A 610 25.86 -0.13 -22.14
CA PHE A 610 26.52 -1.01 -21.20
C PHE A 610 27.82 -0.34 -20.73
N HIS A 611 27.98 -0.21 -19.41
CA HIS A 611 29.11 0.49 -18.79
C HIS A 611 29.99 -0.49 -18.01
N PRO A 612 30.84 -1.28 -18.68
CA PRO A 612 31.71 -2.22 -18.01
C PRO A 612 32.87 -1.52 -17.30
N TRP A 613 33.40 -2.18 -16.28
CA TRP A 613 34.75 -1.97 -15.76
C TRP A 613 35.61 -3.21 -16.07
N SER A 614 36.91 -3.01 -16.24
CA SER A 614 37.85 -4.13 -16.39
C SER A 614 38.31 -4.67 -15.04
N ARG A 615 38.49 -5.98 -14.97
CA ARG A 615 39.11 -6.68 -13.84
C ARG A 615 40.09 -7.73 -14.38
N ASN A 616 41.30 -7.76 -13.83
CA ASN A 616 42.26 -8.81 -14.15
C ASN A 616 42.10 -9.96 -13.15
N SER A 617 41.94 -11.18 -13.64
CA SER A 617 41.84 -12.40 -12.84
C SER A 617 42.57 -13.54 -13.54
N GLY A 618 43.46 -14.27 -12.85
CA GLY A 618 44.20 -15.40 -13.43
C GLY A 618 45.14 -15.09 -14.60
N GLY A 619 45.28 -13.82 -15.01
CA GLY A 619 46.00 -13.39 -16.22
C GLY A 619 45.09 -13.02 -17.40
N GLU A 620 43.77 -13.19 -17.26
CA GLU A 620 42.74 -12.76 -18.21
C GLU A 620 42.16 -11.38 -17.82
N THR A 621 41.77 -10.59 -18.83
CA THR A 621 41.03 -9.34 -18.64
C THR A 621 39.54 -9.62 -18.80
N ILE A 622 38.78 -9.49 -17.73
CA ILE A 622 37.32 -9.67 -17.71
C ILE A 622 36.67 -8.28 -17.78
N LEU A 623 35.59 -8.13 -18.54
CA LEU A 623 34.75 -6.93 -18.53
C LEU A 623 33.46 -7.19 -17.77
N SER A 624 33.30 -6.60 -16.60
CA SER A 624 32.13 -6.77 -15.73
C SER A 624 31.23 -5.53 -15.79
N GLY A 625 29.91 -5.71 -15.81
CA GLY A 625 28.93 -4.62 -15.75
C GLY A 625 27.58 -5.09 -15.21
N HIS A 626 26.65 -4.17 -14.99
CA HIS A 626 25.34 -4.51 -14.41
C HIS A 626 24.39 -5.12 -15.44
N ALA A 627 23.84 -6.29 -15.12
CA ALA A 627 22.89 -7.00 -15.98
C ALA A 627 21.52 -6.29 -16.05
N ASN A 628 21.10 -5.65 -14.96
CA ASN A 628 19.81 -4.93 -14.83
C ASN A 628 19.60 -3.74 -15.79
N ARG A 629 20.63 -3.35 -16.55
CA ARG A 629 20.58 -2.36 -17.63
C ARG A 629 19.93 -2.92 -18.91
N LEU A 630 19.89 -4.25 -19.09
CA LEU A 630 19.07 -4.88 -20.14
C LEU A 630 17.61 -4.95 -19.68
N LYS A 631 16.75 -4.12 -20.27
CA LYS A 631 15.30 -4.15 -20.02
C LYS A 631 14.62 -5.19 -20.95
N ALA A 632 14.63 -6.46 -20.53
CA ALA A 632 13.90 -7.51 -21.22
C ALA A 632 12.38 -7.29 -21.14
N ASN A 633 11.70 -7.33 -22.28
CA ASN A 633 10.24 -7.27 -22.40
C ASN A 633 9.66 -8.69 -22.50
N ASP A 634 8.88 -9.08 -21.50
CA ASP A 634 8.33 -10.42 -21.38
C ASP A 634 7.25 -10.74 -22.42
N LYS A 635 6.70 -9.71 -23.09
CA LYS A 635 5.76 -9.84 -24.20
C LYS A 635 6.43 -10.01 -25.58
N SER A 636 7.76 -9.94 -25.68
CA SER A 636 8.47 -9.93 -26.98
C SER A 636 9.03 -11.29 -27.42
N GLY A 637 8.63 -12.40 -26.78
CA GLY A 637 9.22 -13.72 -27.01
C GLY A 637 10.71 -13.84 -26.68
N TYR A 638 11.30 -12.79 -26.08
CA TYR A 638 12.73 -12.65 -25.78
C TYR A 638 13.68 -12.70 -26.99
N GLU A 639 13.17 -12.57 -28.22
CA GLU A 639 13.98 -12.47 -29.44
C GLU A 639 14.48 -11.04 -29.73
N GLY A 640 15.51 -10.91 -30.57
CA GLY A 640 16.01 -9.61 -31.04
C GLY A 640 16.92 -8.85 -30.06
N TYR A 641 17.41 -9.50 -29.01
CA TYR A 641 18.37 -8.92 -28.07
C TYR A 641 19.81 -9.33 -28.42
N ALA A 642 20.77 -8.42 -28.24
CA ALA A 642 22.18 -8.66 -28.54
C ALA A 642 23.10 -7.72 -27.74
N ILE A 643 24.42 -7.95 -27.83
CA ILE A 643 25.47 -7.03 -27.37
C ILE A 643 26.26 -6.52 -28.57
N ASP A 644 26.22 -5.20 -28.82
CA ASP A 644 27.03 -4.52 -29.83
C ASP A 644 28.41 -4.17 -29.21
N TYR A 645 29.40 -5.03 -29.45
CA TYR A 645 30.78 -4.87 -29.01
C TYR A 645 31.67 -4.35 -30.13
N ARG A 646 32.21 -3.15 -29.95
CA ARG A 646 33.17 -2.51 -30.88
C ARG A 646 34.45 -2.09 -30.17
N GLY A 647 35.05 -3.06 -29.46
CA GLY A 647 36.37 -2.93 -28.84
C GLY A 647 37.39 -3.86 -29.48
N PRO A 648 38.66 -3.80 -29.04
CA PRO A 648 39.69 -4.75 -29.44
C PRO A 648 39.44 -6.13 -28.83
N GLY A 649 39.99 -7.18 -29.43
CA GLY A 649 39.85 -8.54 -28.94
C GLY A 649 38.47 -9.19 -29.24
N GLU A 650 38.28 -10.41 -28.74
CA GLU A 650 37.14 -11.26 -29.03
C GLU A 650 36.49 -11.75 -27.74
N ILE A 651 35.16 -11.58 -27.61
CA ILE A 651 34.37 -12.17 -26.53
C ILE A 651 34.05 -13.62 -26.92
N LYS A 652 34.42 -14.57 -26.06
CA LYS A 652 34.21 -16.01 -26.28
C LYS A 652 33.06 -16.58 -25.45
N SER A 653 32.81 -16.00 -24.29
CA SER A 653 31.74 -16.42 -23.40
C SER A 653 31.27 -15.27 -22.53
N MET A 654 30.06 -15.44 -21.98
CA MET A 654 29.43 -14.50 -21.08
C MET A 654 28.97 -15.24 -19.83
N LYS A 655 28.90 -14.52 -18.71
CA LYS A 655 28.48 -15.07 -17.43
C LYS A 655 27.53 -14.12 -16.72
N LEU A 656 26.32 -14.57 -16.44
CA LEU A 656 25.39 -13.87 -15.55
C LEU A 656 25.67 -14.28 -14.10
N LYS A 657 25.59 -13.32 -13.17
CA LYS A 657 25.94 -13.53 -11.75
C LYS A 657 24.96 -12.87 -10.79
N SER A 658 24.74 -13.52 -9.66
CA SER A 658 23.95 -13.03 -8.53
C SER A 658 24.76 -13.22 -7.24
N ASP A 659 25.17 -12.12 -6.62
CA ASP A 659 26.06 -12.15 -5.44
C ASP A 659 25.41 -12.84 -4.23
N GLY A 660 24.08 -12.79 -4.11
CA GLY A 660 23.31 -13.50 -3.08
C GLY A 660 22.83 -14.91 -3.49
N GLY A 661 23.05 -15.29 -4.75
CA GLY A 661 22.53 -16.51 -5.36
C GLY A 661 21.01 -16.53 -5.56
N ILE A 662 20.54 -17.10 -6.66
CA ILE A 662 19.11 -17.24 -6.99
C ILE A 662 18.59 -18.56 -6.41
N SER A 663 17.63 -18.49 -5.50
CA SER A 663 16.99 -19.64 -4.81
C SER A 663 16.31 -20.62 -5.78
N GLN A 664 16.25 -21.92 -5.43
CA GLN A 664 15.36 -22.89 -6.09
C GLN A 664 13.90 -22.74 -5.68
N HIS A 665 13.62 -22.16 -4.53
CA HIS A 665 12.28 -21.97 -3.99
C HIS A 665 11.75 -20.57 -4.28
N PHE A 666 10.53 -20.50 -4.84
CA PHE A 666 9.76 -19.27 -5.03
C PHE A 666 8.93 -18.93 -3.79
N ASP A 667 9.23 -17.80 -3.15
CA ASP A 667 8.50 -17.28 -1.99
C ASP A 667 7.15 -16.70 -2.43
N MET A 668 6.08 -17.50 -2.35
CA MET A 668 4.71 -17.04 -2.67
C MET A 668 4.16 -16.05 -1.65
N SER A 669 4.65 -16.04 -0.41
CA SER A 669 4.05 -15.26 0.68
C SER A 669 4.09 -13.75 0.42
N GLN A 670 5.16 -13.26 -0.23
CA GLN A 670 5.30 -11.85 -0.64
C GLN A 670 4.18 -11.37 -1.57
N TRP A 671 3.54 -12.27 -2.31
CA TRP A 671 2.51 -11.98 -3.33
C TRP A 671 1.08 -12.08 -2.79
N THR A 672 0.92 -12.22 -1.47
CA THR A 672 -0.36 -12.35 -0.78
C THR A 672 -0.52 -11.25 0.28
N LEU A 673 -1.73 -11.08 0.80
CA LEU A 673 -1.94 -10.25 1.99
C LEU A 673 -1.31 -10.96 3.21
N LEU A 674 -0.26 -10.36 3.77
CA LEU A 674 0.52 -10.97 4.86
C LEU A 674 -0.37 -11.22 6.10
N GLY A 675 -0.38 -12.46 6.58
CA GLY A 675 -1.23 -12.89 7.70
C GLY A 675 -2.72 -13.00 7.34
N ALA A 676 -3.07 -13.19 6.06
CA ALA A 676 -4.43 -13.55 5.65
C ALA A 676 -4.86 -14.94 6.14
N ASP A 677 -3.90 -15.86 6.30
CA ASP A 677 -4.03 -17.21 6.85
C ASP A 677 -4.30 -17.25 8.37
N LYS A 678 -4.28 -16.09 9.05
CA LYS A 678 -4.37 -15.98 10.50
C LYS A 678 -5.52 -15.07 10.95
N PRO A 679 -6.13 -15.34 12.12
CA PRO A 679 -7.16 -14.47 12.69
C PRO A 679 -6.59 -13.07 12.96
N ILE A 680 -7.45 -12.06 12.92
CA ILE A 680 -7.12 -10.69 13.32
C ILE A 680 -7.19 -10.61 14.84
N GLU A 681 -6.13 -10.16 15.51
CA GLU A 681 -6.12 -10.01 16.97
C GLU A 681 -6.50 -8.59 17.42
N PRO A 682 -7.44 -8.43 18.37
CA PRO A 682 -7.80 -7.13 18.91
C PRO A 682 -6.76 -6.63 19.93
N VAL A 683 -6.35 -5.37 19.81
CA VAL A 683 -5.35 -4.73 20.67
C VAL A 683 -5.85 -3.39 21.18
N SER A 684 -5.90 -3.21 22.49
CA SER A 684 -6.34 -1.96 23.13
C SER A 684 -5.14 -1.16 23.65
N ILE A 685 -5.09 0.13 23.31
CA ILE A 685 -4.04 1.06 23.71
C ILE A 685 -4.67 2.32 24.30
N GLN A 686 -4.22 2.72 25.50
CA GLN A 686 -4.59 3.96 26.14
C GLN A 686 -3.49 5.02 25.98
N VAL A 687 -3.87 6.26 25.67
CA VAL A 687 -2.99 7.43 25.60
C VAL A 687 -3.55 8.56 26.47
N ASP A 688 -2.72 9.13 27.33
CA ASP A 688 -3.10 10.24 28.22
C ASP A 688 -2.50 11.56 27.74
N THR A 689 -3.34 12.56 27.48
CA THR A 689 -2.91 13.90 27.04
C THR A 689 -2.87 14.91 28.20
N THR A 690 -3.35 14.53 29.39
CA THR A 690 -3.51 15.42 30.56
C THR A 690 -2.23 15.62 31.37
N GLN A 691 -1.18 14.87 31.03
CA GLN A 691 0.14 14.87 31.65
C GLN A 691 1.18 14.38 30.64
N TYR A 692 2.41 14.89 30.72
CA TYR A 692 3.51 14.42 29.87
C TYR A 692 4.16 13.15 30.43
N ARG A 693 4.81 12.39 29.55
CA ARG A 693 5.74 11.32 29.92
C ARG A 693 7.15 11.91 30.03
N GLY A 694 7.84 11.64 31.13
CA GLY A 694 9.27 11.89 31.25
C GLY A 694 10.04 10.58 31.21
N ILE A 695 11.17 10.54 30.52
CA ILE A 695 12.14 9.44 30.57
C ILE A 695 13.43 10.05 31.15
N ASP A 696 13.74 9.69 32.40
CA ASP A 696 14.71 10.35 33.29
C ASP A 696 14.64 11.89 33.30
N GLY A 697 13.42 12.42 33.32
CA GLY A 697 13.10 13.85 33.40
C GLY A 697 12.98 14.54 32.04
N GLU A 698 13.48 13.94 30.96
CA GLU A 698 13.28 14.47 29.60
C GLU A 698 11.90 14.07 29.08
N HIS A 699 11.12 15.07 28.69
CA HIS A 699 9.74 14.92 28.21
C HIS A 699 9.56 15.40 26.77
N ASN A 700 10.62 15.88 26.12
CA ASN A 700 10.65 16.13 24.68
C ASN A 700 11.16 14.87 23.97
N LEU A 701 10.66 14.60 22.76
CA LEU A 701 11.26 13.62 21.88
C LEU A 701 12.58 14.19 21.32
N LEU A 702 13.70 13.56 21.70
CA LEU A 702 15.04 13.96 21.26
C LEU A 702 15.32 13.54 19.81
N ARG A 703 14.62 14.15 18.85
CA ARG A 703 14.72 13.83 17.42
C ARG A 703 16.15 13.90 16.88
N ASP A 704 16.97 14.80 17.40
CA ASP A 704 18.38 14.95 17.06
C ASP A 704 19.22 13.70 17.38
N ARG A 705 18.74 12.80 18.24
CA ARG A 705 19.40 11.50 18.51
C ARG A 705 18.97 10.39 17.56
N PHE A 706 17.75 10.44 17.03
CA PHE A 706 17.11 9.31 16.35
C PHE A 706 16.85 9.51 14.84
N TRP A 707 16.61 10.74 14.38
CA TRP A 707 16.41 11.06 12.96
C TRP A 707 17.75 11.16 12.26
N ARG A 708 18.39 9.99 12.08
CA ARG A 708 19.77 9.87 11.67
C ARG A 708 19.97 8.75 10.66
N ILE A 709 20.83 9.00 9.69
CA ILE A 709 21.15 8.07 8.60
C ILE A 709 22.67 7.94 8.40
N ALA A 710 23.10 6.77 7.93
CA ALA A 710 24.49 6.50 7.60
C ALA A 710 24.98 7.38 6.43
N GLY A 711 26.09 8.08 6.63
CA GLY A 711 26.68 8.91 5.59
C GLY A 711 27.60 10.02 6.10
N SER A 712 28.65 10.30 5.33
CA SER A 712 29.55 11.43 5.63
C SER A 712 28.84 12.78 5.45
N ASN A 713 29.08 13.72 6.35
CA ASN A 713 28.66 15.12 6.23
C ASN A 713 29.49 15.96 5.22
N GLY A 714 30.44 15.33 4.51
CA GLY A 714 31.41 15.98 3.61
C GLY A 714 30.90 16.38 2.23
N GLY A 715 31.34 17.55 1.76
CA GLY A 715 30.96 18.16 0.49
C GLY A 715 31.64 17.54 -0.73
N GLY A 716 30.82 17.21 -1.73
CA GLY A 716 31.21 16.85 -3.09
C GLY A 716 30.02 17.05 -4.01
N THR A 717 30.24 17.33 -5.29
CA THR A 717 29.21 17.85 -6.21
C THR A 717 28.02 16.92 -6.47
N GLY A 718 28.13 15.62 -6.15
CA GLY A 718 26.99 14.70 -6.08
C GLY A 718 26.37 14.53 -4.68
N ARG A 719 27.15 14.74 -3.61
CA ARG A 719 26.76 14.47 -2.21
C ARG A 719 25.84 15.54 -1.61
N GLU A 720 25.90 16.77 -2.11
CA GLU A 720 25.07 17.88 -1.61
C GLU A 720 23.59 17.67 -1.95
N LYS A 721 23.28 17.34 -3.22
CA LYS A 721 21.91 17.02 -3.66
C LYS A 721 21.32 15.91 -2.80
N THR A 722 22.09 14.85 -2.56
CA THR A 722 21.62 13.63 -1.88
C THR A 722 21.51 13.78 -0.36
N ILE A 723 22.30 14.65 0.30
CA ILE A 723 22.12 14.93 1.74
C ILE A 723 21.07 16.01 2.02
N SER A 724 20.77 16.90 1.06
CA SER A 724 19.76 17.95 1.25
C SER A 724 18.33 17.42 1.40
N TYR A 725 18.01 16.28 0.76
CA TYR A 725 16.66 15.70 0.79
C TYR A 725 16.28 15.09 2.17
N PRO A 726 17.17 14.31 2.84
CA PRO A 726 16.97 13.91 4.22
C PRO A 726 16.91 15.07 5.21
N VAL A 727 17.82 16.05 5.09
CA VAL A 727 17.88 17.20 6.02
C VAL A 727 16.59 18.01 6.00
N LYS A 728 15.98 18.20 4.82
CA LYS A 728 14.66 18.84 4.67
C LYS A 728 13.49 18.07 5.32
N ARG A 729 13.72 16.82 5.74
CA ARG A 729 12.77 15.97 6.51
C ARG A 729 13.19 15.78 7.97
N GLY A 730 14.21 16.54 8.41
CA GLY A 730 14.79 16.44 9.74
C GLY A 730 15.71 15.24 9.96
N PHE A 731 16.06 14.47 8.91
CA PHE A 731 17.03 13.38 8.99
C PHE A 731 18.45 13.88 8.69
N TYR A 732 19.35 13.73 9.66
CA TYR A 732 20.72 14.23 9.59
C TYR A 732 21.77 13.11 9.45
N PRO A 733 23.00 13.40 9.00
CA PRO A 733 24.11 12.47 9.12
C PRO A 733 24.25 11.94 10.56
N GLY A 734 24.18 10.63 10.76
CA GLY A 734 24.45 9.98 12.05
C GLY A 734 25.92 9.66 12.21
N ARG A 735 26.46 8.90 11.24
CA ARG A 735 27.79 8.27 11.32
C ARG A 735 28.56 8.36 10.01
N GLY A 736 29.86 8.65 10.09
CA GLY A 736 30.83 8.46 9.00
C GLY A 736 32.00 7.53 9.36
N ILE A 737 32.76 7.09 8.36
CA ILE A 737 33.96 6.24 8.53
C ILE A 737 35.18 6.96 7.95
N ARG A 738 36.34 6.86 8.62
CA ARG A 738 37.64 7.35 8.17
C ARG A 738 38.65 6.20 8.08
N LYS A 739 38.87 5.73 6.85
CA LYS A 739 39.89 4.72 6.53
C LYS A 739 41.27 5.35 6.48
N LEU A 740 42.15 4.99 7.40
CA LEU A 740 43.46 5.63 7.57
C LEU A 740 44.49 5.16 6.53
N ASP A 741 44.36 3.95 5.97
CA ASP A 741 45.11 3.48 4.79
C ASP A 741 44.77 4.29 3.52
N GLY A 742 43.58 4.89 3.47
CA GLY A 742 43.19 5.88 2.48
C GLY A 742 44.15 7.07 2.40
N LEU A 743 44.92 7.35 3.46
CA LEU A 743 45.97 8.36 3.44
C LEU A 743 47.18 7.95 2.57
N GLU A 744 47.48 6.66 2.40
CA GLU A 744 48.51 6.18 1.46
C GLU A 744 48.04 6.31 -0.01
N HIS A 745 46.75 6.05 -0.24
CA HIS A 745 46.18 5.96 -1.59
C HIS A 745 45.65 7.28 -2.15
N TRP A 746 44.85 8.01 -1.37
CA TRP A 746 44.22 9.28 -1.75
C TRP A 746 44.89 10.49 -1.08
N GLY A 747 45.40 10.30 0.15
CA GLY A 747 46.10 11.35 0.90
C GLY A 747 45.19 12.36 1.61
N PHE A 748 45.81 13.35 2.23
CA PHE A 748 45.16 14.50 2.88
C PHE A 748 45.59 15.78 2.16
N GLU A 749 44.63 16.59 1.67
CA GLU A 749 44.89 17.73 0.77
C GLU A 749 45.85 17.39 -0.40
N GLY A 750 45.69 16.21 -1.00
CA GLY A 750 46.54 15.72 -2.11
C GLY A 750 47.92 15.21 -1.69
N ARG A 751 48.26 15.19 -0.40
CA ARG A 751 49.53 14.67 0.13
C ARG A 751 49.35 13.26 0.68
N LYS A 752 50.09 12.30 0.11
CA LYS A 752 50.03 10.90 0.53
C LYS A 752 50.86 10.65 1.78
N LEU A 753 50.32 9.87 2.71
CA LEU A 753 51.06 9.34 3.85
C LEU A 753 52.09 8.33 3.37
N VAL A 754 53.27 8.38 4.00
CA VAL A 754 54.35 7.43 3.77
C VAL A 754 54.93 7.00 5.12
N GLU A 755 55.56 5.83 5.14
CA GLU A 755 56.33 5.36 6.29
C GLU A 755 57.57 6.26 6.52
N ASN A 756 57.89 6.49 7.79
CA ASN A 756 59.07 7.22 8.20
C ASN A 756 60.33 6.39 7.90
N LYS A 757 61.12 6.83 6.91
CA LYS A 757 62.36 6.19 6.46
C LYS A 757 63.43 5.95 7.56
N ARG A 758 63.27 6.51 8.76
CA ARG A 758 64.17 6.30 9.91
C ARG A 758 63.54 5.48 11.04
N LYS A 759 62.24 5.19 10.98
CA LYS A 759 61.47 4.44 11.98
C LYS A 759 60.37 3.62 11.28
N PRO A 760 60.67 2.37 10.87
CA PRO A 760 59.65 1.47 10.34
C PRO A 760 58.46 1.33 11.29
N GLY A 761 57.26 1.16 10.73
CA GLY A 761 55.99 1.15 11.47
C GLY A 761 55.45 2.53 11.88
N ILE A 762 56.23 3.61 11.76
CA ILE A 762 55.81 4.96 12.17
C ILE A 762 55.51 5.83 10.94
N PRO A 763 54.36 6.52 10.88
CA PRO A 763 54.06 7.45 9.78
C PRO A 763 54.97 8.69 9.72
N ASP A 764 55.18 9.24 8.52
CA ASP A 764 55.68 10.61 8.35
C ASP A 764 54.53 11.63 8.48
N TYR A 765 54.41 12.22 9.67
CA TYR A 765 53.37 13.19 10.00
C TYR A 765 53.52 14.57 9.32
N SER A 766 54.48 14.76 8.40
CA SER A 766 54.59 16.01 7.64
C SER A 766 53.39 16.28 6.73
N ILE A 767 52.60 15.25 6.40
CA ILE A 767 51.32 15.39 5.69
C ILE A 767 50.29 16.27 6.43
N PHE A 768 50.40 16.42 7.75
CA PHE A 768 49.46 17.19 8.56
C PHE A 768 49.96 18.62 8.87
N LYS A 769 51.05 19.08 8.25
CA LYS A 769 51.56 20.45 8.44
C LYS A 769 50.87 21.42 7.48
N ASN A 770 50.69 22.67 7.91
CA ASN A 770 50.20 23.77 7.07
C ASN A 770 48.84 23.50 6.39
N ILE A 771 47.94 22.76 7.06
CA ILE A 771 46.56 22.53 6.60
C ILE A 771 45.90 23.88 6.28
N GLN A 772 45.12 23.96 5.18
CA GLN A 772 44.39 25.17 4.81
C GLN A 772 42.91 25.03 5.16
N GLU A 773 42.39 25.95 5.98
CA GLU A 773 40.98 25.98 6.38
C GLU A 773 40.04 26.10 5.16
N ASN A 774 39.15 25.13 4.98
CA ASN A 774 38.16 25.12 3.90
C ASN A 774 36.89 25.90 4.30
N LYS A 775 37.01 27.23 4.33
CA LYS A 775 35.92 28.16 4.71
C LYS A 775 34.59 27.92 3.99
N SER A 776 34.64 27.49 2.73
CA SER A 776 33.44 27.12 1.95
C SER A 776 32.73 25.90 2.52
N GLU A 777 33.46 24.84 2.85
CA GLU A 777 32.89 23.62 3.44
C GLU A 777 32.40 23.85 4.88
N ILE A 778 33.10 24.67 5.65
CA ILE A 778 32.68 25.10 6.99
C ILE A 778 31.32 25.78 6.91
N LYS A 779 31.22 26.85 6.09
CA LYS A 779 29.98 27.59 5.91
C LYS A 779 28.83 26.69 5.43
N ARG A 780 29.08 25.82 4.44
CA ARG A 780 28.08 24.85 3.93
C ARG A 780 27.57 23.92 5.03
N ARG A 781 28.44 23.44 5.92
CA ARG A 781 28.07 22.59 7.06
C ARG A 781 27.27 23.36 8.11
N GLU A 782 27.66 24.59 8.43
CA GLU A 782 26.89 25.46 9.34
C GLU A 782 25.48 25.74 8.79
N GLU A 783 25.34 25.97 7.48
CA GLU A 783 24.06 26.24 6.81
C GLU A 783 23.14 25.00 6.73
N LEU A 784 23.70 23.79 6.50
CA LEU A 784 22.92 22.56 6.40
C LEU A 784 22.56 21.92 7.75
N PHE A 785 23.44 22.03 8.73
CA PHE A 785 23.37 21.22 9.96
C PHE A 785 23.38 22.05 11.26
N GLY A 786 23.71 23.34 11.19
CA GLY A 786 23.95 24.19 12.35
C GLY A 786 25.37 24.09 12.91
N LYS A 787 25.78 25.11 13.67
CA LYS A 787 27.13 25.20 14.26
C LYS A 787 27.39 24.10 15.28
N ASP A 788 26.41 23.85 16.13
CA ASP A 788 26.49 22.90 17.24
C ASP A 788 26.13 21.46 16.82
N PHE A 789 26.11 21.18 15.51
CA PHE A 789 25.81 19.85 14.98
C PHE A 789 26.70 18.77 15.58
N VAL A 790 26.06 17.78 16.23
CA VAL A 790 26.65 16.57 16.79
C VAL A 790 26.48 15.41 15.81
N TRP A 791 27.55 14.64 15.59
CA TRP A 791 27.55 13.39 14.82
C TRP A 791 28.68 12.47 15.33
N ALA A 792 28.68 11.21 14.87
CA ALA A 792 29.75 10.25 15.12
C ALA A 792 30.64 10.05 13.89
N ASP A 793 31.93 9.84 14.10
CA ASP A 793 32.84 9.27 13.11
C ASP A 793 33.58 8.07 13.69
N CYS A 794 33.98 7.14 12.83
CA CYS A 794 34.68 5.93 13.22
C CYS A 794 36.00 5.79 12.46
N PHE A 795 37.08 5.42 13.14
CA PHE A 795 38.30 5.01 12.46
C PHE A 795 38.15 3.59 11.91
N ASP A 796 38.81 3.35 10.78
CA ASP A 796 38.96 2.01 10.24
C ASP A 796 40.27 1.90 9.44
N ASN A 797 40.68 0.68 9.09
CA ASN A 797 41.83 0.38 8.23
C ASN A 797 43.11 1.21 8.52
N TRP A 798 44.01 0.75 9.40
CA TRP A 798 45.32 1.42 9.56
C TRP A 798 46.23 1.25 8.34
N PRO A 799 47.19 2.17 8.11
CA PRO A 799 48.13 2.09 7.01
C PRO A 799 48.87 0.75 6.95
N THR A 800 49.18 0.26 5.76
CA THR A 800 49.75 -1.07 5.49
C THR A 800 50.99 -1.37 6.32
N PHE A 801 51.91 -0.41 6.43
CA PHE A 801 53.14 -0.50 7.21
C PHE A 801 52.95 -0.47 8.74
N MET A 802 51.74 -0.21 9.25
CA MET A 802 51.40 -0.22 10.68
C MET A 802 50.70 -1.51 11.13
N ARG A 803 50.36 -2.40 10.20
CA ARG A 803 49.52 -3.58 10.46
C ARG A 803 50.28 -4.68 11.18
N LEU A 804 49.56 -5.50 11.92
CA LEU A 804 50.03 -6.82 12.36
C LEU A 804 50.27 -7.71 11.13
N GLU A 805 51.44 -8.32 11.05
CA GLU A 805 51.89 -9.15 9.92
C GLU A 805 51.83 -10.65 10.28
N ASN A 806 51.80 -11.52 9.27
CA ASN A 806 51.85 -12.99 9.41
C ASN A 806 50.69 -13.59 10.24
N THR A 807 49.54 -12.92 10.25
CA THR A 807 48.29 -13.36 10.87
C THR A 807 47.65 -14.53 10.12
N LYS A 808 46.91 -15.37 10.85
CA LYS A 808 46.14 -16.50 10.31
C LYS A 808 45.02 -16.05 9.36
N ASN A 809 44.32 -14.98 9.72
CA ASN A 809 43.38 -14.28 8.84
C ASN A 809 44.11 -13.12 8.12
N THR A 810 43.75 -12.78 6.88
CA THR A 810 44.40 -11.64 6.21
C THR A 810 44.05 -10.32 6.89
N ASN A 811 45.06 -9.57 7.32
CA ASN A 811 44.88 -8.30 8.02
C ASN A 811 44.59 -7.13 7.05
N GLU A 812 43.58 -7.30 6.20
CA GLU A 812 43.17 -6.31 5.19
C GLU A 812 42.45 -5.10 5.82
N ARG A 813 41.91 -5.28 7.03
CA ARG A 813 41.20 -4.26 7.83
C ARG A 813 42.07 -3.53 8.87
N GLY A 814 43.38 -3.78 8.83
CA GLY A 814 44.37 -2.97 9.50
C GLY A 814 44.33 -2.99 11.03
N THR A 815 44.21 -4.17 11.63
CA THR A 815 44.59 -4.38 13.04
C THR A 815 46.05 -3.92 13.22
N PRO A 816 46.34 -2.91 14.07
CA PRO A 816 47.69 -2.35 14.21
C PRO A 816 48.61 -3.25 15.05
N ARG A 817 49.92 -3.19 14.80
CA ARG A 817 50.95 -3.87 15.62
C ARG A 817 51.49 -3.04 16.79
N ASP A 818 51.23 -1.74 16.77
CA ASP A 818 51.66 -0.77 17.78
C ASP A 818 50.48 0.17 18.04
N PHE A 819 49.88 0.03 19.22
CA PHE A 819 48.66 0.76 19.60
C PHE A 819 48.94 2.24 19.88
N GLU A 820 50.12 2.60 20.37
CA GLU A 820 50.51 4.00 20.62
C GLU A 820 50.78 4.75 19.31
N ALA A 821 51.45 4.10 18.35
CA ALA A 821 51.66 4.67 17.02
C ALA A 821 50.33 4.83 16.25
N ALA A 822 49.43 3.86 16.39
CA ALA A 822 48.07 3.89 15.84
C ALA A 822 47.23 5.03 16.43
N ALA A 823 47.27 5.21 17.75
CA ALA A 823 46.60 6.30 18.46
C ALA A 823 47.20 7.67 18.15
N GLU A 824 48.51 7.77 17.94
CA GLU A 824 49.14 9.00 17.48
C GLU A 824 48.69 9.41 16.08
N LEU A 825 48.55 8.46 15.15
CA LEU A 825 48.03 8.75 13.82
C LEU A 825 46.56 9.23 13.88
N ALA A 826 45.72 8.55 14.67
CA ALA A 826 44.32 8.89 14.86
C ALA A 826 44.14 10.31 15.45
N SER A 827 44.85 10.65 16.52
CA SER A 827 44.83 11.99 17.11
C SER A 827 45.31 13.06 16.12
N LYS A 828 46.39 12.83 15.37
CA LYS A 828 46.84 13.81 14.36
C LYS A 828 45.85 13.98 13.21
N TYR A 829 45.14 12.92 12.82
CA TYR A 829 44.06 13.02 11.85
C TYR A 829 42.94 13.93 12.39
N ILE A 830 42.54 13.76 13.65
CA ILE A 830 41.54 14.63 14.30
C ILE A 830 42.00 16.09 14.30
N GLN A 831 43.26 16.39 14.67
CA GLN A 831 43.77 17.76 14.59
C GLN A 831 43.73 18.31 13.17
N ALA A 832 44.15 17.53 12.17
CA ALA A 832 44.14 17.96 10.78
C ALA A 832 42.72 18.19 10.25
N GLU A 833 41.73 17.39 10.69
CA GLU A 833 40.32 17.62 10.37
C GLU A 833 39.79 18.91 11.04
N LYS A 834 40.14 19.18 12.30
CA LYS A 834 39.83 20.46 12.97
C LYS A 834 40.46 21.65 12.25
N ASP A 835 41.73 21.55 11.83
CA ASP A 835 42.44 22.61 11.10
C ASP A 835 41.82 22.86 9.70
N LEU A 836 41.27 21.81 9.07
CA LEU A 836 40.62 21.88 7.75
C LEU A 836 39.16 22.39 7.82
N LEU A 837 38.40 21.97 8.84
CA LEU A 837 36.94 22.10 8.91
C LEU A 837 36.43 22.87 10.14
N GLY A 838 37.31 23.48 10.92
CA GLY A 838 36.99 24.23 12.15
C GLY A 838 36.52 23.35 13.33
N LYS A 839 36.03 22.13 13.05
CA LYS A 839 35.63 21.13 14.05
C LYS A 839 35.70 19.70 13.50
N THR A 840 35.61 18.73 14.40
CA THR A 840 35.56 17.28 14.14
C THR A 840 34.30 16.68 14.76
N ALA A 841 34.08 15.36 14.61
CA ALA A 841 32.98 14.66 15.25
C ALA A 841 33.03 14.75 16.79
N THR A 842 31.87 14.85 17.42
CA THR A 842 31.75 14.82 18.88
C THR A 842 32.09 13.43 19.41
N TRP A 843 31.62 12.40 18.73
CA TRP A 843 31.81 11.00 19.09
C TRP A 843 32.77 10.34 18.10
N TRP A 844 33.86 9.77 18.61
CA TRP A 844 34.85 9.04 17.83
C TRP A 844 34.90 7.58 18.27
N GLU A 845 34.45 6.70 17.38
CA GLU A 845 34.57 5.27 17.56
C GLU A 845 35.99 4.80 17.20
N VAL A 846 36.57 3.97 18.07
CA VAL A 846 37.97 3.53 17.97
C VAL A 846 38.23 2.66 16.76
N LYS A 847 37.40 1.64 16.48
CA LYS A 847 37.49 0.85 15.25
C LYS A 847 36.14 0.22 14.89
N ASN A 848 35.79 0.28 13.61
CA ASN A 848 34.60 -0.37 13.07
C ASN A 848 34.58 -1.89 13.31
N GLU A 849 33.45 -2.41 13.79
CA GLU A 849 33.13 -3.85 13.84
C GLU A 849 34.18 -4.75 14.49
N SER A 850 34.91 -4.21 15.46
CA SER A 850 36.11 -4.83 16.03
C SER A 850 35.87 -6.07 16.91
N THR A 851 34.61 -6.48 17.09
CA THR A 851 34.21 -7.69 17.81
C THR A 851 34.21 -8.97 16.95
N ILE A 852 34.58 -8.89 15.66
CA ILE A 852 34.66 -10.04 14.75
C ILE A 852 36.04 -10.19 14.11
N SER A 853 36.43 -11.45 13.82
CA SER A 853 37.79 -11.82 13.40
C SER A 853 38.23 -11.38 11.99
N SER A 854 37.30 -10.86 11.19
CA SER A 854 37.58 -10.22 9.89
C SER A 854 38.06 -8.77 10.04
N GLU A 855 37.71 -8.13 11.14
CA GLU A 855 38.07 -6.74 11.44
C GLU A 855 39.21 -6.67 12.46
N TRP A 856 39.15 -7.50 13.51
CA TRP A 856 40.17 -7.59 14.55
C TRP A 856 40.89 -8.94 14.50
N ALA A 857 42.11 -8.94 13.94
CA ALA A 857 42.85 -10.16 13.62
C ALA A 857 43.16 -11.02 14.85
N PHE A 858 43.44 -10.40 16.01
CA PHE A 858 43.81 -11.10 17.25
C PHE A 858 42.76 -12.13 17.71
N HIS A 859 41.47 -11.97 17.37
CA HIS A 859 40.44 -12.99 17.65
C HIS A 859 40.73 -14.36 16.99
N GLY A 860 41.56 -14.39 15.94
CA GLY A 860 41.98 -15.60 15.23
C GLY A 860 43.38 -16.12 15.58
N GLU A 861 44.18 -15.36 16.34
CA GLU A 861 45.61 -15.64 16.52
C GLU A 861 45.92 -16.52 17.74
N PRO A 862 46.67 -17.62 17.58
CA PRO A 862 47.07 -18.47 18.71
C PRO A 862 47.93 -17.73 19.74
N GLY A 863 47.56 -17.83 21.01
CA GLY A 863 48.34 -17.28 22.14
C GLY A 863 48.00 -15.84 22.52
N TYR A 864 47.02 -15.21 21.86
CA TYR A 864 46.46 -13.92 22.24
C TYR A 864 45.05 -14.08 22.80
N ASP A 865 44.66 -13.22 23.74
CA ASP A 865 43.25 -12.95 24.03
C ASP A 865 42.80 -11.77 23.15
N GLY A 866 41.95 -12.06 22.17
CA GLY A 866 41.49 -11.06 21.21
C GLY A 866 40.69 -9.92 21.85
N TRP A 867 40.01 -10.16 22.98
CA TRP A 867 39.24 -9.14 23.69
C TRP A 867 40.12 -8.32 24.63
N GLU A 868 41.09 -8.94 25.31
CA GLU A 868 42.09 -8.22 26.12
C GLU A 868 42.92 -7.24 25.26
N GLU A 869 43.41 -7.70 24.09
CA GLU A 869 44.11 -6.84 23.13
C GLU A 869 43.20 -5.75 22.57
N LEU A 870 41.91 -6.04 22.38
CA LEU A 870 40.94 -5.05 21.93
C LEU A 870 40.73 -3.94 22.97
N ALA A 871 40.62 -4.30 24.25
CA ALA A 871 40.50 -3.36 25.36
C ALA A 871 41.76 -2.48 25.47
N LYS A 872 42.96 -3.07 25.42
CA LYS A 872 44.24 -2.33 25.40
C LYS A 872 44.30 -1.30 24.28
N PHE A 873 43.90 -1.69 23.06
CA PHE A 873 43.88 -0.79 21.91
C PHE A 873 42.90 0.38 22.10
N HIS A 874 41.70 0.11 22.61
CA HIS A 874 40.72 1.15 22.94
C HIS A 874 41.25 2.13 23.98
N ILE A 875 41.86 1.63 25.06
CA ILE A 875 42.43 2.47 26.12
C ILE A 875 43.52 3.38 25.57
N ALA A 876 44.47 2.86 24.79
CA ALA A 876 45.53 3.68 24.18
C ALA A 876 44.96 4.79 23.27
N MET A 877 43.94 4.46 22.47
CA MET A 877 43.25 5.42 21.61
C MET A 877 42.54 6.52 22.43
N ALA A 878 41.78 6.16 23.47
CA ALA A 878 41.06 7.12 24.31
C ALA A 878 41.99 7.99 25.16
N GLU A 879 43.04 7.42 25.77
CA GLU A 879 44.02 8.18 26.53
C GLU A 879 44.78 9.18 25.65
N ARG A 880 45.16 8.77 24.44
CA ARG A 880 45.86 9.66 23.50
C ARG A 880 44.96 10.75 22.96
N ILE A 881 43.77 10.41 22.47
CA ILE A 881 42.84 11.37 21.89
C ILE A 881 42.29 12.31 22.97
N GLY A 882 41.89 11.81 24.14
CA GLY A 882 41.37 12.65 25.23
C GLY A 882 42.41 13.62 25.82
N LYS A 883 43.70 13.27 25.74
CA LYS A 883 44.81 14.18 26.11
C LYS A 883 45.01 15.30 25.08
N ASP A 884 45.00 14.98 23.80
CA ASP A 884 45.28 15.93 22.72
C ASP A 884 44.00 16.72 22.31
N HIS A 885 42.81 16.18 22.58
CA HIS A 885 41.47 16.67 22.21
C HIS A 885 40.42 16.43 23.32
N PRO A 886 40.46 17.17 24.45
CA PRO A 886 39.54 16.95 25.59
C PRO A 886 38.06 17.28 25.29
N ASP A 887 37.78 17.90 24.15
CA ASP A 887 36.44 18.17 23.60
C ASP A 887 35.83 16.97 22.86
N VAL A 888 36.63 15.98 22.47
CA VAL A 888 36.20 14.77 21.77
C VAL A 888 35.82 13.66 22.76
N LYS A 889 34.78 12.89 22.43
CA LYS A 889 34.35 11.69 23.14
C LYS A 889 34.82 10.45 22.42
N VAL A 890 35.41 9.49 23.14
CA VAL A 890 35.98 8.26 22.55
C VAL A 890 35.30 7.01 23.11
N GLY A 891 35.00 6.04 22.25
CA GLY A 891 34.26 4.84 22.62
C GLY A 891 34.33 3.72 21.59
N GLY A 892 33.60 2.64 21.84
CA GLY A 892 33.61 1.42 21.03
C GLY A 892 32.84 0.28 21.73
N PRO A 893 33.04 -1.00 21.36
CA PRO A 893 33.94 -1.50 20.31
C PRO A 893 33.31 -1.52 18.91
N THR A 894 32.20 -0.78 18.71
CA THR A 894 31.38 -0.84 17.50
C THR A 894 30.98 -2.29 17.23
N SER A 895 30.17 -2.85 18.13
CA SER A 895 29.90 -4.29 18.15
C SER A 895 29.09 -4.77 16.95
N ALA A 896 29.70 -5.52 16.04
CA ALA A 896 29.06 -5.99 14.80
C ALA A 896 27.91 -7.01 15.05
N TRP A 897 28.07 -7.84 16.08
CA TRP A 897 27.16 -8.96 16.35
C TRP A 897 26.79 -9.03 17.83
N MET A 898 25.61 -8.50 18.15
CA MET A 898 25.08 -8.37 19.51
C MET A 898 24.29 -9.60 19.99
N ALA A 899 24.53 -10.79 19.42
CA ALA A 899 23.89 -12.04 19.83
C ALA A 899 24.49 -12.57 21.16
N LEU A 900 24.36 -11.79 22.23
CA LEU A 900 25.07 -12.00 23.50
C LEU A 900 24.80 -13.36 24.16
N ASP A 901 23.63 -13.95 23.90
CA ASP A 901 23.19 -15.28 24.37
C ASP A 901 23.88 -16.45 23.64
N HIS A 902 24.59 -16.19 22.54
CA HIS A 902 25.33 -17.21 21.80
C HIS A 902 26.38 -17.94 22.66
N ALA A 903 26.58 -19.23 22.36
CA ALA A 903 27.46 -20.13 23.09
C ALA A 903 27.25 -20.09 24.62
N ASN A 904 25.97 -20.16 25.05
CA ASN A 904 25.58 -20.11 26.47
C ASN A 904 26.08 -18.82 27.17
N PHE A 905 25.74 -17.67 26.58
CA PHE A 905 26.16 -16.33 27.01
C PHE A 905 27.67 -16.05 27.01
N ASN A 906 28.49 -16.80 26.26
CA ASN A 906 29.93 -16.53 26.20
C ASN A 906 30.24 -15.19 25.51
N VAL A 907 29.51 -14.86 24.44
CA VAL A 907 29.65 -13.56 23.74
C VAL A 907 29.24 -12.40 24.67
N GLY A 908 28.16 -12.59 25.44
CA GLY A 908 27.73 -11.64 26.46
C GLY A 908 28.77 -11.41 27.55
N LYS A 909 29.46 -12.47 28.01
CA LYS A 909 30.57 -12.33 28.97
C LYS A 909 31.71 -11.51 28.40
N GLN A 910 32.21 -11.86 27.21
CA GLN A 910 33.31 -11.13 26.56
C GLN A 910 33.02 -9.63 26.38
N GLN A 911 31.76 -9.26 26.11
CA GLN A 911 31.33 -7.85 26.06
C GLN A 911 31.30 -7.18 27.44
N MET A 912 30.86 -7.88 28.48
CA MET A 912 30.88 -7.37 29.87
C MET A 912 32.31 -7.26 30.40
N ASP A 913 33.17 -8.21 30.07
CA ASP A 913 34.60 -8.21 30.39
C ASP A 913 35.29 -7.00 29.72
N PHE A 914 35.00 -6.73 28.43
CA PHE A 914 35.46 -5.52 27.73
C PHE A 914 34.96 -4.22 28.40
N MET A 915 33.71 -4.18 28.87
CA MET A 915 33.21 -3.02 29.63
C MET A 915 34.01 -2.81 30.92
N ASP A 916 34.34 -3.88 31.64
CA ASP A 916 35.07 -3.80 32.91
C ASP A 916 36.56 -3.45 32.71
N ASP A 917 37.22 -4.05 31.72
CA ASP A 917 38.62 -3.76 31.35
C ASP A 917 38.80 -2.31 30.88
N THR A 918 37.80 -1.76 30.17
CA THR A 918 37.80 -0.36 29.70
C THR A 918 37.18 0.64 30.68
N LYS A 919 36.80 0.20 31.89
CA LYS A 919 36.10 1.02 32.87
C LYS A 919 36.86 2.32 33.18
N GLY A 920 36.14 3.44 33.11
CA GLY A 920 36.71 4.77 33.39
C GLY A 920 37.65 5.32 32.32
N LYS A 921 37.84 4.61 31.18
CA LYS A 921 38.64 5.07 30.04
C LYS A 921 37.77 5.51 28.85
N MET A 922 36.66 4.82 28.58
CA MET A 922 35.72 5.19 27.51
C MET A 922 34.72 6.27 27.98
N ASP A 923 34.30 7.13 27.05
CA ASP A 923 33.17 8.05 27.23
C ASP A 923 31.81 7.39 26.93
N PHE A 924 31.77 6.45 25.97
CA PHE A 924 30.54 5.80 25.50
C PHE A 924 30.81 4.35 25.04
N TYR A 925 29.75 3.54 24.92
CA TYR A 925 29.78 2.25 24.24
C TYR A 925 28.97 2.26 22.94
N SER A 926 29.36 1.48 21.94
CA SER A 926 28.67 1.44 20.65
C SER A 926 28.51 0.06 20.02
N HIS A 927 27.37 -0.11 19.35
CA HIS A 927 26.85 -1.41 18.91
C HIS A 927 26.08 -1.27 17.59
N HIS A 928 26.09 -2.33 16.77
CA HIS A 928 25.29 -2.46 15.56
C HIS A 928 24.14 -3.46 15.78
N PHE A 929 22.99 -3.20 15.16
CA PHE A 929 21.80 -4.05 15.25
C PHE A 929 21.16 -4.28 13.87
N TYR A 930 21.40 -5.46 13.31
CA TYR A 930 20.86 -5.85 12.00
C TYR A 930 19.97 -7.08 12.11
N GLU A 931 18.78 -7.01 11.51
CA GLU A 931 17.92 -8.16 11.26
C GLU A 931 18.40 -8.97 10.05
N ASN A 932 17.87 -10.19 9.91
CA ASN A 932 17.99 -10.97 8.69
C ASN A 932 16.99 -10.48 7.62
N THR A 933 17.02 -11.12 6.44
CA THR A 933 16.16 -10.79 5.30
C THR A 933 14.84 -11.57 5.30
N ASP A 934 14.32 -11.96 6.47
CA ASP A 934 13.08 -12.72 6.56
C ASP A 934 11.89 -11.78 6.32
N LEU A 935 10.92 -12.23 5.52
CA LEU A 935 9.77 -11.41 5.17
C LEU A 935 8.89 -11.11 6.38
N ILE A 936 8.71 -12.06 7.30
CA ILE A 936 7.98 -11.91 8.57
C ILE A 936 8.84 -12.46 9.72
N LEU A 937 9.39 -11.60 10.58
CA LEU A 937 10.40 -11.98 11.59
C LEU A 937 9.87 -12.95 12.65
N ASN A 938 8.60 -12.83 13.03
CA ASN A 938 7.93 -13.76 13.96
C ASN A 938 7.18 -14.90 13.24
N GLY A 939 7.19 -14.94 11.90
CA GLY A 939 6.41 -15.89 11.10
C GLY A 939 7.07 -17.26 10.88
N GLY A 940 8.40 -17.32 10.83
CA GLY A 940 9.14 -18.55 10.49
C GLY A 940 9.06 -19.68 11.53
N GLU A 941 9.54 -20.87 11.17
CA GLU A 941 9.54 -22.10 12.01
C GLU A 941 10.47 -22.03 13.23
N LYS A 942 11.43 -21.10 13.22
CA LYS A 942 12.47 -20.94 14.26
C LYS A 942 12.37 -19.55 14.89
N HIS A 943 12.79 -19.44 16.15
CA HIS A 943 12.99 -18.13 16.77
C HIS A 943 14.07 -17.35 16.00
N SER A 944 13.74 -16.14 15.56
CA SER A 944 14.63 -15.33 14.71
C SER A 944 16.03 -15.14 15.32
N GLY A 945 17.02 -15.13 14.43
CA GLY A 945 18.41 -14.81 14.74
C GLY A 945 18.66 -13.32 15.01
N GLY A 946 17.70 -12.44 14.72
CA GLY A 946 17.80 -10.99 14.91
C GLY A 946 17.40 -10.49 16.31
N TYR A 947 16.89 -9.27 16.42
CA TYR A 947 16.71 -8.55 17.68
C TYR A 947 15.29 -8.05 17.91
N LEU A 948 14.55 -7.73 16.84
CA LEU A 948 13.19 -7.21 16.91
C LEU A 948 12.14 -8.24 17.40
N THR A 949 12.48 -9.51 17.58
CA THR A 949 11.58 -10.51 18.19
C THR A 949 11.61 -10.55 19.73
N GLY A 950 12.24 -9.54 20.38
CA GLY A 950 12.27 -9.36 21.84
C GLY A 950 13.67 -9.43 22.45
N ARG A 951 14.68 -9.86 21.69
CA ARG A 951 16.07 -9.95 22.14
C ARG A 951 16.69 -8.57 22.37
N LEU A 952 16.23 -7.53 21.66
CA LEU A 952 16.77 -6.16 21.78
C LEU A 952 16.73 -5.62 23.22
N GLU A 953 15.57 -5.67 23.88
CA GLU A 953 15.44 -5.19 25.27
C GLU A 953 16.24 -6.08 26.24
N GLY A 954 16.34 -7.38 25.97
CA GLY A 954 17.19 -8.30 26.72
C GLY A 954 18.67 -7.92 26.66
N VAL A 955 19.17 -7.59 25.48
CA VAL A 955 20.56 -7.14 25.25
C VAL A 955 20.84 -5.80 25.93
N ILE A 956 19.95 -4.81 25.73
CA ILE A 956 20.08 -3.48 26.35
C ILE A 956 20.08 -3.62 27.89
N ASP A 957 19.09 -4.30 28.46
CA ASP A 957 18.97 -4.45 29.90
C ASP A 957 20.08 -5.33 30.50
N LEU A 958 20.61 -6.34 29.81
CA LEU A 958 21.72 -7.15 30.33
C LEU A 958 22.96 -6.29 30.56
N LEU A 959 23.38 -5.52 29.55
CA LEU A 959 24.59 -4.71 29.62
C LEU A 959 24.39 -3.44 30.47
N TRP A 960 23.20 -2.82 30.46
CA TRP A 960 22.90 -1.72 31.40
C TRP A 960 22.81 -2.20 32.85
N ASN A 961 22.25 -3.38 33.11
CA ASN A 961 22.28 -3.98 34.45
C ASN A 961 23.73 -4.30 34.87
N HIS A 962 24.59 -4.77 33.97
CA HIS A 962 26.01 -4.96 34.24
C HIS A 962 26.70 -3.64 34.60
N GLY A 963 26.56 -2.61 33.78
CA GLY A 963 27.11 -1.27 34.05
C GLY A 963 26.58 -0.64 35.35
N TYR A 964 25.34 -0.95 35.77
CA TYR A 964 24.81 -0.53 37.07
C TYR A 964 25.46 -1.28 38.24
N MET A 965 25.74 -2.58 38.07
CA MET A 965 26.45 -3.40 39.05
C MET A 965 27.93 -3.03 39.18
N THR A 966 28.57 -2.63 38.08
CA THR A 966 30.00 -2.32 38.03
C THR A 966 30.31 -0.83 38.09
N ASP A 967 29.32 0.05 38.27
CA ASP A 967 29.48 1.52 38.32
C ASP A 967 30.20 2.04 37.06
N ASN A 968 29.69 1.64 35.90
CA ASN A 968 30.19 1.95 34.57
C ASN A 968 29.05 2.16 33.56
N ILE A 969 27.97 2.82 33.99
CA ILE A 969 26.93 3.32 33.07
C ILE A 969 27.54 4.39 32.15
N LYS A 970 27.29 4.24 30.85
CA LYS A 970 27.77 5.14 29.80
C LYS A 970 26.68 5.35 28.76
N PRO A 971 26.64 6.52 28.08
CA PRO A 971 25.88 6.70 26.85
C PRO A 971 26.11 5.56 25.86
N TRP A 972 25.05 5.14 25.18
CA TRP A 972 25.12 4.20 24.07
C TRP A 972 24.93 4.92 22.75
N LEU A 973 25.73 4.55 21.75
CA LEU A 973 25.50 4.92 20.35
C LEU A 973 25.17 3.67 19.53
N ILE A 974 24.01 3.66 18.87
CA ILE A 974 23.68 2.63 17.88
C ILE A 974 24.07 3.16 16.51
N THR A 975 25.37 3.07 16.22
CA THR A 975 25.98 3.75 15.08
C THR A 975 25.56 3.17 13.73
N GLU A 976 25.04 1.93 13.70
CA GLU A 976 24.36 1.33 12.55
C GLU A 976 23.20 0.43 12.99
N TYR A 977 22.05 0.50 12.32
CA TYR A 977 20.98 -0.49 12.44
C TYR A 977 20.19 -0.66 11.14
N GLY A 978 19.60 -1.84 10.92
CA GLY A 978 18.82 -2.13 9.71
C GLY A 978 18.68 -3.62 9.38
N THR A 979 18.95 -3.96 8.12
CA THR A 979 18.89 -5.34 7.57
C THR A 979 20.25 -5.78 7.06
N LEU A 980 20.61 -7.07 7.23
CA LEU A 980 21.77 -7.70 6.60
C LEU A 980 21.53 -7.93 5.10
N GLY A 981 21.54 -6.84 4.32
CA GLY A 981 21.19 -6.81 2.90
C GLY A 981 20.14 -5.75 2.60
N GLY A 982 20.04 -5.34 1.33
CA GLY A 982 19.13 -4.29 0.89
C GLY A 982 19.22 -4.06 -0.62
N GLY A 983 18.45 -3.09 -1.11
CA GLY A 983 18.31 -2.83 -2.56
C GLY A 983 17.52 -3.92 -3.29
N GLY A 984 17.40 -3.82 -4.61
CA GLY A 984 16.56 -4.68 -5.43
C GLY A 984 15.07 -4.34 -5.36
N SER A 985 14.23 -5.39 -5.28
CA SER A 985 12.76 -5.29 -5.37
C SER A 985 12.10 -4.58 -4.19
N ASP A 986 10.83 -4.19 -4.38
CA ASP A 986 9.97 -3.61 -3.33
C ASP A 986 9.94 -4.50 -2.06
N ARG A 987 9.97 -5.83 -2.18
CA ARG A 987 10.12 -6.76 -1.04
C ARG A 987 11.38 -6.48 -0.21
N MET A 988 12.54 -6.31 -0.84
CA MET A 988 13.78 -6.10 -0.09
C MET A 988 13.83 -4.72 0.54
N GLN A 989 13.34 -3.70 -0.16
CA GLN A 989 13.23 -2.35 0.36
C GLN A 989 12.17 -2.26 1.48
N TRP A 990 11.09 -3.05 1.41
CA TRP A 990 10.13 -3.22 2.50
C TRP A 990 10.82 -3.78 3.74
N ILE A 991 11.60 -4.86 3.59
CA ILE A 991 12.32 -5.48 4.70
C ILE A 991 13.26 -4.48 5.38
N GLU A 992 13.99 -3.66 4.62
CA GLU A 992 14.74 -2.53 5.18
C GLU A 992 13.85 -1.57 5.99
N ILE A 993 12.75 -1.08 5.40
CA ILE A 993 11.90 -0.05 6.00
C ILE A 993 11.16 -0.54 7.25
N LYS A 994 10.56 -1.75 7.25
CA LYS A 994 9.92 -2.32 8.45
C LYS A 994 10.91 -2.45 9.60
N ASN A 995 12.15 -2.82 9.31
CA ASN A 995 13.19 -3.00 10.31
C ASN A 995 13.65 -1.63 10.84
N TYR A 996 13.85 -0.64 9.98
CA TYR A 996 14.14 0.74 10.42
C TYR A 996 13.04 1.29 11.34
N ASN A 997 11.76 1.06 11.01
CA ASN A 997 10.61 1.48 11.82
C ASN A 997 10.56 0.78 13.19
N GLY A 998 10.67 -0.56 13.19
CA GLY A 998 10.63 -1.36 14.42
C GLY A 998 11.76 -1.01 15.39
N TYR A 999 12.96 -0.73 14.87
CA TYR A 999 14.06 -0.20 15.67
C TYR A 999 13.79 1.21 16.20
N LEU A 1000 13.36 2.14 15.35
CA LEU A 1000 13.16 3.55 15.72
C LEU A 1000 12.18 3.70 16.89
N ILE A 1001 11.03 3.03 16.86
CA ILE A 1001 10.01 3.08 17.93
C ILE A 1001 10.58 2.57 19.27
N ARG A 1002 11.41 1.53 19.24
CA ARG A 1002 12.02 0.94 20.45
C ARG A 1002 13.16 1.80 20.98
N PHE A 1003 13.92 2.44 20.10
CA PHE A 1003 14.99 3.36 20.47
C PHE A 1003 14.48 4.67 21.08
N MET A 1004 13.38 5.25 20.56
CA MET A 1004 12.75 6.42 21.20
C MET A 1004 12.30 6.12 22.64
N ASN A 1005 11.83 4.90 22.91
CA ASN A 1005 11.49 4.40 24.24
C ASN A 1005 12.70 4.17 25.18
N GLN A 1006 13.93 4.44 24.73
CA GLN A 1006 15.19 4.25 25.47
C GLN A 1006 16.08 5.52 25.42
N GLN A 1007 15.48 6.71 25.30
CA GLN A 1007 16.22 7.97 25.11
C GLN A 1007 17.10 8.41 26.30
N ASP A 1008 16.91 7.83 27.48
CA ASP A 1008 17.84 7.94 28.61
C ASP A 1008 19.18 7.23 28.35
N LYS A 1009 19.17 6.19 27.51
CA LYS A 1009 20.32 5.32 27.23
C LYS A 1009 21.02 5.67 25.93
N LEU A 1010 20.22 5.95 24.90
CA LEU A 1010 20.68 6.15 23.53
C LEU A 1010 20.94 7.62 23.25
N HIS A 1011 22.17 7.95 22.87
CA HIS A 1011 22.62 9.33 22.61
C HIS A 1011 22.82 9.63 21.12
N LEU A 1012 22.91 8.59 20.30
CA LEU A 1012 22.82 8.65 18.84
C LEU A 1012 22.39 7.26 18.35
N THR A 1013 21.40 7.18 17.48
CA THR A 1013 21.17 6.02 16.63
C THR A 1013 21.43 6.43 15.18
N SER A 1014 21.60 5.50 14.25
CA SER A 1014 21.73 5.82 12.83
C SER A 1014 21.26 4.65 11.98
N ALA A 1015 20.17 4.83 11.25
CA ALA A 1015 19.70 3.83 10.29
C ALA A 1015 20.77 3.65 9.20
N PHE A 1016 21.05 2.43 8.77
CA PHE A 1016 22.06 2.13 7.74
C PHE A 1016 21.59 2.48 6.31
N LEU A 1017 20.74 3.49 6.19
CA LEU A 1017 20.26 4.02 4.91
C LEU A 1017 21.31 4.97 4.31
N LEU A 1018 22.17 4.41 3.44
CA LEU A 1018 23.22 5.18 2.76
C LEU A 1018 22.61 6.16 1.74
N THR A 1019 22.94 7.46 1.87
CA THR A 1019 22.39 8.47 0.94
C THR A 1019 22.80 8.29 -0.51
N TYR A 1020 24.08 7.96 -0.78
CA TYR A 1020 24.61 7.78 -2.13
C TYR A 1020 25.90 6.95 -2.16
N ILE A 1021 25.85 5.79 -2.80
CA ILE A 1021 26.91 4.78 -2.82
C ILE A 1021 27.83 4.98 -4.05
N HIS A 1022 28.53 6.12 -4.06
CA HIS A 1022 29.35 6.57 -5.19
C HIS A 1022 30.49 5.62 -5.63
N TRP A 1023 30.93 4.69 -4.77
CA TRP A 1023 31.95 3.69 -5.09
C TRP A 1023 31.40 2.44 -5.79
N ASN A 1024 30.09 2.19 -5.72
CA ASN A 1024 29.41 1.06 -6.37
C ASN A 1024 28.38 1.59 -7.39
N LYS A 1025 28.88 2.19 -8.48
CA LYS A 1025 28.03 2.81 -9.52
C LYS A 1025 27.08 1.79 -10.13
N GLY A 1026 25.78 1.94 -9.92
CA GLY A 1026 24.75 1.03 -10.47
C GLY A 1026 24.05 0.17 -9.43
N THR A 1027 24.47 0.24 -8.16
CA THR A 1027 23.66 -0.27 -7.05
C THR A 1027 22.38 0.54 -6.85
N ASP A 1028 21.35 -0.14 -6.36
CA ASP A 1028 20.02 0.36 -6.00
C ASP A 1028 19.81 0.50 -4.48
N GLN A 1029 20.81 0.10 -3.67
CA GLN A 1029 20.83 0.18 -2.20
C GLN A 1029 20.91 1.60 -1.63
N GLY A 1030 21.20 2.59 -2.48
CA GLY A 1030 21.26 3.99 -2.04
C GLY A 1030 19.88 4.64 -2.02
N LEU A 1031 19.63 5.53 -1.06
CA LEU A 1031 18.49 6.46 -1.12
C LEU A 1031 18.49 7.26 -2.42
N PHE A 1032 19.67 7.54 -2.98
CA PHE A 1032 19.85 8.05 -4.33
C PHE A 1032 20.65 7.08 -5.19
N ILE A 1033 20.16 6.86 -6.40
CA ILE A 1033 20.69 5.92 -7.40
C ILE A 1033 21.06 6.68 -8.68
N VAL A 1034 21.85 6.05 -9.55
CA VAL A 1034 22.23 6.63 -10.86
C VAL A 1034 21.42 5.96 -11.96
N ASN A 1035 20.50 6.71 -12.59
CA ASN A 1035 19.61 6.22 -13.64
C ASN A 1035 20.36 5.89 -14.95
N ASP A 1036 19.63 5.51 -15.99
CA ASP A 1036 20.20 5.15 -17.31
C ASP A 1036 20.80 6.35 -18.07
N ASN A 1037 20.40 7.58 -17.73
CA ASN A 1037 20.98 8.82 -18.26
C ASN A 1037 22.23 9.29 -17.50
N GLY A 1038 22.65 8.58 -16.44
CA GLY A 1038 23.76 8.98 -15.57
C GLY A 1038 23.38 10.01 -14.49
N GLU A 1039 22.09 10.28 -14.30
CA GLU A 1039 21.58 11.28 -13.37
C GLU A 1039 21.36 10.69 -11.98
N ILE A 1040 21.64 11.49 -10.94
CA ILE A 1040 21.36 11.12 -9.56
C ILE A 1040 19.87 11.37 -9.26
N VAL A 1041 19.10 10.30 -9.13
CA VAL A 1041 17.65 10.30 -8.85
C VAL A 1041 17.34 9.65 -7.50
N LEU A 1042 16.19 9.99 -6.92
CA LEU A 1042 15.73 9.42 -5.65
C LEU A 1042 15.24 7.99 -5.87
N ASN A 1043 15.65 7.06 -5.02
CA ASN A 1043 14.91 5.80 -4.84
C ASN A 1043 13.66 6.12 -3.99
N ASN A 1044 12.53 6.32 -4.66
CA ASN A 1044 11.31 6.84 -4.05
C ASN A 1044 10.80 5.98 -2.88
N LYS A 1045 10.94 4.65 -2.96
CA LYS A 1045 10.44 3.71 -1.96
C LYS A 1045 11.24 3.80 -0.66
N LEU A 1046 12.57 3.81 -0.70
CA LEU A 1046 13.39 4.15 0.47
C LEU A 1046 13.13 5.58 0.99
N GLY A 1047 12.75 6.51 0.09
CA GLY A 1047 12.27 7.85 0.45
C GLY A 1047 11.04 7.87 1.35
N TYR A 1048 10.17 6.85 1.28
CA TYR A 1048 8.95 6.76 2.08
C TYR A 1048 9.23 6.75 3.58
N TYR A 1049 10.28 6.07 4.03
CA TYR A 1049 10.69 6.06 5.44
C TYR A 1049 10.92 7.48 5.98
N LEU A 1050 11.60 8.33 5.20
CA LEU A 1050 11.88 9.69 5.62
C LEU A 1050 10.63 10.58 5.56
N ASP A 1051 9.78 10.41 4.54
CA ASP A 1051 8.51 11.14 4.44
C ASP A 1051 7.53 10.79 5.57
N PHE A 1052 7.50 9.53 6.00
CA PHE A 1052 6.57 9.02 7.00
C PHE A 1052 6.86 9.56 8.40
N TRP A 1053 8.13 9.68 8.76
CA TRP A 1053 8.56 10.20 10.07
C TRP A 1053 8.84 11.71 10.10
N LYS A 1054 8.68 12.44 8.99
CA LYS A 1054 9.15 13.84 8.89
C LYS A 1054 8.48 14.76 9.92
N ASP A 1055 7.17 14.61 10.17
CA ASP A 1055 6.39 15.49 11.05
C ASP A 1055 6.25 14.98 12.50
N TYR A 1056 6.62 13.71 12.77
CA TYR A 1056 6.42 13.05 14.07
C TYR A 1056 7.34 13.65 15.17
N GLN A 1057 6.86 14.67 15.88
CA GLN A 1057 7.66 15.40 16.86
C GLN A 1057 6.81 15.88 18.04
N GLY A 1058 7.47 16.31 19.11
CA GLY A 1058 6.83 17.01 20.23
C GLY A 1058 7.22 16.49 21.60
N LYS A 1059 6.33 16.71 22.55
CA LYS A 1059 6.46 16.21 23.92
C LYS A 1059 5.88 14.81 24.05
N LEU A 1060 6.56 13.93 24.78
CA LEU A 1060 6.13 12.55 25.01
C LEU A 1060 4.81 12.51 25.81
N LEU A 1061 3.93 11.59 25.43
CA LEU A 1061 2.70 11.28 26.16
C LEU A 1061 2.77 9.91 26.83
N PRO A 1062 2.16 9.72 28.02
CA PRO A 1062 2.01 8.39 28.60
C PRO A 1062 1.13 7.53 27.70
N ILE A 1063 1.66 6.39 27.28
CA ILE A 1063 1.00 5.40 26.44
C ILE A 1063 1.15 4.03 27.08
N LYS A 1064 0.07 3.24 27.06
CA LYS A 1064 0.04 1.88 27.61
C LYS A 1064 -0.90 0.99 26.79
N ARG A 1065 -0.41 -0.18 26.36
CA ARG A 1065 -1.28 -1.28 25.93
C ARG A 1065 -2.06 -1.82 27.13
N THR A 1066 -3.38 -1.89 27.02
CA THR A 1066 -4.29 -2.38 28.06
C THR A 1066 -4.76 -3.81 27.81
N SER A 1067 -4.78 -4.26 26.56
CA SER A 1067 -5.05 -5.65 26.17
C SER A 1067 -4.41 -5.98 24.81
N PRO A 1068 -3.96 -7.22 24.54
CA PRO A 1068 -3.65 -8.25 25.53
C PRO A 1068 -2.43 -7.88 26.39
N GLU A 1069 -2.21 -8.57 27.51
CA GLU A 1069 -1.07 -8.27 28.40
C GLU A 1069 0.29 -8.48 27.70
N HIS A 1070 0.40 -9.49 26.82
CA HIS A 1070 1.59 -9.78 26.01
C HIS A 1070 1.22 -9.92 24.53
N THR A 1071 1.98 -9.24 23.65
CA THR A 1071 1.89 -9.30 22.18
C THR A 1071 3.09 -8.53 21.60
N ALA A 1072 3.46 -8.78 20.35
CA ALA A 1072 4.57 -8.10 19.67
C ALA A 1072 4.20 -6.71 19.09
N VAL A 1073 3.24 -6.02 19.70
CA VAL A 1073 2.89 -4.63 19.34
C VAL A 1073 3.70 -3.64 20.17
N HIS A 1074 4.43 -2.77 19.46
CA HIS A 1074 5.23 -1.68 20.04
C HIS A 1074 4.60 -0.33 19.74
N THR A 1075 4.67 0.60 20.69
CA THR A 1075 3.99 1.89 20.58
C THR A 1075 4.85 3.06 21.08
N HIS A 1076 4.54 4.26 20.58
CA HIS A 1076 5.12 5.52 21.04
C HIS A 1076 4.13 6.67 20.78
N ALA A 1077 4.05 7.67 21.67
CA ALA A 1077 3.13 8.80 21.50
C ALA A 1077 3.78 10.15 21.83
N VAL A 1078 3.47 11.16 21.02
CA VAL A 1078 3.89 12.55 21.21
C VAL A 1078 2.78 13.55 20.92
N THR A 1079 2.93 14.79 21.37
CA THR A 1079 2.05 15.90 21.01
C THR A 1079 2.83 17.18 20.69
N THR A 1080 2.41 17.87 19.64
CA THR A 1080 2.90 19.20 19.24
C THR A 1080 1.70 20.10 18.98
N GLY A 1081 1.56 21.17 19.75
CA GLY A 1081 0.42 22.08 19.62
C GLY A 1081 -0.90 21.37 19.94
N ASP A 1082 -1.84 21.41 19.01
CA ASP A 1082 -3.13 20.72 19.01
C ASP A 1082 -3.10 19.33 18.37
N THR A 1083 -1.96 18.87 17.85
CA THR A 1083 -1.84 17.54 17.27
C THR A 1083 -1.26 16.52 18.26
N VAL A 1084 -1.86 15.34 18.29
CA VAL A 1084 -1.34 14.13 18.95
C VAL A 1084 -0.95 13.12 17.87
N TYR A 1085 0.23 12.52 17.99
CA TYR A 1085 0.74 11.48 17.10
C TYR A 1085 0.97 10.19 17.87
N ILE A 1086 0.37 9.09 17.41
CA ILE A 1086 0.47 7.76 18.03
C ILE A 1086 1.07 6.81 16.99
N ALA A 1087 2.31 6.38 17.20
CA ALA A 1087 2.97 5.37 16.37
C ALA A 1087 2.68 3.97 16.93
N ILE A 1088 2.27 3.06 16.05
CA ILE A 1088 1.96 1.66 16.33
C ILE A 1088 2.73 0.81 15.33
N ASN A 1089 3.49 -0.17 15.82
CA ASN A 1089 4.20 -1.14 14.99
C ASN A 1089 3.80 -2.56 15.40
N ASN A 1090 3.24 -3.30 14.46
CA ASN A 1090 2.74 -4.66 14.67
C ASN A 1090 3.79 -5.70 14.26
N MET A 1091 4.66 -6.14 15.18
CA MET A 1091 5.63 -7.19 14.87
C MET A 1091 5.05 -8.61 14.97
N ASN A 1092 3.74 -8.78 15.14
CA ASN A 1092 3.13 -10.12 15.14
C ASN A 1092 3.09 -10.72 13.73
N ALA A 1093 2.98 -12.04 13.65
CA ALA A 1093 2.81 -12.75 12.38
C ALA A 1093 1.36 -12.76 11.86
N HIS A 1094 0.46 -12.02 12.51
CA HIS A 1094 -0.96 -11.84 12.15
C HIS A 1094 -1.29 -10.34 12.05
N ARG A 1095 -2.41 -10.03 11.41
CA ARG A 1095 -2.98 -8.66 11.36
C ARG A 1095 -3.64 -8.33 12.70
N ILE A 1096 -3.68 -7.06 13.08
CA ILE A 1096 -4.34 -6.60 14.32
C ILE A 1096 -5.39 -5.53 14.04
N ALA A 1097 -6.39 -5.44 14.92
CA ALA A 1097 -7.38 -4.38 14.96
C ALA A 1097 -7.17 -3.57 16.26
N VAL A 1098 -6.97 -2.25 16.16
CA VAL A 1098 -6.54 -1.42 17.28
C VAL A 1098 -7.65 -0.52 17.81
N ASP A 1099 -7.91 -0.66 19.11
CA ASP A 1099 -8.76 0.24 19.89
C ASP A 1099 -7.89 1.30 20.60
N LEU A 1100 -8.12 2.58 20.30
CA LEU A 1100 -7.46 3.71 20.98
C LEU A 1100 -8.38 4.38 22.00
N ASP A 1101 -8.01 4.28 23.28
CA ASP A 1101 -8.63 4.99 24.39
C ASP A 1101 -7.86 6.28 24.71
N LEU A 1102 -8.49 7.44 24.52
CA LEU A 1102 -7.84 8.75 24.70
C LEU A 1102 -8.36 9.48 25.93
N ILE A 1103 -7.46 9.72 26.88
CA ILE A 1103 -7.73 10.62 28.00
C ILE A 1103 -7.44 12.06 27.53
N LEU A 1104 -8.46 12.71 26.96
CA LEU A 1104 -8.39 14.08 26.40
C LEU A 1104 -8.59 15.21 27.41
N GLY A 1105 -9.02 14.89 28.64
CA GLY A 1105 -9.35 15.90 29.66
C GLY A 1105 -10.52 16.78 29.21
N SER A 1106 -10.26 18.06 28.90
CA SER A 1106 -11.26 19.00 28.38
C SER A 1106 -11.25 19.17 26.86
N ASN A 1107 -10.33 18.50 26.17
CA ASN A 1107 -10.18 18.62 24.72
C ASN A 1107 -11.08 17.61 23.99
N GLN A 1108 -11.31 17.85 22.70
CA GLN A 1108 -12.07 16.96 21.80
C GLN A 1108 -11.26 16.70 20.54
N ALA A 1109 -11.38 15.51 19.96
CA ALA A 1109 -10.82 15.24 18.63
C ALA A 1109 -11.69 15.93 17.55
N LYS A 1110 -11.05 16.62 16.60
CA LYS A 1110 -11.70 17.23 15.42
C LYS A 1110 -11.50 16.42 14.15
N ARG A 1111 -10.34 15.77 14.02
CA ARG A 1111 -9.92 15.01 12.84
C ARG A 1111 -8.99 13.89 13.29
N ILE A 1112 -9.21 12.70 12.75
CA ILE A 1112 -8.35 11.53 12.94
C ILE A 1112 -7.88 11.09 11.56
N GLN A 1113 -6.59 10.83 11.39
CA GLN A 1113 -6.02 10.28 10.16
C GLN A 1113 -5.06 9.14 10.52
N GLN A 1114 -5.06 8.09 9.72
CA GLN A 1114 -4.09 7.00 9.81
C GLN A 1114 -3.12 7.09 8.64
N HIS A 1115 -1.85 7.34 8.93
CA HIS A 1115 -0.76 7.22 7.96
C HIS A 1115 -0.23 5.79 8.04
N ARG A 1116 -0.30 5.04 6.94
CA ARG A 1116 0.01 3.60 6.90
C ARG A 1116 1.20 3.31 6.01
N MET A 1117 2.00 2.31 6.38
CA MET A 1117 3.02 1.75 5.49
C MET A 1117 3.19 0.25 5.69
N TYR A 1118 2.83 -0.53 4.67
CA TYR A 1118 2.78 -1.98 4.67
C TYR A 1118 3.19 -2.57 3.31
N LEU A 1119 3.38 -3.89 3.25
CA LEU A 1119 3.55 -4.63 2.00
C LEU A 1119 2.24 -5.31 1.62
N GLU A 1120 1.86 -5.19 0.35
CA GLU A 1120 0.76 -5.93 -0.25
C GLU A 1120 1.13 -6.28 -1.69
N ASN A 1121 0.89 -7.53 -2.13
CA ASN A 1121 1.15 -7.98 -3.50
C ASN A 1121 2.56 -7.61 -4.01
N ALA A 1122 3.58 -7.93 -3.22
CA ALA A 1122 5.00 -7.62 -3.39
C ALA A 1122 5.37 -6.12 -3.53
N SER A 1123 4.42 -5.21 -3.30
CA SER A 1123 4.58 -3.76 -3.45
C SER A 1123 4.47 -3.03 -2.10
N ILE A 1124 5.32 -2.04 -1.88
CA ILE A 1124 5.21 -1.16 -0.69
C ILE A 1124 4.08 -0.16 -0.91
N VAL A 1125 3.04 -0.27 -0.09
CA VAL A 1125 1.95 0.70 0.01
C VAL A 1125 2.29 1.73 1.08
N LYS A 1126 2.04 3.01 0.77
CA LYS A 1126 2.14 4.13 1.70
C LYS A 1126 0.96 5.06 1.43
N GLU A 1127 0.08 5.21 2.40
CA GLU A 1127 -1.18 5.94 2.24
C GLU A 1127 -1.52 6.79 3.47
N THR A 1128 -2.59 7.57 3.37
CA THR A 1128 -3.17 8.33 4.48
C THR A 1128 -4.67 8.33 4.33
N ILE A 1129 -5.36 7.71 5.28
CA ILE A 1129 -6.82 7.57 5.29
C ILE A 1129 -7.41 8.37 6.45
N PRO A 1130 -8.57 9.02 6.29
CA PRO A 1130 -9.34 9.52 7.43
C PRO A 1130 -9.89 8.33 8.23
N LEU A 1131 -10.07 8.50 9.54
CA LEU A 1131 -10.81 7.56 10.38
C LEU A 1131 -12.04 8.27 10.97
N GLU A 1132 -13.18 7.57 11.00
CA GLU A 1132 -14.41 8.08 11.59
C GLU A 1132 -14.40 8.00 13.12
N ASP A 1133 -13.78 6.96 13.67
CA ASP A 1133 -13.60 6.79 15.11
C ASP A 1133 -12.19 6.25 15.48
N LEU A 1134 -12.08 5.65 16.66
CA LEU A 1134 -10.85 5.16 17.28
C LEU A 1134 -10.92 3.66 17.59
N LYS A 1135 -11.78 2.92 16.89
CA LYS A 1135 -12.06 1.50 17.07
C LYS A 1135 -11.58 0.69 15.88
N GLU A 1136 -11.18 -0.55 16.17
CA GLU A 1136 -10.83 -1.57 15.18
C GLU A 1136 -9.82 -1.11 14.09
N ILE A 1137 -8.97 -0.12 14.38
CA ILE A 1137 -8.07 0.50 13.42
C ILE A 1137 -7.13 -0.58 12.82
N PRO A 1138 -7.16 -0.83 11.50
CA PRO A 1138 -6.47 -1.97 10.92
C PRO A 1138 -4.97 -1.71 10.82
N VAL A 1139 -4.16 -2.67 11.30
CA VAL A 1139 -2.70 -2.65 11.18
C VAL A 1139 -2.21 -4.03 10.71
N ALA A 1140 -1.64 -4.09 9.51
CA ALA A 1140 -1.19 -5.32 8.87
C ALA A 1140 0.07 -5.92 9.53
N VAL A 1141 0.49 -7.10 9.08
CA VAL A 1141 1.72 -7.77 9.55
C VAL A 1141 2.95 -6.90 9.27
N GLU A 1142 3.72 -6.61 10.32
CA GLU A 1142 4.90 -5.75 10.31
C GLU A 1142 4.69 -4.32 9.76
N GLU A 1143 3.43 -3.91 9.64
CA GLU A 1143 3.05 -2.53 9.37
C GLU A 1143 3.58 -1.62 10.49
N THR A 1144 3.93 -0.41 10.09
CA THR A 1144 3.98 0.73 11.01
C THR A 1144 2.94 1.74 10.59
N THR A 1145 2.09 2.11 11.53
CA THR A 1145 1.05 3.12 11.38
C THR A 1145 1.34 4.30 12.30
N ILE A 1146 1.04 5.51 11.85
CA ILE A 1146 0.97 6.70 12.70
C ILE A 1146 -0.48 7.22 12.65
N VAL A 1147 -1.16 7.22 13.78
CA VAL A 1147 -2.45 7.91 13.92
C VAL A 1147 -2.19 9.37 14.31
N GLU A 1148 -2.55 10.29 13.42
CA GLU A 1148 -2.58 11.74 13.68
C GLU A 1148 -3.97 12.13 14.18
N ILE A 1149 -4.03 12.85 15.30
CA ILE A 1149 -5.28 13.32 15.89
C ILE A 1149 -5.18 14.82 16.13
N THR A 1150 -5.93 15.60 15.36
CA THR A 1150 -6.06 17.05 15.55
C THR A 1150 -7.11 17.30 16.63
N LEU A 1151 -6.73 17.96 17.71
CA LEU A 1151 -7.63 18.33 18.81
C LEU A 1151 -8.33 19.67 18.56
N ASP A 1152 -9.30 19.99 19.40
CA ASP A 1152 -10.02 21.26 19.33
C ASP A 1152 -9.16 22.47 19.74
N ARG A 1153 -8.15 22.24 20.58
CA ARG A 1153 -7.18 23.20 21.11
C ARG A 1153 -5.85 22.51 21.50
N PRO A 1154 -4.75 23.26 21.68
CA PRO A 1154 -3.47 22.70 22.09
C PRO A 1154 -3.49 21.91 23.41
N THR A 1155 -2.66 20.87 23.50
CA THR A 1155 -2.39 20.19 24.77
C THR A 1155 -1.54 21.09 25.66
N ASN A 1156 -2.01 21.37 26.88
CA ASN A 1156 -1.25 22.18 27.83
C ASN A 1156 -1.44 21.67 29.25
N THR A 1157 -0.34 21.19 29.85
CA THR A 1157 -0.30 20.66 31.20
C THR A 1157 1.08 20.90 31.79
N SER A 1158 1.17 21.11 33.10
CA SER A 1158 2.44 21.12 33.82
C SER A 1158 2.74 19.78 34.49
N LYS A 1159 1.83 18.80 34.45
CA LYS A 1159 2.01 17.50 35.10
C LYS A 1159 2.89 16.58 34.25
N MET A 1160 3.71 15.77 34.91
CA MET A 1160 4.55 14.75 34.27
C MET A 1160 4.59 13.45 35.09
N LEU A 1161 4.52 12.31 34.41
CA LEU A 1161 4.91 11.01 34.95
C LEU A 1161 6.34 10.72 34.53
N ASN A 1162 7.29 10.84 35.47
CA ASN A 1162 8.71 10.66 35.18
C ASN A 1162 9.15 9.21 35.45
N GLU A 1163 9.43 8.47 34.38
CA GLU A 1163 9.94 7.10 34.39
C GLU A 1163 11.45 7.07 34.66
N ARG A 1164 11.90 6.22 35.58
CA ARG A 1164 13.33 5.97 35.83
C ARG A 1164 13.62 4.48 35.92
N THR A 1165 14.65 4.01 35.25
CA THR A 1165 15.00 2.56 35.23
C THR A 1165 16.00 2.23 36.32
N PHE A 1166 15.67 1.30 37.23
CA PHE A 1166 16.60 0.79 38.26
C PHE A 1166 16.80 -0.72 38.14
N TYR A 1167 18.04 -1.17 38.20
CA TYR A 1167 18.42 -2.54 37.87
C TYR A 1167 18.67 -3.44 39.11
N GLY A 1168 18.57 -4.75 38.89
CA GLY A 1168 18.83 -5.77 39.90
C GLY A 1168 20.30 -5.93 40.23
N ASN A 1169 20.63 -6.27 41.47
CA ASN A 1169 22.02 -6.51 41.90
C ASN A 1169 22.66 -7.82 41.36
N LYS A 1170 22.04 -8.45 40.35
CA LYS A 1170 22.47 -9.71 39.71
C LYS A 1170 21.90 -9.80 38.29
N ILE A 1171 22.64 -10.50 37.43
CA ILE A 1171 22.27 -10.89 36.06
C ILE A 1171 22.42 -12.40 35.86
N LEU A 1172 21.96 -12.92 34.72
CA LEU A 1172 22.15 -14.31 34.25
C LEU A 1172 21.89 -15.38 35.33
N GLN A 1173 20.78 -15.27 36.07
CA GLN A 1173 20.42 -16.24 37.09
C GLN A 1173 19.70 -17.44 36.44
N PRO A 1174 20.10 -18.70 36.71
CA PRO A 1174 19.48 -19.86 36.08
C PRO A 1174 18.00 -20.02 36.48
N THR A 1175 17.20 -20.56 35.57
CA THR A 1175 15.76 -20.84 35.78
C THR A 1175 15.55 -22.14 36.58
N GLY A 1176 14.31 -22.66 36.65
CA GLY A 1176 13.92 -23.87 37.40
C GLY A 1176 13.72 -23.63 38.91
N LYS A 1177 14.59 -22.82 39.54
CA LYS A 1177 14.43 -22.34 40.92
C LYS A 1177 14.06 -20.85 40.94
N SER A 1178 13.57 -20.37 42.08
CA SER A 1178 13.31 -18.93 42.21
C SER A 1178 14.60 -18.15 42.44
N ALA A 1179 14.88 -17.20 41.56
CA ALA A 1179 15.98 -16.24 41.70
C ALA A 1179 15.50 -15.01 42.49
N ARG A 1180 16.36 -14.48 43.37
CA ARG A 1180 16.10 -13.27 44.15
C ARG A 1180 17.10 -12.17 43.81
N PHE A 1181 16.55 -10.99 43.56
CA PHE A 1181 17.23 -9.76 43.19
C PHE A 1181 16.91 -8.67 44.22
N LYS A 1182 17.86 -7.77 44.46
CA LYS A 1182 17.64 -6.51 45.16
C LYS A 1182 17.66 -5.38 44.13
N VAL A 1183 16.67 -4.51 44.16
CA VAL A 1183 16.62 -3.28 43.35
C VAL A 1183 16.47 -2.10 44.30
N LYS A 1184 17.42 -1.17 44.26
CA LYS A 1184 17.36 0.08 45.01
C LYS A 1184 16.84 1.19 44.10
N ILE A 1185 15.87 1.95 44.57
CA ILE A 1185 15.31 3.11 43.86
C ILE A 1185 15.49 4.38 44.70
N GLU A 1186 15.29 5.53 44.07
CA GLU A 1186 15.26 6.82 44.75
C GLU A 1186 13.95 7.02 45.54
N PRO A 1187 13.97 7.79 46.65
CA PRO A 1187 12.73 8.17 47.33
C PRO A 1187 11.98 9.24 46.53
N GLY A 1188 10.65 9.12 46.42
CA GLY A 1188 9.82 10.11 45.74
C GLY A 1188 8.33 9.75 45.77
N ASN A 1189 7.50 10.60 45.17
CA ASN A 1189 6.07 10.35 45.03
C ASN A 1189 5.79 9.45 43.82
N ILE A 1190 5.80 8.13 44.04
CA ILE A 1190 5.59 7.12 42.99
C ILE A 1190 4.08 6.95 42.76
N VAL A 1191 3.62 7.16 41.52
CA VAL A 1191 2.21 7.01 41.12
C VAL A 1191 1.90 5.55 40.78
N ARG A 1192 2.78 4.94 39.97
CA ARG A 1192 2.76 3.52 39.58
C ARG A 1192 4.19 3.09 39.27
N ALA A 1193 4.41 1.80 39.03
CA ALA A 1193 5.66 1.33 38.44
C ALA A 1193 5.41 0.12 37.54
N LYS A 1194 6.35 -0.12 36.63
CA LYS A 1194 6.47 -1.37 35.88
C LYS A 1194 7.67 -2.17 36.38
N LEU A 1195 7.61 -3.47 36.23
CA LEU A 1195 8.74 -4.37 36.45
C LEU A 1195 8.97 -5.17 35.17
N ARG A 1196 10.09 -4.92 34.50
CA ARG A 1196 10.52 -5.68 33.32
C ARG A 1196 11.47 -6.80 33.74
N VAL A 1197 11.21 -8.01 33.24
CA VAL A 1197 12.04 -9.19 33.47
C VAL A 1197 12.37 -9.82 32.11
N CYS A 1198 13.65 -9.84 31.76
CA CYS A 1198 14.13 -10.41 30.51
C CYS A 1198 14.64 -11.83 30.77
N ALA A 1199 14.25 -12.81 29.97
CA ALA A 1199 14.69 -14.20 30.11
C ALA A 1199 14.94 -14.89 28.75
N SER A 1200 15.90 -15.81 28.75
CA SER A 1200 16.36 -16.53 27.56
C SER A 1200 16.45 -18.03 27.82
N ARG A 1201 16.11 -18.84 26.82
CA ARG A 1201 16.21 -20.30 26.84
C ARG A 1201 16.23 -20.84 25.42
N GLN A 1202 16.90 -21.97 25.21
CA GLN A 1202 16.79 -22.72 23.96
C GLN A 1202 15.35 -23.24 23.80
N ASN A 1203 14.74 -22.97 22.65
CA ASN A 1203 13.37 -23.33 22.27
C ASN A 1203 12.26 -22.72 23.15
N GLY A 1204 12.51 -21.53 23.73
CA GLY A 1204 11.50 -20.81 24.50
C GLY A 1204 11.19 -21.41 25.88
N PHE A 1205 10.02 -21.06 26.42
CA PHE A 1205 9.55 -21.47 27.74
C PHE A 1205 8.14 -22.06 27.69
N ASP A 1206 7.94 -23.17 28.41
CA ASP A 1206 6.66 -23.88 28.50
C ASP A 1206 5.90 -23.59 29.81
N GLU A 1207 6.58 -22.96 30.78
CA GLU A 1207 6.07 -22.67 32.11
C GLU A 1207 5.94 -21.15 32.30
N PRO A 1208 4.82 -20.64 32.83
CA PRO A 1208 4.60 -19.21 32.96
C PRO A 1208 5.54 -18.57 33.99
N MET A 1209 5.91 -17.31 33.74
CA MET A 1209 6.69 -16.54 34.70
C MET A 1209 5.82 -16.13 35.89
N THR A 1210 6.35 -16.31 37.11
CA THR A 1210 5.72 -15.85 38.35
C THR A 1210 6.67 -14.91 39.10
N VAL A 1211 6.13 -13.79 39.60
CA VAL A 1211 6.91 -12.71 40.20
C VAL A 1211 6.33 -12.28 41.55
N MET A 1212 7.21 -11.97 42.49
CA MET A 1212 6.90 -11.35 43.78
C MET A 1212 7.74 -10.10 43.98
N VAL A 1213 7.13 -9.01 44.42
CA VAL A 1213 7.80 -7.77 44.84
C VAL A 1213 7.51 -7.55 46.32
N ASN A 1214 8.56 -7.43 47.14
CA ASN A 1214 8.47 -7.22 48.59
C ASN A 1214 7.51 -8.21 49.29
N GLU A 1215 7.67 -9.49 48.95
CA GLU A 1215 6.87 -10.63 49.43
C GLU A 1215 5.39 -10.64 48.99
N LYS A 1216 4.94 -9.66 48.21
CA LYS A 1216 3.63 -9.65 47.55
C LYS A 1216 3.75 -10.26 46.16
N LYS A 1217 2.97 -11.30 45.89
CA LYS A 1217 2.86 -11.92 44.56
C LYS A 1217 2.09 -10.98 43.62
N LEU A 1218 2.60 -10.75 42.42
CA LEU A 1218 1.87 -10.02 41.38
C LEU A 1218 0.79 -10.96 40.77
N PRO A 1219 -0.37 -10.42 40.36
CA PRO A 1219 -1.49 -11.26 39.93
C PRO A 1219 -1.25 -11.98 38.60
N ALA A 1220 -0.59 -11.29 37.65
CA ALA A 1220 -0.31 -11.83 36.32
C ALA A 1220 0.63 -13.04 36.35
N LYS A 1221 0.24 -14.08 35.60
CA LYS A 1221 1.13 -15.12 35.10
C LYS A 1221 1.34 -14.81 33.63
N ILE A 1222 2.56 -14.44 33.25
CA ILE A 1222 2.84 -14.09 31.85
C ILE A 1222 3.48 -15.30 31.18
N GLU A 1223 2.86 -15.75 30.09
CA GLU A 1223 3.46 -16.67 29.13
C GLU A 1223 4.47 -15.86 28.30
N LEU A 1224 5.75 -16.23 28.41
CA LEU A 1224 6.82 -15.41 27.83
C LEU A 1224 7.00 -15.69 26.33
N THR A 1225 6.77 -16.94 25.92
CA THR A 1225 6.96 -17.44 24.56
C THR A 1225 5.59 -17.62 23.91
N PRO A 1226 5.17 -16.74 22.97
CA PRO A 1226 3.83 -16.81 22.37
C PRO A 1226 3.61 -18.05 21.49
N GLU A 1227 4.68 -18.55 20.87
CA GLU A 1227 4.65 -19.71 19.99
C GLU A 1227 5.94 -20.53 20.19
N ARG A 1228 5.81 -21.85 20.33
CA ARG A 1228 6.96 -22.76 20.50
C ARG A 1228 7.69 -22.93 19.18
N LYS A 1229 8.98 -22.56 19.14
CA LYS A 1229 9.84 -22.69 17.96
C LYS A 1229 11.21 -23.23 18.35
N ASP A 1230 11.90 -23.84 17.40
CA ASP A 1230 13.31 -24.20 17.60
C ASP A 1230 14.20 -22.93 17.58
N GLY A 1231 15.32 -22.97 18.31
CA GLY A 1231 16.33 -21.91 18.28
C GLY A 1231 16.45 -21.12 19.58
N ARG A 1232 17.28 -20.06 19.57
CA ARG A 1232 17.59 -19.28 20.77
C ARG A 1232 16.50 -18.25 21.06
N TYR A 1233 15.61 -18.54 22.00
CA TYR A 1233 14.63 -17.55 22.45
C TYR A 1233 15.27 -16.59 23.48
N TRP A 1234 14.99 -15.30 23.33
CA TRP A 1234 15.23 -14.29 24.36
C TRP A 1234 14.18 -13.19 24.21
N GLY A 1235 13.41 -12.97 25.26
CA GLY A 1235 12.40 -11.93 25.31
C GLY A 1235 12.14 -11.46 26.74
N TRP A 1236 11.05 -10.73 26.93
CA TRP A 1236 10.76 -10.04 28.18
C TRP A 1236 9.27 -10.02 28.51
N ALA A 1237 8.98 -9.83 29.79
CA ALA A 1237 7.65 -9.59 30.33
C ALA A 1237 7.67 -8.33 31.20
N GLU A 1238 6.64 -7.49 31.06
CA GLU A 1238 6.38 -6.34 31.93
C GLU A 1238 5.20 -6.63 32.86
N PHE A 1239 5.35 -6.29 34.14
CA PHE A 1239 4.31 -6.44 35.16
C PHE A 1239 3.99 -5.07 35.77
N ASP A 1240 2.71 -4.72 35.90
CA ASP A 1240 2.30 -3.58 36.73
C ASP A 1240 2.61 -3.87 38.21
N VAL A 1241 3.24 -2.90 38.88
CA VAL A 1241 3.57 -2.97 40.31
C VAL A 1241 2.84 -1.83 41.04
N PRO A 1242 1.92 -2.15 41.97
CA PRO A 1242 1.23 -1.13 42.76
C PRO A 1242 2.22 -0.29 43.58
N ALA A 1243 2.11 1.05 43.51
CA ALA A 1243 3.00 1.94 44.25
C ALA A 1243 3.04 1.66 45.76
N SER A 1244 1.93 1.19 46.33
CA SER A 1244 1.78 0.85 47.75
C SER A 1244 2.64 -0.33 48.24
N ILE A 1245 3.19 -1.16 47.35
CA ILE A 1245 4.10 -2.26 47.72
C ILE A 1245 5.58 -1.94 47.47
N ILE A 1246 5.88 -0.78 46.86
CA ILE A 1246 7.23 -0.36 46.51
C ILE A 1246 7.91 0.32 47.72
N LYS A 1247 9.23 0.15 47.82
CA LYS A 1247 10.09 0.69 48.88
C LYS A 1247 11.34 1.30 48.25
N THR A 1248 12.16 2.00 49.02
CA THR A 1248 13.50 2.43 48.58
C THR A 1248 14.39 1.22 48.27
N ASP A 1249 14.35 0.19 49.11
CA ASP A 1249 15.03 -1.09 48.90
C ASP A 1249 14.00 -2.20 48.62
N ASN A 1250 13.98 -2.70 47.39
CA ASN A 1250 13.03 -3.72 46.94
C ASN A 1250 13.68 -5.09 46.84
N THR A 1251 12.97 -6.13 47.30
CA THR A 1251 13.31 -7.53 47.02
C THR A 1251 12.36 -8.08 45.98
N ILE A 1252 12.92 -8.54 44.85
CA ILE A 1252 12.16 -9.11 43.74
C ILE A 1252 12.52 -10.61 43.65
N SER A 1253 11.49 -11.47 43.64
CA SER A 1253 11.64 -12.92 43.46
C SER A 1253 10.97 -13.31 42.15
N VAL A 1254 11.74 -13.86 41.22
CA VAL A 1254 11.24 -14.37 39.93
C VAL A 1254 11.32 -15.90 39.95
N ARG A 1255 10.35 -16.59 39.35
CA ARG A 1255 10.41 -18.04 39.12
C ARG A 1255 9.74 -18.40 37.79
N ILE A 1256 10.48 -19.12 36.96
CA ILE A 1256 9.98 -19.92 35.84
C ILE A 1256 10.26 -21.38 36.23
N ASN A 1257 9.27 -22.26 36.18
CA ASN A 1257 9.35 -23.62 36.73
C ASN A 1257 10.02 -24.63 35.77
N GLN A 1258 10.99 -24.18 34.98
CA GLN A 1258 11.62 -24.95 33.92
C GLN A 1258 13.13 -24.67 33.90
N ASP A 1259 13.96 -25.72 33.90
CA ASP A 1259 15.42 -25.63 33.84
C ASP A 1259 15.94 -25.31 32.42
N GLY A 1260 17.22 -24.96 32.33
CA GLY A 1260 17.95 -24.81 31.06
C GLY A 1260 17.91 -23.42 30.43
N GLY A 1261 17.37 -22.40 31.12
CA GLY A 1261 17.40 -21.00 30.71
C GLY A 1261 17.97 -20.08 31.78
N TYR A 1262 17.94 -18.77 31.51
CA TYR A 1262 18.36 -17.71 32.42
C TYR A 1262 17.31 -16.61 32.53
N ILE A 1263 17.10 -16.11 33.74
CA ILE A 1263 16.60 -14.76 34.00
C ILE A 1263 17.80 -13.84 33.80
N THR A 1264 17.82 -13.13 32.67
CA THR A 1264 18.98 -12.38 32.20
C THR A 1264 19.19 -11.07 32.96
N SER A 1265 18.12 -10.31 33.18
CA SER A 1265 18.11 -9.03 33.89
C SER A 1265 16.73 -8.76 34.52
N VAL A 1266 16.70 -7.83 35.48
CA VAL A 1266 15.47 -7.38 36.16
C VAL A 1266 15.53 -5.87 36.35
N ALA A 1267 14.53 -5.15 35.84
CA ALA A 1267 14.45 -3.69 35.91
C ALA A 1267 13.13 -3.23 36.56
N LEU A 1268 13.21 -2.47 37.65
CA LEU A 1268 12.06 -1.80 38.26
C LEU A 1268 12.01 -0.36 37.75
N ILE A 1269 10.88 0.02 37.17
CA ILE A 1269 10.66 1.30 36.48
C ILE A 1269 9.53 2.07 37.20
N PRO A 1270 9.80 2.74 38.33
CA PRO A 1270 8.86 3.66 38.96
C PRO A 1270 8.58 4.90 38.11
N GLU A 1271 7.33 5.34 38.16
CA GLU A 1271 6.84 6.57 37.55
C GLU A 1271 6.54 7.58 38.66
N TYR A 1272 7.38 8.61 38.77
CA TYR A 1272 7.25 9.66 39.79
C TYR A 1272 6.35 10.79 39.30
N ALA A 1273 5.46 11.27 40.17
CA ALA A 1273 4.73 12.52 39.92
C ALA A 1273 5.72 13.69 39.95
N ALA A 1274 5.83 14.39 38.83
CA ALA A 1274 6.68 15.55 38.64
C ALA A 1274 5.90 16.70 37.98
N PHE A 1275 6.54 17.88 37.93
CA PHE A 1275 6.04 19.02 37.18
C PHE A 1275 7.09 19.47 36.16
N VAL A 1276 6.63 19.92 35.00
CA VAL A 1276 7.45 20.65 34.03
C VAL A 1276 7.55 22.11 34.50
N ASN A 1277 8.78 22.61 34.58
CA ASN A 1277 9.10 24.00 34.94
C ASN A 1277 9.02 24.95 33.74
#